data_AF-A0A3N6UZX1-F1
#
_entry.id   AF-A0A3N6UZX1-F1
#
_cell.length_a   1.000
_cell.length_b   1.000
_cell.length_c   1.000
_cell.angle_alpha   90.00
_cell.angle_beta   90.00
_cell.angle_gamma   90.00
#
_symmetry.space_group_name_H-M   'P 1'
#
loop_
_entity.id
_entity.type
_entity.pdbx_description
1 polymer ?
#
loop_
_entity_poly.entity_id
_entity_poly.type
_entity_poly.pdbx_seq_one_letter_code
_entity_poly.pdbx_strand_id
1 'polypeptide(L)'
;MLVRCVRTRPAHIAVKDQNTSLSYQHFLQSIARSADSLHALIEEDVQFIGLYCDPCVEMICGAWSILAAGRAYLPLAPDYPADRLRYMIEDSGVTIVLTQPALKAQLMAIVGEKVTIITQDDLEKVSVATTDAVLSRPQERLAYMIYTSGSTGNPKGVMVSWRNISHQIAWLKEQFGFDQNDRILQKTPISFDAAQWEILAPAFGCEVVVGPKNCYRDPDALINTLQQQNITVLQCVPTLLHALVEHPLFPDCQALKKVFSGGEILTRPLAAEFFQHLPHARLTNLYGPTECTINTSSFTLEAESVASYPDAIAIGKPVADTFYHVLDSAGAPVLLGETGELYISGVQVASGYYQRPELTRERFIPASGTPVPGHELLYRTGDLVRQDQTGNTFFVGRADNQIKLRGYRVELDEIRLAIEKHHWVKHAAVIVQQAPRSGQQILTACIELDRRQAALMDQDKHDSHHISKSNKLQVKAQLSNAGCRQLSAKQLADCIPLAFKTPDSGQLETAFGRKTYRFFEGGPQVSQQTLVQVLQRQPETGDLLAGKPALAPENIGKLLRHFGQFISEDRLLPKYAYASPGALYATQLYLELNGVAGLPAAIYYYHPAKHALVPIAPVAGTCHQLIKLHFIGERDAIAPVYKNNLREVLEMETGHMLGLFDELLPAYGLHAERSASQRGPLPDWYDGHHYNDYLGGYVVSQAPVKPDRAQIQLYLQVHRHVEGLAAGLYAFQQGALHFISDSMLQKKDVIAINQRVFEQASFGIGVVCNGADPDEHYVLAGREMHRLQSNKHLLGLMSSGYSSKSHHDLPAATEMRNILAQHHLPMDCFYFCLGGPVSKAQYLHTGMNEDRIHIQGPVELLKEDLAAQLPNYMIPNKVIIVERLPQTANGKIDTLALKSLPELNETDNCGEKIALNSPLEKTIGEIWCAVMKWEEVFAADDFFAAGGNSLSAVALINRINNMFAIKLPLQVIFQMPTVRGLATAVEKCRHAAVPCSRLIKLNAFTERPIFCWPGLGGYPLSLRQLAEKLPGQRAFFGVQAEGINEGEVPRQNVTEMARDDIEQIKAIQPDGPYTLWGYSFGARVAFETAAQLEAQGDTVAALYLLAPGAPMTQMEREQRYEHRAAFDNPVFLAILFSVFAHQIEGPLLERCLAQCTTRQAFIAFICQRFPLLHADTVERIIRIVETTYGFSYAFHELENRRLNAPVTIIKARGDHYSFLDNAPEFSRQRPQLIELSVDHFTVLKPKGIDELLQKLSPAISDKDEKHAK
;
A
#
# COMPACT_ATOMS: atom_id res chain seq x y z
N MET A 1 -6.20 -47.43 4.09
CA MET A 1 -4.76 -47.41 4.43
C MET A 1 -4.50 -46.70 5.76
N LEU A 2 -4.93 -45.44 5.94
CA LEU A 2 -4.73 -44.67 7.18
C LEU A 2 -5.13 -45.42 8.47
N VAL A 3 -6.32 -46.01 8.53
CA VAL A 3 -6.79 -46.80 9.70
C VAL A 3 -5.84 -47.96 10.04
N ARG A 4 -5.21 -48.58 9.03
CA ARG A 4 -4.20 -49.62 9.26
C ARG A 4 -2.95 -49.03 9.92
N CYS A 5 -2.49 -47.84 9.49
CA CYS A 5 -1.38 -47.14 10.11
C CYS A 5 -1.67 -46.87 11.60
N VAL A 6 -2.87 -46.36 11.92
CA VAL A 6 -3.30 -46.12 13.32
C VAL A 6 -3.29 -47.39 14.16
N ARG A 7 -3.82 -48.51 13.64
CA ARG A 7 -3.80 -49.80 14.35
C ARG A 7 -2.39 -50.31 14.60
N THR A 8 -1.47 -50.10 13.67
CA THR A 8 -0.10 -50.60 13.79
C THR A 8 0.82 -49.68 14.60
N ARG A 9 0.60 -48.35 14.56
CA ARG A 9 1.52 -47.32 15.06
C ARG A 9 0.77 -46.07 15.54
N PRO A 10 -0.08 -46.18 16.58
CA PRO A 10 -0.95 -45.07 17.00
C PRO A 10 -0.17 -43.84 17.48
N ALA A 11 0.99 -44.04 18.11
CA ALA A 11 1.80 -42.97 18.70
C ALA A 11 2.81 -42.32 17.73
N HIS A 12 3.00 -42.86 16.52
CA HIS A 12 3.92 -42.26 15.55
C HIS A 12 3.36 -40.95 15.01
N ILE A 13 4.22 -39.97 14.71
CA ILE A 13 3.78 -38.70 14.10
C ILE A 13 3.26 -38.95 12.69
N ALA A 14 2.06 -38.48 12.40
CA ALA A 14 1.46 -38.52 11.07
C ALA A 14 1.70 -37.23 10.33
N VAL A 15 1.47 -36.10 11.00
CA VAL A 15 1.58 -34.76 10.42
C VAL A 15 2.09 -33.77 11.47
N LYS A 16 2.95 -32.84 11.05
CA LYS A 16 3.41 -31.73 11.90
C LYS A 16 3.72 -30.47 11.09
N ASP A 17 3.68 -29.33 11.76
CA ASP A 17 4.25 -28.06 11.30
C ASP A 17 5.15 -27.47 12.41
N GLN A 18 5.38 -26.15 12.42
CA GLN A 18 6.22 -25.50 13.43
C GLN A 18 5.58 -25.44 14.83
N ASN A 19 4.25 -25.47 14.90
CA ASN A 19 3.49 -25.21 16.12
C ASN A 19 2.76 -26.47 16.62
N THR A 20 2.35 -27.34 15.69
CA THR A 20 1.44 -28.45 15.94
C THR A 20 2.05 -29.76 15.44
N SER A 21 1.88 -30.83 16.21
CA SER A 21 2.29 -32.18 15.83
C SER A 21 1.23 -33.18 16.25
N LEU A 22 0.72 -33.96 15.31
CA LEU A 22 -0.32 -34.96 15.54
C LEU A 22 0.20 -36.36 15.29
N SER A 23 0.03 -37.24 16.28
CA SER A 23 0.21 -38.67 16.10
C SER A 23 -0.87 -39.26 15.20
N TYR A 24 -0.64 -40.43 14.63
CA TYR A 24 -1.65 -41.15 13.83
C TYR A 24 -3.00 -41.30 14.57
N GLN A 25 -2.97 -41.58 15.87
CA GLN A 25 -4.17 -41.67 16.70
C GLN A 25 -4.90 -40.33 16.81
N HIS A 26 -4.20 -39.26 17.20
CA HIS A 26 -4.80 -37.94 17.34
C HIS A 26 -5.27 -37.36 16.00
N PHE A 27 -4.53 -37.64 14.93
CA PHE A 27 -4.89 -37.25 13.57
C PHE A 27 -6.21 -37.90 13.13
N LEU A 28 -6.36 -39.23 13.30
CA LEU A 28 -7.61 -39.91 12.96
C LEU A 28 -8.79 -39.44 13.84
N GLN A 29 -8.56 -39.22 15.14
CA GLN A 29 -9.59 -38.70 16.04
C GLN A 29 -10.04 -37.29 15.62
N SER A 30 -9.10 -36.41 15.27
CA SER A 30 -9.39 -35.06 14.79
C SER A 30 -10.20 -35.09 13.49
N ILE A 31 -9.82 -35.94 12.54
CA ILE A 31 -10.53 -36.14 11.27
C ILE A 31 -11.95 -36.67 11.50
N ALA A 32 -12.11 -37.71 12.32
CA ALA A 32 -13.41 -38.33 12.56
C ALA A 32 -14.38 -37.34 13.21
N ARG A 33 -13.93 -36.65 14.26
CA ARG A 33 -14.71 -35.60 14.92
C ARG A 33 -15.09 -34.48 13.96
N SER A 34 -14.13 -33.95 13.21
CA SER A 34 -14.37 -32.87 12.25
C SER A 34 -15.33 -33.30 11.13
N ALA A 35 -15.23 -34.56 10.67
CA ALA A 35 -16.14 -35.12 9.67
C ALA A 35 -17.57 -35.27 10.19
N ASP A 36 -17.76 -35.69 11.44
CA ASP A 36 -19.08 -35.78 12.07
C ASP A 36 -19.67 -34.38 12.27
N SER A 37 -18.87 -33.40 12.70
CA SER A 37 -19.28 -31.99 12.79
C SER A 37 -19.68 -31.43 11.43
N LEU A 38 -18.91 -31.75 10.38
CA LEU A 38 -19.27 -31.36 9.02
C LEU A 38 -20.62 -31.97 8.60
N HIS A 39 -20.88 -33.26 8.84
CA HIS A 39 -22.19 -33.85 8.53
C HIS A 39 -23.35 -33.17 9.26
N ALA A 40 -23.13 -32.72 10.50
CA ALA A 40 -24.17 -32.04 11.27
C ALA A 40 -24.44 -30.59 10.78
N LEU A 41 -23.44 -29.95 10.16
CA LEU A 41 -23.51 -28.56 9.71
C LEU A 41 -23.88 -28.39 8.23
N ILE A 42 -23.72 -29.43 7.42
CA ILE A 42 -23.93 -29.37 5.96
C ILE A 42 -25.18 -30.13 5.53
N GLU A 43 -25.89 -29.59 4.54
CA GLU A 43 -27.02 -30.26 3.91
C GLU A 43 -26.56 -31.49 3.10
N GLU A 44 -27.49 -32.43 2.84
CA GLU A 44 -27.17 -33.69 2.14
C GLU A 44 -26.74 -33.47 0.68
N ASP A 45 -27.21 -32.41 0.03
CA ASP A 45 -26.98 -32.09 -1.37
C ASP A 45 -25.65 -31.35 -1.65
N VAL A 46 -25.00 -30.81 -0.62
CA VAL A 46 -23.69 -30.15 -0.74
C VAL A 46 -22.65 -31.15 -1.23
N GLN A 47 -22.19 -31.03 -2.48
CA GLN A 47 -21.17 -31.93 -3.04
C GLN A 47 -19.74 -31.47 -2.79
N PHE A 48 -19.50 -30.15 -2.80
CA PHE A 48 -18.18 -29.55 -2.70
C PHE A 48 -18.07 -28.66 -1.45
N ILE A 49 -16.93 -28.76 -0.77
CA ILE A 49 -16.55 -27.86 0.32
C ILE A 49 -15.25 -27.15 -0.09
N GLY A 50 -15.25 -25.82 -0.08
CA GLY A 50 -14.03 -25.06 -0.33
C GLY A 50 -13.03 -25.25 0.80
N LEU A 51 -11.74 -25.33 0.49
CA LEU A 51 -10.66 -25.40 1.47
C LEU A 51 -9.70 -24.23 1.26
N TYR A 52 -9.81 -23.21 2.11
CA TYR A 52 -9.07 -21.96 2.04
C TYR A 52 -8.12 -21.83 3.23
N CYS A 53 -6.90 -22.38 3.09
CA CYS A 53 -5.91 -22.38 4.17
C CYS A 53 -4.52 -22.02 3.65
N ASP A 54 -3.72 -21.38 4.50
CA ASP A 54 -2.26 -21.39 4.31
C ASP A 54 -1.72 -22.79 4.64
N PRO A 55 -0.47 -23.12 4.25
CA PRO A 55 0.15 -24.38 4.64
C PRO A 55 0.27 -24.50 6.18
N CYS A 56 -0.49 -25.43 6.75
CA CYS A 56 -0.50 -25.77 8.18
C CYS A 56 -1.05 -27.19 8.39
N VAL A 57 -0.95 -27.72 9.62
CA VAL A 57 -1.55 -29.01 10.00
C VAL A 57 -3.08 -29.01 9.78
N GLU A 58 -3.75 -27.89 10.01
CA GLU A 58 -5.20 -27.74 9.84
C GLU A 58 -5.62 -27.88 8.37
N MET A 59 -4.78 -27.47 7.42
CA MET A 59 -5.02 -27.69 5.98
C MET A 59 -5.12 -29.18 5.66
N ILE A 60 -4.17 -29.98 6.17
CA ILE A 60 -4.16 -31.44 5.96
C ILE A 60 -5.36 -32.07 6.69
N CYS A 61 -5.61 -31.69 7.94
CA CYS A 61 -6.78 -32.19 8.69
C CYS A 61 -8.10 -31.85 7.97
N GLY A 62 -8.24 -30.63 7.45
CA GLY A 62 -9.43 -30.17 6.74
C GLY A 62 -9.70 -30.98 5.47
N ALA A 63 -8.68 -31.21 4.62
CA ALA A 63 -8.82 -32.04 3.44
C ALA A 63 -9.28 -33.47 3.80
N TRP A 64 -8.63 -34.10 4.79
CA TRP A 64 -9.01 -35.42 5.27
C TRP A 64 -10.41 -35.46 5.91
N SER A 65 -10.81 -34.39 6.60
CA SER A 65 -12.13 -34.28 7.23
C SER A 65 -13.25 -34.13 6.20
N ILE A 66 -13.04 -33.35 5.14
CA ILE A 66 -14.01 -33.23 4.03
C ILE A 66 -14.18 -34.57 3.31
N LEU A 67 -13.06 -35.26 3.04
CA LEU A 67 -13.06 -36.61 2.48
C LEU A 67 -13.76 -37.62 3.40
N ALA A 68 -13.49 -37.57 4.70
CA ALA A 68 -14.16 -38.37 5.72
C ALA A 68 -15.62 -37.97 5.93
N ALA A 69 -16.04 -36.76 5.53
CA ALA A 69 -17.44 -36.33 5.43
C ALA A 69 -18.11 -36.79 4.11
N GLY A 70 -17.34 -37.33 3.17
CA GLY A 70 -17.83 -37.92 1.93
C GLY A 70 -18.18 -36.90 0.88
N ARG A 71 -17.61 -35.71 1.01
CA ARG A 71 -17.69 -34.60 0.07
C ARG A 71 -16.35 -34.44 -0.65
N ALA A 72 -16.37 -33.75 -1.79
CA ALA A 72 -15.15 -33.37 -2.49
C ALA A 72 -14.67 -32.01 -1.98
N TYR A 73 -13.36 -31.84 -1.79
CA TYR A 73 -12.84 -30.50 -1.48
C TYR A 73 -12.44 -29.74 -2.74
N LEU A 74 -12.64 -28.42 -2.71
CA LEU A 74 -12.15 -27.49 -3.72
C LEU A 74 -10.99 -26.68 -3.11
N PRO A 75 -9.73 -26.92 -3.51
CA PRO A 75 -8.61 -26.13 -3.04
C PRO A 75 -8.71 -24.66 -3.47
N LEU A 76 -8.65 -23.74 -2.52
CA LEU A 76 -8.67 -22.30 -2.73
C LEU A 76 -7.39 -21.70 -2.13
N ALA A 77 -6.47 -21.27 -2.99
CA ALA A 77 -5.18 -20.74 -2.52
C ALA A 77 -5.33 -19.27 -2.06
N PRO A 78 -4.92 -18.92 -0.82
CA PRO A 78 -5.03 -17.55 -0.31
C PRO A 78 -4.24 -16.48 -1.06
N ASP A 79 -3.28 -16.87 -1.89
CA ASP A 79 -2.46 -15.97 -2.72
C ASP A 79 -3.07 -15.68 -4.10
N TYR A 80 -4.23 -16.27 -4.43
CA TYR A 80 -4.94 -15.96 -5.68
C TYR A 80 -5.66 -14.60 -5.61
N PRO A 81 -5.78 -13.88 -6.74
CA PRO A 81 -6.56 -12.64 -6.79
C PRO A 81 -8.03 -12.86 -6.37
N ALA A 82 -8.62 -11.86 -5.72
CA ALA A 82 -9.98 -11.94 -5.18
C ALA A 82 -11.02 -12.29 -6.26
N ASP A 83 -10.88 -11.73 -7.47
CA ASP A 83 -11.82 -11.99 -8.58
C ASP A 83 -11.73 -13.42 -9.08
N ARG A 84 -10.52 -14.00 -9.10
CA ARG A 84 -10.32 -15.41 -9.46
C ARG A 84 -10.92 -16.36 -8.42
N LEU A 85 -10.72 -16.07 -7.13
CA LEU A 85 -11.33 -16.83 -6.04
C LEU A 85 -12.86 -16.76 -6.09
N ARG A 86 -13.41 -15.58 -6.34
CA ARG A 86 -14.86 -15.39 -6.50
C ARG A 86 -15.41 -16.21 -7.67
N TYR A 87 -14.77 -16.16 -8.83
CA TYR A 87 -15.14 -16.98 -9.97
C TYR A 87 -15.12 -18.48 -9.64
N MET A 88 -14.06 -18.98 -9.00
CA MET A 88 -13.96 -20.42 -8.66
C MET A 88 -15.08 -20.87 -7.72
N ILE A 89 -15.47 -20.03 -6.76
CA ILE A 89 -16.55 -20.31 -5.81
C ILE A 89 -17.92 -20.25 -6.49
N GLU A 90 -18.13 -19.25 -7.35
CA GLU A 90 -19.38 -19.09 -8.12
C GLU A 90 -19.56 -20.23 -9.14
N ASP A 91 -18.55 -20.54 -9.95
CA ASP A 91 -18.60 -21.58 -10.99
C ASP A 91 -18.72 -22.99 -10.37
N SER A 92 -18.13 -23.22 -9.19
CA SER A 92 -18.28 -24.50 -8.48
C SER A 92 -19.62 -24.66 -7.76
N GLY A 93 -20.31 -23.56 -7.46
CA GLY A 93 -21.50 -23.57 -6.60
C GLY A 93 -21.19 -23.89 -5.13
N VAL A 94 -19.95 -23.65 -4.67
CA VAL A 94 -19.56 -23.89 -3.28
C VAL A 94 -20.28 -22.89 -2.37
N THR A 95 -21.09 -23.42 -1.45
CA THR A 95 -21.81 -22.65 -0.43
C THR A 95 -21.11 -22.66 0.93
N ILE A 96 -20.14 -23.55 1.13
CA ILE A 96 -19.44 -23.74 2.41
C ILE A 96 -17.92 -23.79 2.19
N VAL A 97 -17.17 -22.98 2.94
CA VAL A 97 -15.70 -22.96 2.88
C VAL A 97 -15.11 -23.18 4.27
N LEU A 98 -14.27 -24.20 4.38
CA LEU A 98 -13.44 -24.47 5.55
C LEU A 98 -12.15 -23.65 5.47
N THR A 99 -11.82 -22.92 6.55
CA THR A 99 -10.64 -22.05 6.64
C THR A 99 -10.01 -22.08 8.04
N GLN A 100 -8.79 -21.57 8.17
CA GLN A 100 -8.20 -21.24 9.48
C GLN A 100 -8.74 -19.90 10.03
N PRO A 101 -8.80 -19.71 11.38
CA PRO A 101 -9.35 -18.50 11.99
C PRO A 101 -8.74 -17.19 11.48
N ALA A 102 -7.41 -17.15 11.29
CA ALA A 102 -6.68 -15.98 10.82
C ALA A 102 -7.09 -15.51 9.40
N LEU A 103 -7.67 -16.39 8.59
CA LEU A 103 -8.06 -16.11 7.21
C LEU A 103 -9.56 -15.83 7.03
N LYS A 104 -10.37 -16.02 8.09
CA LYS A 104 -11.84 -15.86 8.04
C LYS A 104 -12.26 -14.47 7.55
N ALA A 105 -11.66 -13.41 8.08
CA ALA A 105 -11.98 -12.03 7.71
C ALA A 105 -11.61 -11.72 6.26
N GLN A 106 -10.45 -12.19 5.79
CA GLN A 106 -10.01 -12.00 4.40
C GLN A 106 -10.96 -12.70 3.43
N LEU A 107 -11.33 -13.95 3.71
CA LEU A 107 -12.26 -14.70 2.87
C LEU A 107 -13.64 -14.03 2.83
N MET A 108 -14.15 -13.58 3.99
CA MET A 108 -15.45 -12.90 4.09
C MET A 108 -15.51 -11.64 3.21
N ALA A 109 -14.41 -10.88 3.10
CA ALA A 109 -14.32 -9.70 2.23
C ALA A 109 -14.38 -10.05 0.73
N ILE A 110 -14.04 -11.28 0.34
CA ILE A 110 -14.02 -11.73 -1.06
C ILE A 110 -15.41 -12.22 -1.50
N VAL A 111 -16.05 -13.04 -0.66
CA VAL A 111 -17.26 -13.81 -1.01
C VAL A 111 -18.56 -13.21 -0.45
N GLY A 112 -18.48 -12.35 0.58
CA GLY A 112 -19.64 -11.77 1.26
C GLY A 112 -20.47 -12.80 2.03
N GLU A 113 -21.73 -12.45 2.35
CA GLU A 113 -22.61 -13.25 3.21
C GLU A 113 -23.20 -14.51 2.56
N LYS A 114 -22.99 -14.73 1.25
CA LYS A 114 -23.59 -15.84 0.50
C LYS A 114 -22.93 -17.20 0.77
N VAL A 115 -21.73 -17.22 1.37
CA VAL A 115 -20.94 -18.42 1.61
C VAL A 115 -20.75 -18.58 3.11
N THR A 116 -21.09 -19.76 3.63
CA THR A 116 -20.86 -20.10 5.03
C THR A 116 -19.40 -20.42 5.25
N ILE A 117 -18.72 -19.61 6.07
CA ILE A 117 -17.31 -19.79 6.40
C ILE A 117 -17.20 -20.49 7.75
N ILE A 118 -16.64 -21.70 7.74
CA ILE A 118 -16.44 -22.55 8.91
C ILE A 118 -14.95 -22.58 9.26
N THR A 119 -14.61 -22.40 10.54
CA THR A 119 -13.24 -22.63 11.03
C THR A 119 -13.10 -23.97 11.75
N GLN A 120 -11.87 -24.41 11.98
CA GLN A 120 -11.61 -25.60 12.80
C GLN A 120 -12.26 -25.47 14.19
N ASP A 121 -12.15 -24.30 14.84
CA ASP A 121 -12.80 -24.03 16.13
C ASP A 121 -14.32 -24.14 16.07
N ASP A 122 -14.93 -23.79 14.94
CA ASP A 122 -16.37 -23.90 14.75
C ASP A 122 -16.80 -25.38 14.65
N LEU A 123 -15.96 -26.25 14.07
CA LEU A 123 -16.19 -27.71 14.05
C LEU A 123 -16.06 -28.34 15.44
N GLU A 124 -15.16 -27.85 16.29
CA GLU A 124 -14.95 -28.40 17.64
C GLU A 124 -16.09 -28.09 18.61
N LYS A 125 -16.87 -27.03 18.36
CA LYS A 125 -18.03 -26.64 19.18
C LYS A 125 -19.26 -27.53 18.96
N VAL A 126 -19.30 -28.30 17.87
CA VAL A 126 -20.42 -29.18 17.58
C VAL A 126 -20.32 -30.45 18.42
N SER A 127 -21.27 -30.66 19.32
CA SER A 127 -21.35 -31.89 20.12
C SER A 127 -22.03 -32.99 19.32
N VAL A 128 -21.22 -33.89 18.76
CA VAL A 128 -21.67 -35.08 18.03
C VAL A 128 -21.10 -36.33 18.68
N ALA A 129 -21.93 -37.37 18.82
CA ALA A 129 -21.47 -38.69 19.23
C ALA A 129 -20.61 -39.25 18.09
N THR A 130 -19.32 -39.47 18.35
CA THR A 130 -18.42 -40.04 17.35
C THR A 130 -18.93 -41.40 16.92
N THR A 131 -19.32 -41.54 15.66
CA THR A 131 -19.73 -42.83 15.12
C THR A 131 -18.51 -43.55 14.53
N ASP A 132 -18.40 -44.87 14.74
CA ASP A 132 -17.38 -45.72 14.10
C ASP A 132 -17.56 -45.82 12.56
N ALA A 133 -18.51 -45.08 11.98
CA ALA A 133 -18.93 -45.16 10.58
C ALA A 133 -17.96 -44.43 9.63
N VAL A 134 -16.67 -44.67 9.77
CA VAL A 134 -15.65 -44.18 8.85
C VAL A 134 -15.36 -45.32 7.86
N LEU A 135 -15.74 -45.13 6.59
CA LEU A 135 -15.21 -45.82 5.38
C LEU A 135 -16.06 -46.91 4.68
N SER A 136 -17.36 -46.73 4.52
CA SER A 136 -18.09 -47.42 3.43
C SER A 136 -18.77 -46.38 2.54
N ARG A 137 -18.06 -45.91 1.50
CA ARG A 137 -18.62 -44.98 0.51
C ARG A 137 -18.31 -45.43 -0.92
N PRO A 138 -19.19 -45.11 -1.90
CA PRO A 138 -19.02 -45.54 -3.29
C PRO A 138 -17.73 -44.96 -3.89
N GLN A 139 -16.93 -45.79 -4.57
CA GLN A 139 -15.67 -45.39 -5.20
C GLN A 139 -15.83 -44.33 -6.32
N GLU A 140 -17.04 -44.19 -6.86
CA GLU A 140 -17.38 -43.26 -7.94
C GLU A 140 -17.62 -41.82 -7.47
N ARG A 141 -17.65 -41.57 -6.15
CA ARG A 141 -17.78 -40.19 -5.64
C ARG A 141 -16.54 -39.36 -5.96
N LEU A 142 -16.74 -38.06 -6.14
CA LEU A 142 -15.65 -37.10 -6.28
C LEU A 142 -14.85 -36.99 -4.97
N ALA A 143 -13.52 -36.87 -5.11
CA ALA A 143 -12.59 -36.64 -4.01
C ALA A 143 -12.17 -35.17 -3.94
N TYR A 144 -11.84 -34.57 -5.09
CA TYR A 144 -11.55 -33.15 -5.18
C TYR A 144 -11.85 -32.61 -6.57
N MET A 145 -11.94 -31.29 -6.67
CA MET A 145 -11.98 -30.56 -7.93
C MET A 145 -10.86 -29.52 -7.94
N ILE A 146 -10.01 -29.52 -8.98
CA ILE A 146 -8.93 -28.55 -9.14
C ILE A 146 -9.16 -27.73 -10.40
N TYR A 147 -9.09 -26.41 -10.27
CA TYR A 147 -9.17 -25.51 -11.42
C TYR A 147 -7.82 -25.40 -12.12
N THR A 148 -7.88 -25.49 -13.45
CA THR A 148 -6.75 -25.27 -14.35
C THR A 148 -7.06 -24.12 -15.31
N SER A 149 -6.04 -23.58 -15.98
CA SER A 149 -6.21 -22.57 -17.04
C SER A 149 -7.06 -23.12 -18.19
N GLY A 150 -7.92 -22.28 -18.77
CA GLY A 150 -8.89 -22.69 -19.79
C GLY A 150 -8.68 -21.98 -21.13
N SER A 151 -8.81 -22.72 -22.24
CA SER A 151 -8.66 -22.19 -23.61
C SER A 151 -9.71 -21.14 -23.99
N THR A 152 -10.84 -21.09 -23.28
CA THR A 152 -11.91 -20.10 -23.47
C THR A 152 -11.70 -18.81 -22.66
N GLY A 153 -10.57 -18.68 -21.96
CA GLY A 153 -10.21 -17.51 -21.15
C GLY A 153 -10.71 -17.52 -19.70
N ASN A 154 -11.45 -18.55 -19.28
CA ASN A 154 -11.85 -18.73 -17.89
C ASN A 154 -11.33 -20.07 -17.33
N PRO A 155 -10.98 -20.15 -16.04
CA PRO A 155 -10.53 -21.40 -15.43
C PRO A 155 -11.58 -22.52 -15.54
N LYS A 156 -11.10 -23.77 -15.69
CA LYS A 156 -11.94 -24.99 -15.79
C LYS A 156 -11.67 -25.95 -14.63
N GLY A 157 -12.72 -26.41 -13.96
CA GLY A 157 -12.62 -27.37 -12.84
C GLY A 157 -12.51 -28.81 -13.33
N VAL A 158 -11.41 -29.50 -13.01
CA VAL A 158 -11.20 -30.93 -13.29
C VAL A 158 -11.72 -31.77 -12.13
N MET A 159 -12.63 -32.69 -12.42
CA MET A 159 -13.29 -33.52 -11.40
C MET A 159 -12.57 -34.86 -11.21
N VAL A 160 -11.95 -35.06 -10.04
CA VAL A 160 -11.20 -36.29 -9.73
C VAL A 160 -11.97 -37.12 -8.70
N SER A 161 -12.15 -38.41 -8.99
CA SER A 161 -12.89 -39.36 -8.15
C SER A 161 -12.02 -40.03 -7.08
N TRP A 162 -12.67 -40.61 -6.08
CA TRP A 162 -12.05 -41.48 -5.08
C TRP A 162 -11.31 -42.66 -5.71
N ARG A 163 -11.88 -43.27 -6.75
CA ARG A 163 -11.24 -44.33 -7.52
C ARG A 163 -9.90 -43.87 -8.09
N ASN A 164 -9.86 -42.70 -8.73
CA ASN A 164 -8.64 -42.18 -9.34
C ASN A 164 -7.55 -41.95 -8.27
N ILE A 165 -7.86 -41.16 -7.24
CA ILE A 165 -6.85 -40.78 -6.24
C ILE A 165 -6.40 -41.95 -5.36
N SER A 166 -7.30 -42.89 -5.03
CA SER A 166 -6.93 -44.06 -4.22
C SER A 166 -5.97 -44.97 -4.98
N HIS A 167 -6.17 -45.14 -6.29
CA HIS A 167 -5.26 -45.90 -7.15
C HIS A 167 -3.89 -45.23 -7.22
N GLN A 168 -3.86 -43.91 -7.40
CA GLN A 168 -2.62 -43.13 -7.42
C GLN A 168 -1.81 -43.23 -6.12
N ILE A 169 -2.48 -43.14 -4.96
CA ILE A 169 -1.83 -43.28 -3.64
C ILE A 169 -1.35 -44.72 -3.42
N ALA A 170 -2.10 -45.73 -3.84
CA ALA A 170 -1.65 -47.12 -3.75
C ALA A 170 -0.40 -47.38 -4.61
N TRP A 171 -0.43 -46.94 -5.87
CA TRP A 171 0.71 -47.06 -6.79
C TRP A 171 1.95 -46.35 -6.27
N LEU A 172 1.85 -45.08 -5.83
CA LEU A 172 2.98 -44.33 -5.28
C LEU A 172 3.63 -45.06 -4.10
N LYS A 173 2.81 -45.60 -3.19
CA LYS A 173 3.28 -46.35 -2.02
C LYS A 173 4.06 -47.60 -2.42
N GLU A 174 3.48 -48.40 -3.31
CA GLU A 174 4.05 -49.68 -3.73
C GLU A 174 5.30 -49.49 -4.58
N GLN A 175 5.26 -48.58 -5.57
CA GLN A 175 6.34 -48.34 -6.51
C GLN A 175 7.60 -47.77 -5.85
N PHE A 176 7.44 -46.85 -4.90
CA PHE A 176 8.57 -46.15 -4.28
C PHE A 176 8.88 -46.61 -2.85
N GLY A 177 8.14 -47.60 -2.34
CA GLY A 177 8.37 -48.23 -1.04
C GLY A 177 8.36 -47.21 0.11
N PHE A 178 7.31 -46.39 0.21
CA PHE A 178 7.17 -45.46 1.33
C PHE A 178 6.91 -46.20 2.64
N ASP A 179 7.66 -45.86 3.68
CA ASP A 179 7.57 -46.47 4.99
C ASP A 179 7.62 -45.45 6.14
N GLN A 180 7.67 -45.94 7.39
CA GLN A 180 7.66 -45.09 8.58
C GLN A 180 8.93 -44.25 8.77
N ASN A 181 10.03 -44.56 8.09
CA ASN A 181 11.28 -43.81 8.16
C ASN A 181 11.30 -42.63 7.18
N ASP A 182 10.27 -42.52 6.32
CA ASP A 182 10.16 -41.41 5.41
C ASP A 182 9.54 -40.18 6.08
N ARG A 183 10.13 -39.02 5.79
CA ARG A 183 9.65 -37.69 6.12
C ARG A 183 9.39 -36.94 4.83
N ILE A 184 8.12 -36.74 4.52
CA ILE A 184 7.65 -36.08 3.30
C ILE A 184 7.41 -34.61 3.60
N LEU A 185 8.01 -33.72 2.80
CA LEU A 185 7.74 -32.30 2.89
C LEU A 185 6.51 -31.94 2.05
N GLN A 186 5.42 -31.52 2.72
CA GLN A 186 4.31 -30.84 2.07
C GLN A 186 4.71 -29.39 1.85
N LYS A 187 4.94 -29.01 0.59
CA LYS A 187 5.30 -27.64 0.21
C LYS A 187 4.57 -27.16 -1.05
N THR A 188 4.05 -28.10 -1.83
CA THR A 188 3.43 -27.78 -3.12
C THR A 188 2.11 -27.05 -2.84
N PRO A 189 1.83 -25.91 -3.50
CA PRO A 189 0.61 -25.15 -3.21
C PRO A 189 -0.65 -26.00 -3.41
N ILE A 190 -1.64 -25.84 -2.54
CA ILE A 190 -2.86 -26.67 -2.52
C ILE A 190 -3.66 -26.62 -3.83
N SER A 191 -3.50 -25.55 -4.62
CA SER A 191 -4.12 -25.36 -5.93
C SER A 191 -3.49 -26.21 -7.05
N PHE A 192 -2.41 -26.94 -6.77
CA PHE A 192 -1.83 -27.92 -7.68
C PHE A 192 -2.25 -29.34 -7.31
N ASP A 193 -2.47 -30.17 -8.33
CA ASP A 193 -2.76 -31.59 -8.18
C ASP A 193 -1.59 -32.37 -7.56
N ALA A 194 -0.35 -31.97 -7.84
CA ALA A 194 0.85 -32.51 -7.22
C ALA A 194 0.90 -32.37 -5.69
N ALA A 195 0.18 -31.39 -5.11
CA ALA A 195 0.06 -31.26 -3.66
C ALA A 195 -0.83 -32.35 -3.04
N GLN A 196 -1.74 -32.96 -3.82
CA GLN A 196 -2.76 -33.85 -3.25
C GLN A 196 -2.15 -35.13 -2.70
N TRP A 197 -1.12 -35.68 -3.33
CA TRP A 197 -0.45 -36.84 -2.74
C TRP A 197 0.46 -36.48 -1.56
N GLU A 198 0.99 -35.25 -1.48
CA GLU A 198 1.69 -34.75 -0.28
C GLU A 198 0.71 -34.62 0.91
N ILE A 199 -0.52 -34.16 0.65
CA ILE A 199 -1.60 -34.02 1.65
C ILE A 199 -2.12 -35.40 2.11
N LEU A 200 -2.22 -36.34 1.18
CA LEU A 200 -2.71 -37.70 1.44
C LEU A 200 -1.60 -38.68 1.86
N ALA A 201 -0.36 -38.21 1.93
CA ALA A 201 0.80 -38.99 2.34
C ALA A 201 0.70 -39.68 3.72
N PRO A 202 -0.09 -39.23 4.72
CA PRO A 202 -0.30 -40.02 5.94
C PRO A 202 -0.84 -41.44 5.65
N ALA A 203 -1.49 -41.66 4.49
CA ALA A 203 -1.88 -43.01 4.06
C ALA A 203 -0.69 -43.96 3.84
N PHE A 204 0.50 -43.45 3.57
CA PHE A 204 1.71 -44.25 3.38
C PHE A 204 2.23 -44.84 4.68
N GLY A 205 1.95 -44.22 5.82
CA GLY A 205 2.51 -44.61 7.13
C GLY A 205 3.79 -43.85 7.49
N CYS A 206 4.11 -42.78 6.76
CA CYS A 206 5.25 -41.88 6.96
C CYS A 206 4.86 -40.65 7.82
N GLU A 207 5.83 -39.80 8.11
CA GLU A 207 5.60 -38.47 8.72
C GLU A 207 5.50 -37.41 7.62
N VAL A 208 4.47 -36.56 7.68
CA VAL A 208 4.32 -35.40 6.80
C VAL A 208 4.69 -34.13 7.54
N VAL A 209 5.66 -33.40 7.01
CA VAL A 209 6.10 -32.11 7.55
C VAL A 209 5.57 -31.01 6.65
N VAL A 210 4.76 -30.11 7.18
CA VAL A 210 4.25 -28.97 6.43
C VAL A 210 5.30 -27.86 6.42
N GLY A 211 5.74 -27.47 5.23
CA GLY A 211 6.72 -26.42 5.04
C GLY A 211 6.16 -25.04 5.40
N PRO A 212 7.01 -24.08 5.81
CA PRO A 212 6.58 -22.71 6.04
C PRO A 212 5.94 -22.10 4.81
N LYS A 213 4.99 -21.16 5.00
CA LYS A 213 4.34 -20.44 3.90
C LYS A 213 5.37 -19.90 2.92
N ASN A 214 5.19 -20.21 1.63
CA ASN A 214 6.06 -19.81 0.51
C ASN A 214 7.51 -20.34 0.55
N CYS A 215 7.86 -21.32 1.39
CA CYS A 215 9.23 -21.85 1.44
C CYS A 215 9.72 -22.39 0.09
N TYR A 216 8.84 -22.93 -0.75
CA TYR A 216 9.20 -23.44 -2.08
C TYR A 216 9.61 -22.34 -3.09
N ARG A 217 9.38 -21.06 -2.78
CA ARG A 217 9.84 -19.91 -3.57
C ARG A 217 11.21 -19.42 -3.12
N ASP A 218 11.69 -19.87 -1.95
CA ASP A 218 12.90 -19.41 -1.30
C ASP A 218 13.87 -20.59 -1.09
N PRO A 219 14.95 -20.69 -1.91
CA PRO A 219 15.92 -21.76 -1.80
C PRO A 219 16.55 -21.84 -0.40
N ASP A 220 16.86 -20.72 0.25
CA ASP A 220 17.45 -20.71 1.59
C ASP A 220 16.47 -21.29 2.62
N ALA A 221 15.22 -20.82 2.60
CA ALA A 221 14.19 -21.30 3.52
C ALA A 221 13.88 -22.79 3.28
N LEU A 222 13.88 -23.23 2.01
CA LEU A 222 13.65 -24.63 1.65
C LEU A 222 14.80 -25.50 2.14
N ILE A 223 16.06 -25.14 1.87
CA ILE A 223 17.24 -25.88 2.33
C ILE A 223 17.26 -25.98 3.86
N ASN A 224 17.02 -24.87 4.55
CA ASN A 224 16.92 -24.86 6.02
C ASN A 224 15.84 -25.81 6.51
N THR A 225 14.67 -25.85 5.85
CA THR A 225 13.59 -26.77 6.21
C THR A 225 14.00 -28.23 5.97
N LEU A 226 14.63 -28.52 4.83
CA LEU A 226 15.12 -29.87 4.49
C LEU A 226 16.08 -30.40 5.55
N GLN A 227 17.02 -29.57 5.99
CA GLN A 227 18.02 -29.93 7.01
C GLN A 227 17.41 -30.03 8.41
N GLN A 228 16.75 -28.98 8.89
CA GLN A 228 16.22 -28.91 10.25
C GLN A 228 15.20 -30.02 10.53
N GLN A 229 14.38 -30.35 9.53
CA GLN A 229 13.35 -31.37 9.65
C GLN A 229 13.80 -32.75 9.18
N ASN A 230 15.06 -32.88 8.73
CA ASN A 230 15.64 -34.12 8.20
C ASN A 230 14.71 -34.80 7.17
N ILE A 231 14.25 -34.00 6.21
CA ILE A 231 13.34 -34.44 5.15
C ILE A 231 14.03 -35.51 4.30
N THR A 232 13.32 -36.60 4.04
CA THR A 232 13.84 -37.72 3.23
C THR A 232 13.22 -37.78 1.84
N VAL A 233 12.06 -37.16 1.66
CA VAL A 233 11.31 -37.17 0.41
C VAL A 233 10.97 -35.74 -0.02
N LEU A 234 11.34 -35.39 -1.24
CA LEU A 234 11.05 -34.10 -1.84
C LEU A 234 10.46 -34.28 -3.24
N GLN A 235 9.39 -33.58 -3.54
CA GLN A 235 8.91 -33.40 -4.91
C GLN A 235 9.18 -31.99 -5.37
N CYS A 236 9.64 -31.78 -6.60
CA CYS A 236 9.83 -30.45 -7.18
C CYS A 236 9.63 -30.46 -8.70
N VAL A 237 9.59 -29.28 -9.29
CA VAL A 237 9.67 -29.12 -10.74
C VAL A 237 11.16 -28.99 -11.13
N PRO A 238 11.57 -29.36 -12.36
CA PRO A 238 12.95 -29.19 -12.81
C PRO A 238 13.53 -27.80 -12.55
N THR A 239 12.74 -26.72 -12.76
CA THR A 239 13.18 -25.35 -12.44
C THR A 239 13.57 -25.16 -10.96
N LEU A 240 12.80 -25.74 -10.03
CA LEU A 240 13.11 -25.66 -8.60
C LEU A 240 14.28 -26.57 -8.24
N LEU A 241 14.39 -27.74 -8.86
CA LEU A 241 15.54 -28.63 -8.70
C LEU A 241 16.84 -27.93 -9.11
N HIS A 242 16.81 -27.17 -10.21
CA HIS A 242 17.97 -26.40 -10.67
C HIS A 242 18.47 -25.40 -9.62
N ALA A 243 17.59 -24.58 -9.04
CA ALA A 243 18.05 -23.65 -8.01
C ALA A 243 18.49 -24.32 -6.72
N LEU A 244 17.98 -25.52 -6.42
CA LEU A 244 18.47 -26.30 -5.29
C LEU A 244 19.88 -26.80 -5.55
N VAL A 245 20.17 -27.38 -6.72
CA VAL A 245 21.53 -27.88 -7.01
C VAL A 245 22.56 -26.74 -7.07
N GLU A 246 22.16 -25.54 -7.51
CA GLU A 246 23.03 -24.37 -7.48
C GLU A 246 23.28 -23.81 -6.07
N HIS A 247 22.49 -24.22 -5.08
CA HIS A 247 22.59 -23.68 -3.74
C HIS A 247 23.78 -24.29 -2.97
N PRO A 248 24.68 -23.49 -2.37
CA PRO A 248 25.91 -23.99 -1.73
C PRO A 248 25.70 -25.00 -0.61
N LEU A 249 24.57 -24.93 0.09
CA LEU A 249 24.20 -25.83 1.20
C LEU A 249 23.34 -27.03 0.78
N PHE A 250 23.03 -27.18 -0.50
CA PHE A 250 22.32 -28.37 -0.99
C PHE A 250 23.08 -29.69 -0.80
N PRO A 251 24.42 -29.73 -0.97
CA PRO A 251 25.21 -30.91 -0.61
C PRO A 251 25.03 -31.34 0.85
N ASP A 252 24.63 -30.45 1.76
CA ASP A 252 24.44 -30.79 3.17
C ASP A 252 23.08 -31.44 3.45
N CYS A 253 22.18 -31.54 2.46
CA CYS A 253 20.86 -32.16 2.59
C CYS A 253 20.90 -33.70 2.51
N GLN A 254 21.84 -34.31 3.23
CA GLN A 254 22.16 -35.75 3.17
C GLN A 254 21.00 -36.67 3.59
N ALA A 255 20.02 -36.16 4.33
CA ALA A 255 18.82 -36.90 4.72
C ALA A 255 17.90 -37.23 3.52
N LEU A 256 17.98 -36.47 2.42
CA LEU A 256 17.19 -36.70 1.21
C LEU A 256 17.56 -38.04 0.57
N LYS A 257 16.54 -38.87 0.31
CA LYS A 257 16.68 -40.21 -0.26
C LYS A 257 15.87 -40.38 -1.54
N LYS A 258 14.70 -39.74 -1.63
CA LYS A 258 13.76 -39.88 -2.75
C LYS A 258 13.40 -38.48 -3.25
N VAL A 259 13.82 -38.15 -4.46
CA VAL A 259 13.53 -36.86 -5.10
C VAL A 259 12.71 -37.11 -6.36
N PHE A 260 11.51 -36.54 -6.40
CA PHE A 260 10.61 -36.61 -7.54
C PHE A 260 10.66 -35.30 -8.30
N SER A 261 10.90 -35.35 -9.60
CA SER A 261 10.87 -34.19 -10.47
C SER A 261 9.81 -34.38 -11.54
N GLY A 262 8.92 -33.41 -11.72
CA GLY A 262 7.84 -33.54 -12.70
C GLY A 262 7.20 -32.21 -13.05
N GLY A 263 6.33 -32.22 -14.07
CA GLY A 263 5.65 -31.01 -14.54
C GLY A 263 6.46 -30.16 -15.53
N GLU A 264 7.73 -30.45 -15.80
CA GLU A 264 8.52 -29.87 -16.90
C GLU A 264 9.46 -30.94 -17.47
N ILE A 265 10.18 -30.61 -18.54
CA ILE A 265 11.21 -31.50 -19.08
C ILE A 265 12.38 -31.56 -18.09
N LEU A 266 12.63 -32.73 -17.50
CA LEU A 266 13.86 -33.00 -16.77
C LEU A 266 15.00 -33.23 -17.76
N THR A 267 16.11 -32.52 -17.60
CA THR A 267 17.26 -32.63 -18.49
C THR A 267 18.38 -33.46 -17.89
N ARG A 268 19.16 -34.13 -18.73
CA ARG A 268 20.34 -34.89 -18.32
C ARG A 268 21.40 -34.04 -17.61
N PRO A 269 21.77 -32.83 -18.06
CA PRO A 269 22.72 -31.99 -17.34
C PRO A 269 22.28 -31.70 -15.90
N LEU A 270 21.00 -31.35 -15.71
CA LEU A 270 20.45 -31.11 -14.37
C LEU A 270 20.45 -32.36 -13.50
N ALA A 271 20.09 -33.51 -14.06
CA ALA A 271 20.17 -34.79 -13.34
C ALA A 271 21.60 -35.15 -12.94
N ALA A 272 22.58 -34.90 -13.82
CA ALA A 272 23.99 -35.14 -13.52
C ALA A 272 24.50 -34.25 -12.39
N GLU A 273 24.14 -32.96 -12.40
CA GLU A 273 24.47 -32.01 -11.33
C GLU A 273 23.84 -32.42 -9.98
N PHE A 274 22.59 -32.88 -10.00
CA PHE A 274 21.93 -33.44 -8.81
C PHE A 274 22.73 -34.60 -8.19
N PHE A 275 23.14 -35.58 -9.01
CA PHE A 275 23.89 -36.74 -8.52
C PHE A 275 25.33 -36.40 -8.08
N GLN A 276 25.91 -35.29 -8.56
CA GLN A 276 27.20 -34.81 -8.05
C GLN A 276 27.09 -34.39 -6.58
N HIS A 277 25.96 -33.81 -6.18
CA HIS A 277 25.74 -33.34 -4.80
C HIS A 277 25.17 -34.43 -3.90
N LEU A 278 24.21 -35.23 -4.40
CA LEU A 278 23.52 -36.27 -3.62
C LEU A 278 23.55 -37.63 -4.36
N PRO A 279 24.71 -38.30 -4.46
CA PRO A 279 24.87 -39.54 -5.22
C PRO A 279 24.06 -40.72 -4.66
N HIS A 280 23.68 -40.68 -3.38
CA HIS A 280 22.89 -41.72 -2.71
C HIS A 280 21.37 -41.55 -2.89
N ALA A 281 20.91 -40.37 -3.32
CA ALA A 281 19.50 -40.08 -3.46
C ALA A 281 18.98 -40.57 -4.81
N ARG A 282 17.75 -41.09 -4.85
CA ARG A 282 17.08 -41.49 -6.09
C ARG A 282 16.38 -40.30 -6.72
N LEU A 283 16.64 -40.04 -8.00
CA LEU A 283 15.91 -39.06 -8.79
C LEU A 283 14.91 -39.76 -9.70
N THR A 284 13.63 -39.40 -9.61
CA THR A 284 12.56 -39.97 -10.44
C THR A 284 11.84 -38.88 -11.21
N ASN A 285 11.79 -39.01 -12.53
CA ASN A 285 10.98 -38.18 -13.41
C ASN A 285 9.52 -38.67 -13.38
N LEU A 286 8.58 -37.76 -13.11
CA LEU A 286 7.14 -38.03 -13.08
C LEU A 286 6.42 -37.20 -14.14
N TYR A 287 5.40 -37.79 -14.75
CA TYR A 287 4.56 -37.12 -15.73
C TYR A 287 3.10 -37.49 -15.56
N GLY A 288 2.23 -36.51 -15.68
CA GLY A 288 0.79 -36.67 -15.88
C GLY A 288 0.11 -35.32 -16.06
N PRO A 289 -0.98 -35.24 -16.83
CA PRO A 289 -1.89 -34.10 -16.81
C PRO A 289 -2.89 -34.23 -15.66
N THR A 290 -3.44 -33.10 -15.19
CA THR A 290 -4.46 -33.08 -14.12
C THR A 290 -5.71 -33.90 -14.46
N GLU A 291 -6.12 -33.93 -15.73
CA GLU A 291 -7.24 -34.74 -16.21
C GLU A 291 -6.97 -36.24 -16.19
N CYS A 292 -5.73 -36.64 -15.90
CA CYS A 292 -5.35 -38.02 -15.63
C CYS A 292 -4.72 -38.18 -14.23
N THR A 293 -5.19 -37.39 -13.26
CA THR A 293 -4.92 -37.56 -11.83
C THR A 293 -3.43 -37.61 -11.46
N ILE A 294 -2.80 -36.44 -11.42
CA ILE A 294 -1.44 -36.21 -10.94
C ILE A 294 -0.36 -36.81 -11.85
N ASN A 295 -0.11 -38.13 -11.76
CA ASN A 295 0.97 -38.79 -12.52
C ASN A 295 0.45 -40.06 -13.18
N THR A 296 0.71 -40.18 -14.47
CA THR A 296 0.37 -41.31 -15.32
C THR A 296 1.57 -42.13 -15.74
N SER A 297 2.80 -41.64 -15.55
CA SER A 297 4.03 -42.41 -15.74
C SER A 297 5.17 -41.98 -14.81
N SER A 298 6.19 -42.84 -14.71
CA SER A 298 7.42 -42.56 -13.98
C SER A 298 8.66 -43.15 -14.66
N PHE A 299 9.80 -42.48 -14.50
CA PHE A 299 11.13 -42.98 -14.88
C PHE A 299 12.16 -42.67 -13.78
N THR A 300 12.65 -43.70 -13.08
CA THR A 300 13.71 -43.54 -12.08
C THR A 300 15.08 -43.63 -12.75
N LEU A 301 15.94 -42.64 -12.49
CA LEU A 301 17.27 -42.59 -13.09
C LEU A 301 18.27 -43.36 -12.23
N GLU A 302 19.10 -44.16 -12.89
CA GLU A 302 20.30 -44.76 -12.30
C GLU A 302 21.48 -43.77 -12.35
N ALA A 303 22.09 -43.48 -11.20
CA ALA A 303 23.12 -42.45 -11.04
C ALA A 303 24.36 -42.75 -11.91
N GLU A 304 24.79 -44.01 -11.96
CA GLU A 304 25.96 -44.47 -12.72
C GLU A 304 25.76 -44.38 -14.23
N SER A 305 24.50 -44.37 -14.67
CA SER A 305 24.13 -44.33 -16.10
C SER A 305 23.74 -42.93 -16.58
N VAL A 306 23.79 -41.90 -15.72
CA VAL A 306 23.26 -40.56 -16.03
C VAL A 306 23.87 -39.97 -17.31
N ALA A 307 25.17 -40.21 -17.54
CA ALA A 307 25.89 -39.74 -18.72
C ALA A 307 25.41 -40.36 -20.05
N SER A 308 24.74 -41.51 -20.00
CA SER A 308 24.28 -42.26 -21.17
C SER A 308 22.84 -41.93 -21.60
N TYR A 309 22.08 -41.21 -20.79
CA TYR A 309 20.71 -40.82 -21.17
C TYR A 309 20.72 -39.78 -22.30
N PRO A 310 19.61 -39.65 -23.05
CA PRO A 310 19.40 -38.49 -23.91
C PRO A 310 19.30 -37.19 -23.11
N ASP A 311 19.45 -36.03 -23.77
CA ASP A 311 19.37 -34.73 -23.10
C ASP A 311 18.01 -34.49 -22.43
N ALA A 312 16.92 -34.93 -23.04
CA ALA A 312 15.60 -34.97 -22.42
C ALA A 312 15.38 -36.35 -21.78
N ILE A 313 15.18 -36.38 -20.47
CA ILE A 313 14.93 -37.62 -19.73
C ILE A 313 13.53 -38.14 -20.07
N ALA A 314 13.41 -39.46 -20.27
CA ALA A 314 12.14 -40.11 -20.55
C ALA A 314 11.10 -39.80 -19.46
N ILE A 315 9.83 -39.64 -19.85
CA ILE A 315 8.70 -39.60 -18.90
C ILE A 315 8.31 -41.00 -18.43
N GLY A 316 8.89 -42.03 -19.05
CA GLY A 316 8.85 -43.41 -18.60
C GLY A 316 7.68 -44.22 -19.12
N LYS A 317 7.28 -45.21 -18.33
CA LYS A 317 6.20 -46.16 -18.64
C LYS A 317 4.94 -45.80 -17.86
N PRO A 318 3.75 -46.09 -18.41
CA PRO A 318 2.52 -45.79 -17.71
C PRO A 318 2.43 -46.53 -16.38
N VAL A 319 1.77 -45.91 -15.39
CA VAL A 319 1.48 -46.53 -14.09
C VAL A 319 0.50 -47.70 -14.25
N ALA A 320 0.32 -48.48 -13.18
CA ALA A 320 -0.62 -49.61 -13.20
C ALA A 320 -2.02 -49.19 -13.67
N ASP A 321 -2.70 -50.06 -14.41
CA ASP A 321 -4.06 -49.85 -14.94
C ASP A 321 -4.26 -48.54 -15.73
N THR A 322 -3.18 -48.01 -16.31
CA THR A 322 -3.15 -46.83 -17.17
C THR A 322 -2.45 -47.17 -18.47
N PHE A 323 -2.96 -46.66 -19.59
CA PHE A 323 -2.45 -47.01 -20.91
C PHE A 323 -2.23 -45.77 -21.76
N TYR A 324 -1.08 -45.73 -22.44
CA TYR A 324 -0.71 -44.69 -23.39
C TYR A 324 -1.00 -45.16 -24.81
N HIS A 325 -1.68 -44.31 -25.57
CA HIS A 325 -1.97 -44.48 -26.99
C HIS A 325 -1.34 -43.30 -27.74
N VAL A 326 -0.38 -43.57 -28.61
CA VAL A 326 0.29 -42.52 -29.40
C VAL A 326 -0.29 -42.55 -30.80
N LEU A 327 -1.08 -41.53 -31.14
CA LEU A 327 -1.92 -41.50 -32.33
C LEU A 327 -1.47 -40.40 -33.30
N ASP A 328 -1.66 -40.63 -34.60
CA ASP A 328 -1.50 -39.62 -35.65
C ASP A 328 -2.75 -38.71 -35.76
N SER A 329 -2.72 -37.76 -36.71
CA SER A 329 -3.84 -36.84 -36.96
C SER A 329 -5.13 -37.51 -37.46
N ALA A 330 -5.06 -38.74 -37.95
CA ALA A 330 -6.22 -39.53 -38.37
C ALA A 330 -6.76 -40.41 -37.23
N GLY A 331 -6.12 -40.39 -36.06
CA GLY A 331 -6.49 -41.22 -34.91
C GLY A 331 -5.95 -42.65 -34.97
N ALA A 332 -4.99 -42.94 -35.86
CA ALA A 332 -4.35 -44.25 -35.97
C ALA A 332 -3.08 -44.32 -35.12
N PRO A 333 -2.73 -45.47 -34.50
CA PRO A 333 -1.48 -45.62 -33.77
C PRO A 333 -0.24 -45.42 -34.66
N VAL A 334 0.74 -44.66 -34.18
CA VAL A 334 2.03 -44.46 -34.87
C VAL A 334 2.98 -45.64 -34.64
N LEU A 335 4.00 -45.79 -35.49
CA LEU A 335 5.03 -46.82 -35.28
C LEU A 335 5.96 -46.45 -34.11
N LEU A 336 6.58 -47.46 -33.49
CA LEU A 336 7.61 -47.24 -32.46
C LEU A 336 8.75 -46.39 -33.04
N GLY A 337 9.12 -45.33 -32.32
CA GLY A 337 10.10 -44.35 -32.75
C GLY A 337 9.53 -43.17 -33.54
N GLU A 338 8.25 -43.18 -33.92
CA GLU A 338 7.61 -42.03 -34.55
C GLU A 338 6.96 -41.10 -33.50
N THR A 339 6.79 -39.83 -33.86
CA THR A 339 6.11 -38.84 -33.03
C THR A 339 4.62 -38.82 -33.33
N GLY A 340 3.80 -38.89 -32.29
CA GLY A 340 2.35 -38.71 -32.37
C GLY A 340 1.79 -38.02 -31.13
N GLU A 341 0.49 -37.73 -31.13
CA GLU A 341 -0.21 -37.15 -30.00
C GLU A 341 -0.54 -38.23 -28.96
N LEU A 342 -0.29 -37.93 -27.69
CA LEU A 342 -0.54 -38.83 -26.57
C LEU A 342 -2.02 -38.77 -26.14
N TYR A 343 -2.63 -39.95 -26.07
CA TYR A 343 -3.93 -40.18 -25.46
C TYR A 343 -3.76 -41.15 -24.28
N ILE A 344 -4.47 -40.88 -23.19
CA ILE A 344 -4.35 -41.66 -21.95
C ILE A 344 -5.69 -42.28 -21.63
N SER A 345 -5.69 -43.58 -21.29
CA SER A 345 -6.89 -44.29 -20.84
C SER A 345 -6.64 -45.04 -19.54
N GLY A 346 -7.73 -45.45 -18.89
CA GLY A 346 -7.71 -46.28 -17.69
C GLY A 346 -7.97 -45.51 -16.41
N VAL A 347 -7.59 -46.13 -15.28
CA VAL A 347 -8.07 -45.75 -13.94
C VAL A 347 -7.70 -44.33 -13.52
N GLN A 348 -6.69 -43.74 -14.15
CA GLN A 348 -6.22 -42.38 -13.84
C GLN A 348 -7.07 -41.28 -14.50
N VAL A 349 -7.86 -41.60 -15.53
CA VAL A 349 -8.68 -40.62 -16.27
C VAL A 349 -9.78 -40.06 -15.36
N ALA A 350 -9.82 -38.72 -15.27
CA ALA A 350 -10.77 -37.96 -14.47
C ALA A 350 -12.20 -38.03 -15.03
N SER A 351 -13.18 -37.61 -14.23
CA SER A 351 -14.61 -37.67 -14.60
C SER A 351 -15.03 -36.61 -15.63
N GLY A 352 -14.14 -35.68 -15.99
CA GLY A 352 -14.40 -34.60 -16.94
C GLY A 352 -14.25 -33.20 -16.32
N TYR A 353 -14.76 -32.20 -17.03
CA TYR A 353 -14.78 -30.81 -16.58
C TYR A 353 -16.14 -30.42 -15.98
N TYR A 354 -16.13 -29.81 -14.80
CA TYR A 354 -17.35 -29.40 -14.10
C TYR A 354 -18.12 -28.37 -14.91
N GLN A 355 -19.43 -28.60 -15.10
CA GLN A 355 -20.34 -27.73 -15.87
C GLN A 355 -19.84 -27.32 -17.28
N ARG A 356 -19.03 -28.17 -17.93
CA ARG A 356 -18.52 -27.96 -19.30
C ARG A 356 -18.69 -29.22 -20.15
N PRO A 357 -19.93 -29.64 -20.49
CA PRO A 357 -20.19 -30.89 -21.20
C PRO A 357 -19.66 -30.91 -22.64
N GLU A 358 -19.56 -29.76 -23.31
CA GLU A 358 -19.01 -29.67 -24.66
C GLU A 358 -17.50 -29.90 -24.66
N LEU A 359 -16.77 -29.17 -23.82
CA LEU A 359 -15.32 -29.33 -23.64
C LEU A 359 -14.97 -30.73 -23.12
N THR A 360 -15.81 -31.29 -22.25
CA THR A 360 -15.62 -32.67 -21.76
C THR A 360 -15.72 -33.66 -22.92
N ARG A 361 -16.72 -33.56 -23.80
CA ARG A 361 -16.83 -34.45 -24.97
C ARG A 361 -15.68 -34.29 -25.97
N GLU A 362 -15.13 -33.08 -26.08
CA GLU A 362 -14.00 -32.81 -26.97
C GLU A 362 -12.71 -33.48 -26.48
N ARG A 363 -12.46 -33.47 -25.16
CA ARG A 363 -11.19 -33.93 -24.58
C ARG A 363 -11.24 -35.33 -23.97
N PHE A 364 -12.41 -35.79 -23.52
CA PHE A 364 -12.66 -37.12 -22.96
C PHE A 364 -13.48 -37.92 -23.97
N ILE A 365 -12.78 -38.63 -24.84
CA ILE A 365 -13.34 -39.29 -26.02
C ILE A 365 -13.67 -40.74 -25.65
N PRO A 366 -14.82 -41.30 -26.08
CA PRO A 366 -15.10 -42.72 -25.91
C PRO A 366 -14.01 -43.61 -26.54
N ALA A 367 -13.62 -44.67 -25.85
CA ALA A 367 -12.70 -45.66 -26.40
C ALA A 367 -13.29 -46.38 -27.61
N SER A 368 -12.49 -46.51 -28.67
CA SER A 368 -12.86 -47.24 -29.88
C SER A 368 -12.75 -48.75 -29.60
N GLY A 369 -13.89 -49.44 -29.45
CA GLY A 369 -13.95 -50.88 -29.21
C GLY A 369 -15.01 -51.27 -28.17
N THR A 370 -14.99 -52.52 -27.71
CA THR A 370 -15.85 -52.97 -26.62
C THR A 370 -15.46 -52.24 -25.32
N PRO A 371 -16.37 -51.55 -24.64
CA PRO A 371 -16.06 -50.85 -23.39
C PRO A 371 -15.52 -51.84 -22.34
N VAL A 372 -14.30 -51.60 -21.85
CA VAL A 372 -13.78 -52.30 -20.66
C VAL A 372 -14.15 -51.42 -19.46
N PRO A 373 -14.89 -51.93 -18.45
CA PRO A 373 -15.30 -51.14 -17.30
C PRO A 373 -14.12 -50.42 -16.63
N GLY A 374 -14.17 -49.09 -16.59
CA GLY A 374 -13.07 -48.24 -16.08
C GLY A 374 -11.98 -47.83 -17.07
N HIS A 375 -12.12 -48.20 -18.35
CA HIS A 375 -11.25 -47.78 -19.47
C HIS A 375 -12.08 -47.21 -20.64
N GLU A 376 -13.29 -46.72 -20.33
CA GLU A 376 -14.29 -46.29 -21.30
C GLU A 376 -13.92 -44.99 -22.03
N LEU A 377 -12.98 -44.22 -21.48
CA LEU A 377 -12.57 -42.91 -21.98
C LEU A 377 -11.07 -42.85 -22.29
N LEU A 378 -10.73 -42.19 -23.39
CA LEU A 378 -9.40 -41.66 -23.70
C LEU A 378 -9.41 -40.16 -23.42
N TYR A 379 -8.46 -39.70 -22.63
CA TYR A 379 -8.15 -38.28 -22.51
C TYR A 379 -7.13 -37.86 -23.57
N ARG A 380 -7.49 -36.88 -24.39
CA ARG A 380 -6.64 -36.25 -25.40
C ARG A 380 -5.74 -35.19 -24.75
N THR A 381 -4.46 -35.52 -24.56
CA THR A 381 -3.55 -34.67 -23.78
C THR A 381 -3.12 -33.39 -24.50
N GLY A 382 -3.02 -33.41 -25.83
CA GLY A 382 -2.33 -32.37 -26.61
C GLY A 382 -0.79 -32.46 -26.55
N ASP A 383 -0.22 -33.43 -25.84
CA ASP A 383 1.23 -33.65 -25.79
C ASP A 383 1.69 -34.50 -26.98
N LEU A 384 2.78 -34.08 -27.62
CA LEU A 384 3.47 -34.85 -28.64
C LEU A 384 4.55 -35.69 -27.97
N VAL A 385 4.54 -37.00 -28.24
CA VAL A 385 5.46 -37.96 -27.63
C VAL A 385 6.02 -38.92 -28.66
N ARG A 386 7.10 -39.59 -28.28
CA ARG A 386 7.73 -40.67 -29.05
C ARG A 386 8.02 -41.83 -28.12
N GLN A 387 7.64 -43.05 -28.51
CA GLN A 387 7.93 -44.26 -27.75
C GLN A 387 9.12 -45.03 -28.35
N ASP A 388 9.99 -45.55 -27.49
CA ASP A 388 11.09 -46.43 -27.93
C ASP A 388 10.73 -47.91 -27.87
N GLN A 389 11.65 -48.77 -28.31
CA GLN A 389 11.47 -50.23 -28.30
C GLN A 389 11.38 -50.85 -26.90
N THR A 390 11.83 -50.13 -25.87
CA THR A 390 11.75 -50.58 -24.47
C THR A 390 10.42 -50.21 -23.82
N GLY A 391 9.57 -49.46 -24.52
CA GLY A 391 8.30 -48.92 -24.05
C GLY A 391 8.43 -47.62 -23.25
N ASN A 392 9.63 -47.01 -23.21
CA ASN A 392 9.80 -45.71 -22.58
C ASN A 392 9.25 -44.62 -23.50
N THR A 393 8.49 -43.70 -22.91
CA THR A 393 7.91 -42.57 -23.62
C THR A 393 8.77 -41.33 -23.40
N PHE A 394 9.04 -40.59 -24.47
CA PHE A 394 9.77 -39.34 -24.47
C PHE A 394 8.84 -38.21 -24.87
N PHE A 395 8.82 -37.15 -24.07
CA PHE A 395 8.11 -35.92 -24.42
C PHE A 395 8.85 -35.19 -25.54
N VAL A 396 8.12 -34.77 -26.58
CA VAL A 396 8.66 -34.06 -27.74
C VAL A 396 8.20 -32.60 -27.76
N GLY A 397 6.92 -32.34 -27.44
CA GLY A 397 6.35 -31.01 -27.48
C GLY A 397 4.85 -30.98 -27.26
N ARG A 398 4.18 -29.91 -27.71
CA ARG A 398 2.73 -29.70 -27.63
C ARG A 398 2.16 -29.53 -29.03
N ALA A 399 0.94 -30.04 -29.23
CA ALA A 399 0.17 -29.85 -30.47
C ALA A 399 -0.65 -28.54 -30.46
N ASP A 400 -0.86 -27.93 -29.28
CA ASP A 400 -1.62 -26.70 -29.08
C ASP A 400 -0.78 -25.57 -28.44
N ASN A 401 -1.41 -24.42 -28.16
CA ASN A 401 -0.76 -23.23 -27.60
C ASN A 401 -0.49 -23.31 -26.08
N GLN A 402 -0.79 -24.44 -25.45
CA GLN A 402 -0.59 -24.60 -24.02
C GLN A 402 0.88 -24.85 -23.72
N ILE A 403 1.37 -24.22 -22.66
CA ILE A 403 2.78 -24.32 -22.26
C ILE A 403 2.89 -24.64 -20.76
N LYS A 404 4.00 -25.27 -20.37
CA LYS A 404 4.36 -25.47 -18.97
C LYS A 404 5.43 -24.46 -18.60
N LEU A 405 5.08 -23.48 -17.76
CA LEU A 405 5.98 -22.42 -17.31
C LEU A 405 6.21 -22.54 -15.81
N ARG A 406 7.43 -22.89 -15.38
CA ARG A 406 7.79 -23.04 -13.95
C ARG A 406 6.90 -24.09 -13.26
N GLY A 407 6.53 -25.14 -13.99
CA GLY A 407 5.59 -26.18 -13.59
C GLY A 407 4.10 -25.80 -13.64
N TYR A 408 3.75 -24.54 -13.92
CA TYR A 408 2.36 -24.13 -14.12
C TYR A 408 1.90 -24.46 -15.53
N ARG A 409 0.70 -25.03 -15.64
CA ARG A 409 0.02 -25.20 -16.93
C ARG A 409 -0.63 -23.87 -17.31
N VAL A 410 -0.13 -23.22 -18.36
CA VAL A 410 -0.54 -21.87 -18.79
C VAL A 410 -1.14 -21.95 -20.19
N GLU A 411 -2.34 -21.39 -20.35
CA GLU A 411 -2.98 -21.17 -21.66
C GLU A 411 -2.66 -19.74 -22.12
N LEU A 412 -1.89 -19.59 -23.20
CA LEU A 412 -1.51 -18.27 -23.72
C LEU A 412 -2.72 -17.45 -24.17
N ASP A 413 -3.79 -18.12 -24.60
CA ASP A 413 -5.05 -17.49 -24.99
C ASP A 413 -5.82 -16.87 -23.79
N GLU A 414 -5.70 -17.40 -22.57
CA GLU A 414 -6.28 -16.78 -21.36
C GLU A 414 -5.66 -15.40 -21.10
N ILE A 415 -4.35 -15.29 -21.30
CA ILE A 415 -3.60 -14.03 -21.16
C ILE A 415 -3.97 -13.07 -22.30
N ARG A 416 -3.97 -13.54 -23.55
CA ARG A 416 -4.36 -12.74 -24.72
C ARG A 416 -5.76 -12.14 -24.54
N LEU A 417 -6.75 -12.96 -24.19
CA LEU A 417 -8.13 -12.51 -24.02
C LEU A 417 -8.27 -11.50 -22.88
N ALA A 418 -7.50 -11.63 -21.80
CA ALA A 418 -7.47 -10.63 -20.74
C ALA A 418 -6.91 -9.28 -21.22
N ILE A 419 -5.84 -9.28 -22.03
CA ILE A 419 -5.26 -8.07 -22.62
C ILE A 419 -6.25 -7.40 -23.60
N GLU A 420 -6.94 -8.18 -24.42
CA GLU A 420 -7.88 -7.66 -25.42
C GLU A 420 -9.18 -7.09 -24.83
N LYS A 421 -9.44 -7.24 -23.52
CA LYS A 421 -10.55 -6.54 -22.85
C LYS A 421 -10.36 -5.03 -22.75
N HIS A 422 -9.13 -4.54 -22.89
CA HIS A 422 -8.84 -3.11 -22.81
C HIS A 422 -9.25 -2.40 -24.10
N HIS A 423 -10.10 -1.38 -24.01
CA HIS A 423 -10.64 -0.63 -25.16
C HIS A 423 -9.58 0.07 -26.03
N TRP A 424 -8.36 0.22 -25.53
CA TRP A 424 -7.22 0.81 -26.23
C TRP A 424 -6.30 -0.24 -26.90
N VAL A 425 -6.58 -1.53 -26.70
CA VAL A 425 -5.91 -2.65 -27.39
C VAL A 425 -6.77 -3.09 -28.57
N LYS A 426 -6.15 -3.19 -29.75
CA LYS A 426 -6.81 -3.67 -30.97
C LYS A 426 -6.65 -5.19 -31.13
N HIS A 427 -5.43 -5.69 -30.97
CA HIS A 427 -5.12 -7.13 -30.98
C HIS A 427 -3.93 -7.41 -30.05
N ALA A 428 -3.87 -8.62 -29.50
CA ALA A 428 -2.72 -9.07 -28.73
C ALA A 428 -2.24 -10.45 -29.16
N ALA A 429 -0.95 -10.71 -28.99
CA ALA A 429 -0.33 -12.04 -29.11
C ALA A 429 0.52 -12.28 -27.88
N VAL A 430 0.48 -13.49 -27.32
CA VAL A 430 1.35 -13.88 -26.20
C VAL A 430 2.21 -15.05 -26.66
N ILE A 431 3.53 -14.92 -26.49
CA ILE A 431 4.50 -15.94 -26.86
C ILE A 431 5.43 -16.26 -25.71
N VAL A 432 5.98 -17.47 -25.72
CA VAL A 432 7.10 -17.85 -24.87
C VAL A 432 8.40 -17.64 -25.64
N GLN A 433 9.32 -16.91 -25.03
CA GLN A 433 10.68 -16.71 -25.53
C GLN A 433 11.70 -17.19 -24.52
N GLN A 434 12.90 -17.50 -24.98
CA GLN A 434 14.04 -17.65 -24.09
C GLN A 434 14.65 -16.28 -23.84
N ALA A 435 14.87 -15.92 -22.57
CA ALA A 435 15.58 -14.71 -22.24
C ALA A 435 17.00 -14.76 -22.84
N PRO A 436 17.46 -13.72 -23.58
CA PRO A 436 18.70 -13.77 -24.36
C PRO A 436 19.95 -14.15 -23.57
N ARG A 437 19.98 -13.83 -22.27
CA ARG A 437 21.12 -14.05 -21.38
C ARG A 437 21.01 -15.30 -20.49
N SER A 438 19.81 -15.65 -20.00
CA SER A 438 19.64 -16.77 -19.06
C SER A 438 19.13 -18.05 -19.71
N GLY A 439 18.64 -17.99 -20.95
CA GLY A 439 18.04 -19.15 -21.62
C GLY A 439 16.76 -19.66 -20.94
N GLN A 440 16.18 -18.88 -20.02
CA GLN A 440 14.94 -19.21 -19.32
C GLN A 440 13.70 -18.73 -20.07
N GLN A 441 12.61 -19.48 -19.92
CA GLN A 441 11.34 -19.14 -20.54
C GLN A 441 10.71 -17.91 -19.89
N ILE A 442 10.39 -16.92 -20.70
CA ILE A 442 9.66 -15.70 -20.34
C ILE A 442 8.42 -15.55 -21.22
N LEU A 443 7.37 -14.94 -20.66
CA LEU A 443 6.17 -14.56 -21.39
C LEU A 443 6.35 -13.17 -21.98
N THR A 444 6.17 -13.05 -23.30
CA THR A 444 6.19 -11.78 -24.00
C THR A 444 4.82 -11.54 -24.63
N ALA A 445 4.18 -10.42 -24.26
CA ALA A 445 2.95 -9.95 -24.89
C ALA A 445 3.27 -8.89 -25.95
N CYS A 446 2.83 -9.12 -27.18
CA CYS A 446 2.89 -8.16 -28.28
C CYS A 446 1.50 -7.55 -28.47
N ILE A 447 1.41 -6.22 -28.42
CA ILE A 447 0.16 -5.48 -28.39
C ILE A 447 0.10 -4.53 -29.59
N GLU A 448 -0.93 -4.67 -30.40
CA GLU A 448 -1.31 -3.68 -31.40
C GLU A 448 -2.32 -2.72 -30.74
N LEU A 449 -1.96 -1.44 -30.64
CA LEU A 449 -2.84 -0.40 -30.08
C LEU A 449 -3.92 0.04 -31.07
N ASP A 450 -5.04 0.54 -30.54
CA ASP A 450 -5.96 1.32 -31.37
C ASP A 450 -5.29 2.62 -31.83
N ARG A 451 -5.39 2.94 -33.13
CA ARG A 451 -4.75 4.09 -33.77
C ARG A 451 -5.06 5.43 -33.10
N ARG A 452 -6.21 5.59 -32.43
CA ARG A 452 -6.57 6.83 -31.73
C ARG A 452 -5.88 6.98 -30.36
N GLN A 453 -5.58 5.86 -29.69
CA GLN A 453 -5.00 5.85 -28.34
C GLN A 453 -3.46 5.83 -28.37
N ALA A 454 -2.85 5.23 -29.40
CA ALA A 454 -1.40 5.26 -29.62
C ALA A 454 -0.84 6.69 -29.76
N ALA A 455 -1.62 7.62 -30.31
CA ALA A 455 -1.20 9.01 -30.49
C ALA A 455 -1.10 9.82 -29.17
N LEU A 456 -1.70 9.32 -28.08
CA LEU A 456 -1.70 9.97 -26.78
C LEU A 456 -0.50 9.53 -25.94
N MET A 457 -0.16 8.24 -25.93
CA MET A 457 0.83 7.62 -25.03
C MET A 457 2.31 8.08 -25.13
N ASP A 458 2.69 8.93 -26.09
CA ASP A 458 4.08 9.24 -26.44
C ASP A 458 4.74 10.39 -25.60
N GLN A 459 4.17 10.79 -24.46
CA GLN A 459 4.53 12.05 -23.74
C GLN A 459 5.37 11.92 -22.44
N ASP A 460 5.85 10.73 -22.04
CA ASP A 460 6.22 10.40 -20.64
C ASP A 460 7.73 10.41 -20.24
N LYS A 461 8.56 11.32 -20.76
CA LYS A 461 9.97 11.51 -20.28
C LYS A 461 10.12 12.90 -19.59
N HIS A 462 10.02 13.02 -18.24
CA HIS A 462 10.77 13.95 -17.32
C HIS A 462 10.11 14.39 -15.97
N ASP A 463 10.67 13.90 -14.83
CA ASP A 463 10.89 14.43 -13.45
C ASP A 463 9.87 15.27 -12.63
N SER A 464 9.79 14.94 -11.33
CA SER A 464 8.75 15.25 -10.32
C SER A 464 9.13 16.22 -9.18
N HIS A 465 8.32 17.26 -8.93
CA HIS A 465 8.24 18.00 -7.65
C HIS A 465 6.78 18.45 -7.39
N HIS A 466 6.32 18.31 -6.14
CA HIS A 466 5.05 18.74 -5.50
C HIS A 466 4.06 17.63 -5.09
N ILE A 467 4.09 17.38 -3.77
CA ILE A 467 3.13 16.65 -2.93
C ILE A 467 1.81 17.46 -2.83
N SER A 468 0.65 16.83 -3.04
CA SER A 468 -0.28 16.50 -1.92
C SER A 468 -1.51 15.70 -2.39
N LYS A 469 -1.73 14.57 -1.72
CA LYS A 469 -2.89 13.68 -1.83
C LYS A 469 -4.15 14.24 -1.15
N SER A 470 -4.04 15.19 -0.21
CA SER A 470 -5.20 15.79 0.50
C SER A 470 -6.08 16.66 -0.42
N ASN A 471 -5.46 17.32 -1.40
CA ASN A 471 -6.13 18.13 -2.41
C ASN A 471 -7.01 17.34 -3.40
N LYS A 472 -6.89 16.00 -3.43
CA LYS A 472 -7.70 15.13 -4.30
C LYS A 472 -8.93 14.56 -3.58
N LEU A 473 -8.91 14.39 -2.26
CA LEU A 473 -10.06 13.84 -1.51
C LEU A 473 -11.13 14.87 -1.20
N GLN A 474 -10.76 16.11 -0.83
CA GLN A 474 -11.71 17.18 -0.54
C GLN A 474 -12.39 17.71 -1.83
N VAL A 475 -11.62 17.80 -2.92
CA VAL A 475 -12.13 18.10 -4.26
C VAL A 475 -13.02 16.97 -4.79
N LYS A 476 -12.71 15.69 -4.48
CA LYS A 476 -13.55 14.54 -4.83
C LYS A 476 -14.83 14.46 -3.99
N ALA A 477 -14.84 14.99 -2.76
CA ALA A 477 -16.04 15.10 -1.91
C ALA A 477 -16.96 16.27 -2.33
N GLN A 478 -16.40 17.36 -2.88
CA GLN A 478 -17.17 18.49 -3.42
C GLN A 478 -17.73 18.21 -4.84
N LEU A 479 -16.93 17.58 -5.72
CA LEU A 479 -17.32 17.17 -7.09
C LEU A 479 -18.22 15.92 -7.15
N SER A 480 -18.51 15.26 -6.03
CA SER A 480 -19.37 14.05 -5.97
C SER A 480 -20.83 14.35 -5.63
N ASN A 481 -21.23 15.62 -5.61
CA ASN A 481 -22.64 15.99 -5.55
C ASN A 481 -23.29 15.67 -6.91
N ALA A 482 -24.28 14.75 -6.93
CA ALA A 482 -24.80 14.12 -8.16
C ALA A 482 -25.58 15.06 -9.12
N GLY A 483 -25.49 16.37 -8.94
CA GLY A 483 -26.39 17.36 -9.52
C GLY A 483 -25.88 18.21 -10.68
N CYS A 484 -24.69 17.97 -11.26
CA CYS A 484 -24.23 18.75 -12.42
C CYS A 484 -23.38 17.91 -13.40
N ARG A 485 -23.93 17.61 -14.56
CA ARG A 485 -23.20 17.29 -15.80
C ARG A 485 -23.73 18.20 -16.90
N GLN A 486 -22.83 18.96 -17.53
CA GLN A 486 -22.96 19.73 -18.79
C GLN A 486 -24.18 20.66 -18.93
N LEU A 487 -23.93 21.98 -19.01
CA LEU A 487 -24.90 22.96 -19.48
C LEU A 487 -25.17 22.78 -20.99
N SER A 488 -26.44 22.75 -21.37
CA SER A 488 -26.88 22.68 -22.76
C SER A 488 -26.73 24.02 -23.48
N ALA A 489 -26.54 24.00 -24.80
CA ALA A 489 -26.42 25.20 -25.66
C ALA A 489 -27.59 26.19 -25.49
N LYS A 490 -28.77 25.72 -25.08
CA LYS A 490 -29.96 26.54 -24.81
C LYS A 490 -29.81 27.43 -23.56
N GLN A 491 -29.07 26.95 -22.54
CA GLN A 491 -28.85 27.70 -21.30
C GLN A 491 -27.80 28.82 -21.46
N LEU A 492 -26.92 28.72 -22.47
CA LEU A 492 -25.92 29.73 -22.80
C LEU A 492 -26.52 30.95 -23.55
N ALA A 493 -27.56 30.73 -24.37
CA ALA A 493 -28.19 31.78 -25.17
C ALA A 493 -28.95 32.84 -24.33
N ASP A 494 -29.39 32.48 -23.12
CA ASP A 494 -30.14 33.36 -22.22
C ASP A 494 -29.25 34.17 -21.24
N CYS A 495 -27.93 34.16 -21.46
CA CYS A 495 -26.96 34.91 -20.66
C CYS A 495 -26.68 36.29 -21.27
N ILE A 496 -26.52 37.32 -20.43
CA ILE A 496 -26.09 38.66 -20.91
C ILE A 496 -24.62 38.55 -21.30
N PRO A 497 -24.19 38.98 -22.50
CA PRO A 497 -22.79 38.90 -22.89
C PRO A 497 -21.93 39.85 -22.04
N LEU A 498 -20.83 39.32 -21.46
CA LEU A 498 -19.84 40.14 -20.77
C LEU A 498 -19.19 41.10 -21.76
N ALA A 499 -19.04 42.33 -21.32
CA ALA A 499 -18.81 43.48 -22.17
C ALA A 499 -17.58 43.49 -23.07
N PHE A 500 -16.66 42.61 -22.76
CA PHE A 500 -15.33 42.60 -23.32
C PHE A 500 -14.89 41.21 -23.77
N LYS A 501 -15.83 40.27 -23.80
CA LYS A 501 -15.67 38.92 -24.33
C LYS A 501 -16.99 38.49 -24.95
N THR A 502 -17.18 38.72 -26.25
CA THR A 502 -18.01 37.82 -27.03
C THR A 502 -17.19 36.55 -27.13
N PRO A 503 -17.51 35.47 -26.38
CA PRO A 503 -16.68 34.30 -26.47
C PRO A 503 -16.92 33.71 -27.86
N ASP A 504 -15.85 33.47 -28.62
CA ASP A 504 -16.00 32.72 -29.86
C ASP A 504 -16.65 31.35 -29.54
N SER A 505 -17.28 30.71 -30.53
CA SER A 505 -17.97 29.44 -30.32
C SER A 505 -17.07 28.35 -29.72
N GLY A 506 -15.75 28.46 -29.91
CA GLY A 506 -14.77 27.66 -29.18
C GLY A 506 -14.71 28.05 -27.70
N GLN A 507 -14.55 29.32 -27.33
CA GLN A 507 -14.50 29.75 -25.92
C GLN A 507 -15.76 29.39 -25.11
N LEU A 508 -16.94 29.33 -25.76
CA LEU A 508 -18.19 28.90 -25.13
C LEU A 508 -18.17 27.42 -24.73
N GLU A 509 -17.43 26.58 -25.47
CA GLU A 509 -17.21 25.15 -25.14
C GLU A 509 -15.92 24.91 -24.33
N THR A 510 -14.99 25.87 -24.29
CA THR A 510 -13.59 25.65 -23.84
C THR A 510 -13.20 26.38 -22.54
N ALA A 511 -14.15 26.75 -21.69
CA ALA A 511 -13.85 27.51 -20.47
C ALA A 511 -13.31 26.68 -19.28
N PHE A 512 -13.33 25.33 -19.32
CA PHE A 512 -12.96 24.46 -18.16
C PHE A 512 -11.66 23.68 -18.36
N GLY A 513 -10.56 24.42 -18.48
CA GLY A 513 -9.20 23.89 -18.55
C GLY A 513 -8.38 24.09 -17.28
N ARG A 514 -8.48 23.12 -16.36
CA ARG A 514 -7.43 22.61 -15.42
C ARG A 514 -7.13 23.35 -14.09
N LYS A 515 -6.68 22.57 -13.08
CA LYS A 515 -5.76 23.07 -12.03
C LYS A 515 -4.47 23.53 -12.70
N THR A 516 -4.25 24.84 -12.66
CA THR A 516 -3.36 25.70 -13.46
C THR A 516 -1.86 25.60 -13.15
N TYR A 517 -1.35 24.53 -12.56
CA TYR A 517 0.05 24.47 -12.10
C TYR A 517 1.08 23.91 -13.11
N ARG A 518 0.65 23.35 -14.25
CA ARG A 518 1.55 22.58 -15.14
C ARG A 518 1.74 23.18 -16.55
N PHE A 519 1.14 24.33 -16.82
CA PHE A 519 0.91 24.80 -18.19
C PHE A 519 1.33 26.26 -18.42
N PHE A 520 2.12 26.86 -17.52
CA PHE A 520 2.80 28.12 -17.78
C PHE A 520 3.91 27.90 -18.81
N GLU A 521 3.59 28.00 -20.10
CA GLU A 521 4.58 27.93 -21.17
C GLU A 521 4.93 29.35 -21.61
N GLY A 522 6.22 29.70 -21.56
CA GLY A 522 6.75 30.96 -22.10
C GLY A 522 6.50 31.06 -23.61
N GLY A 523 5.33 31.59 -23.98
CA GLY A 523 4.98 32.08 -25.30
C GLY A 523 5.66 33.44 -25.62
N PRO A 524 5.37 34.04 -26.80
CA PRO A 524 6.16 35.14 -27.36
C PRO A 524 6.29 36.34 -26.41
N GLN A 525 7.41 37.07 -26.56
CA GLN A 525 7.92 38.09 -25.63
C GLN A 525 6.83 39.06 -25.16
N VAL A 526 6.62 39.12 -23.83
CA VAL A 526 5.82 40.18 -23.19
C VAL A 526 6.61 41.47 -23.25
N SER A 527 6.05 42.54 -23.81
CA SER A 527 6.73 43.84 -23.91
C SER A 527 6.38 44.76 -22.72
N GLN A 528 7.25 45.74 -22.45
CA GLN A 528 6.95 46.85 -21.52
C GLN A 528 5.60 47.52 -21.81
N GLN A 529 5.28 47.75 -23.09
CA GLN A 529 4.01 48.40 -23.48
C GLN A 529 2.79 47.57 -23.10
N THR A 530 2.86 46.25 -23.28
CA THR A 530 1.79 45.33 -22.87
C THR A 530 1.56 45.36 -21.36
N LEU A 531 2.63 45.40 -20.56
CA LEU A 531 2.54 45.47 -19.10
C LEU A 531 1.95 46.80 -18.62
N VAL A 532 2.38 47.92 -19.20
CA VAL A 532 1.82 49.24 -18.89
C VAL A 532 0.32 49.29 -19.22
N GLN A 533 -0.11 48.72 -20.35
CA GLN A 533 -1.53 48.65 -20.71
C GLN A 533 -2.36 47.85 -19.70
N VAL A 534 -1.85 46.71 -19.22
CA VAL A 534 -2.52 45.90 -18.19
C VAL A 534 -2.66 46.69 -16.89
N LEU A 535 -1.59 47.35 -16.44
CA LEU A 535 -1.58 48.11 -15.20
C LEU A 535 -2.48 49.36 -15.28
N GLN A 536 -2.54 50.05 -16.43
CA GLN A 536 -3.37 51.25 -16.66
C GLN A 536 -4.86 50.97 -16.88
N ARG A 537 -5.25 49.74 -17.24
CA ARG A 537 -6.59 49.43 -17.74
C ARG A 537 -7.70 49.80 -16.74
N GLN A 538 -8.58 50.73 -17.09
CA GLN A 538 -9.81 50.95 -16.34
C GLN A 538 -10.90 49.94 -16.77
N PRO A 539 -11.87 49.60 -15.89
CA PRO A 539 -13.08 48.92 -16.31
C PRO A 539 -13.72 49.73 -17.44
N GLU A 540 -13.79 49.18 -18.64
CA GLU A 540 -14.47 49.84 -19.75
C GLU A 540 -15.99 49.84 -19.41
N THR A 541 -16.63 51.00 -19.28
CA THR A 541 -18.10 51.09 -19.15
C THR A 541 -18.70 51.15 -20.55
N GLY A 542 -18.72 50.02 -21.25
CA GLY A 542 -19.28 49.95 -22.60
C GLY A 542 -20.81 50.08 -22.59
N ASP A 543 -21.39 50.49 -23.72
CA ASP A 543 -22.85 50.62 -24.02
C ASP A 543 -23.59 49.26 -24.00
N LEU A 544 -23.48 48.52 -22.90
CA LEU A 544 -23.77 47.08 -22.85
C LEU A 544 -25.23 46.71 -22.83
N LEU A 545 -26.09 47.69 -22.59
CA LEU A 545 -27.51 47.59 -22.73
C LEU A 545 -27.92 48.90 -23.39
N ALA A 546 -27.98 48.92 -24.72
CA ALA A 546 -28.67 49.98 -25.43
C ALA A 546 -30.13 49.98 -24.94
N GLY A 547 -30.43 50.90 -24.03
CA GLY A 547 -31.66 50.94 -23.24
C GLY A 547 -31.43 50.41 -21.83
N LYS A 548 -31.34 51.33 -20.84
CA LYS A 548 -31.29 51.01 -19.41
C LYS A 548 -32.52 50.17 -19.02
N PRO A 549 -32.43 48.84 -18.86
CA PRO A 549 -33.60 48.07 -18.51
C PRO A 549 -33.93 48.34 -17.04
N ALA A 550 -35.22 48.44 -16.70
CA ALA A 550 -35.63 48.56 -15.30
C ALA A 550 -35.15 47.35 -14.49
N LEU A 551 -34.80 47.56 -13.22
CA LEU A 551 -34.52 46.51 -12.23
C LEU A 551 -35.78 45.68 -12.01
N ALA A 552 -35.97 44.67 -12.85
CA ALA A 552 -37.02 43.67 -12.76
C ALA A 552 -36.42 42.32 -12.32
N PRO A 553 -37.23 41.38 -11.79
CA PRO A 553 -36.75 40.12 -11.21
C PRO A 553 -35.95 39.28 -12.21
N GLU A 554 -36.38 39.32 -13.46
CA GLU A 554 -35.74 38.63 -14.59
C GLU A 554 -34.33 39.18 -14.87
N ASN A 555 -34.10 40.48 -14.65
CA ASN A 555 -32.81 41.13 -14.86
C ASN A 555 -31.88 40.93 -13.67
N ILE A 556 -32.41 40.94 -12.43
CA ILE A 556 -31.65 40.58 -11.23
C ILE A 556 -31.21 39.12 -11.29
N GLY A 557 -32.10 38.23 -11.72
CA GLY A 557 -31.77 36.81 -11.95
C GLY A 557 -30.67 36.64 -13.01
N LYS A 558 -30.69 37.41 -14.11
CA LYS A 558 -29.62 37.39 -15.12
C LYS A 558 -28.30 37.95 -14.61
N LEU A 559 -28.34 39.06 -13.86
CA LEU A 559 -27.17 39.67 -13.21
C LEU A 559 -26.54 38.67 -12.23
N LEU A 560 -27.34 38.06 -11.36
CA LEU A 560 -26.89 37.06 -10.39
C LEU A 560 -26.51 35.73 -11.05
N ARG A 561 -27.07 35.37 -12.21
CA ARG A 561 -26.61 34.20 -12.98
C ARG A 561 -25.15 34.34 -13.41
N HIS A 562 -24.63 35.54 -13.64
CA HIS A 562 -23.18 35.74 -13.77
C HIS A 562 -22.45 35.43 -12.46
N PHE A 563 -22.95 35.89 -11.32
CA PHE A 563 -22.36 35.56 -10.01
C PHE A 563 -22.27 34.06 -9.79
N GLY A 564 -23.35 33.30 -9.97
CA GLY A 564 -23.26 31.85 -9.81
C GLY A 564 -22.52 31.18 -10.92
N GLN A 565 -22.39 31.75 -12.13
CA GLN A 565 -21.45 31.22 -13.11
C GLN A 565 -20.01 31.30 -12.56
N PHE A 566 -19.60 32.44 -11.98
CA PHE A 566 -18.31 32.56 -11.29
C PHE A 566 -18.17 31.63 -10.07
N ILE A 567 -19.27 31.25 -9.43
CA ILE A 567 -19.34 30.35 -8.25
C ILE A 567 -19.89 28.95 -8.62
N SER A 568 -19.91 28.56 -9.90
CA SER A 568 -20.33 27.21 -10.34
C SER A 568 -19.12 26.44 -10.83
N GLU A 569 -19.12 25.11 -10.66
CA GLU A 569 -18.00 24.25 -11.03
C GLU A 569 -17.55 24.43 -12.48
N ASP A 570 -18.47 24.89 -13.34
CA ASP A 570 -18.27 25.16 -14.76
C ASP A 570 -18.10 26.66 -15.12
N ARG A 571 -17.66 27.55 -14.21
CA ARG A 571 -17.10 28.89 -14.58
C ARG A 571 -15.94 29.46 -13.75
N LEU A 572 -15.14 28.61 -13.11
CA LEU A 572 -13.83 29.01 -12.55
C LEU A 572 -12.78 29.20 -13.66
N LEU A 573 -12.67 30.42 -14.19
CA LEU A 573 -11.63 30.80 -15.16
C LEU A 573 -10.21 30.43 -14.68
N PRO A 574 -9.25 30.15 -15.59
CA PRO A 574 -7.86 29.82 -15.26
C PRO A 574 -7.05 30.95 -14.59
N LYS A 575 -7.66 32.10 -14.28
CA LYS A 575 -6.95 33.34 -13.90
C LYS A 575 -6.84 33.62 -12.40
N TYR A 576 -7.38 32.77 -11.52
CA TYR A 576 -7.32 32.93 -10.06
C TYR A 576 -6.53 31.79 -9.41
N ALA A 577 -5.22 31.73 -9.59
CA ALA A 577 -4.43 30.54 -9.21
C ALA A 577 -4.06 30.41 -7.71
N TYR A 578 -4.85 31.00 -6.81
CA TYR A 578 -4.77 30.74 -5.37
C TYR A 578 -6.11 30.84 -4.62
N ALA A 579 -7.19 31.23 -5.32
CA ALA A 579 -8.54 31.04 -4.81
C ALA A 579 -8.88 29.56 -4.98
N SER A 580 -8.82 28.76 -3.91
CA SER A 580 -9.42 27.44 -3.99
C SER A 580 -10.90 27.65 -4.31
N PRO A 581 -11.51 26.93 -5.27
CA PRO A 581 -12.95 26.99 -5.52
C PRO A 581 -13.77 26.94 -4.21
N GLY A 582 -13.32 26.14 -3.24
CA GLY A 582 -13.89 26.02 -1.91
C GLY A 582 -13.93 27.31 -1.08
N ALA A 583 -13.01 28.27 -1.28
CA ALA A 583 -13.03 29.55 -0.58
C ALA A 583 -14.08 30.52 -1.15
N LEU A 584 -14.33 30.46 -2.45
CA LEU A 584 -15.41 31.22 -3.08
C LEU A 584 -16.79 30.64 -2.66
N TYR A 585 -16.91 29.31 -2.57
CA TYR A 585 -18.12 28.63 -2.06
C TYR A 585 -18.39 28.91 -0.58
N ALA A 586 -17.33 29.11 0.21
CA ALA A 586 -17.44 29.48 1.61
C ALA A 586 -17.95 30.91 1.81
N THR A 587 -17.84 31.80 0.82
CA THR A 587 -18.41 33.15 0.90
C THR A 587 -19.82 33.19 0.31
N GLN A 588 -20.82 33.17 1.18
CA GLN A 588 -22.23 33.17 0.84
C GLN A 588 -22.75 34.59 0.63
N LEU A 589 -23.55 34.79 -0.44
CA LEU A 589 -24.18 36.07 -0.77
C LEU A 589 -25.69 36.02 -0.47
N TYR A 590 -26.13 36.94 0.39
CA TYR A 590 -27.53 37.17 0.70
C TYR A 590 -27.94 38.56 0.23
N LEU A 591 -29.16 38.68 -0.28
CA LEU A 591 -29.72 39.92 -0.81
C LEU A 591 -30.95 40.29 -0.01
N GLU A 592 -30.91 41.45 0.64
CA GLU A 592 -32.10 42.09 1.17
C GLU A 592 -32.69 42.95 0.05
N LEU A 593 -33.91 42.60 -0.38
CA LEU A 593 -34.61 43.29 -1.47
C LEU A 593 -35.86 43.96 -0.92
N ASN A 594 -35.96 45.29 -1.07
CA ASN A 594 -37.17 46.05 -0.77
C ASN A 594 -37.51 46.99 -1.94
N GLY A 595 -38.78 47.02 -2.37
CA GLY A 595 -39.28 47.94 -3.40
C GLY A 595 -38.96 47.57 -4.85
N VAL A 596 -38.47 46.35 -5.14
CA VAL A 596 -38.26 45.86 -6.52
C VAL A 596 -39.55 45.28 -7.08
N ALA A 597 -40.04 45.82 -8.21
CA ALA A 597 -41.30 45.38 -8.80
C ALA A 597 -41.26 43.89 -9.20
N GLY A 598 -42.24 43.10 -8.74
CA GLY A 598 -42.36 41.68 -9.07
C GLY A 598 -41.63 40.69 -8.15
N LEU A 599 -40.92 41.15 -7.12
CA LEU A 599 -40.38 40.30 -6.04
C LEU A 599 -40.96 40.73 -4.69
N PRO A 600 -41.39 39.78 -3.83
CA PRO A 600 -41.79 40.12 -2.48
C PRO A 600 -40.60 40.67 -1.67
N ALA A 601 -40.88 41.64 -0.79
CA ALA A 601 -39.88 42.19 0.11
C ALA A 601 -39.41 41.11 1.11
N ALA A 602 -38.18 40.64 0.93
CA ALA A 602 -37.63 39.51 1.65
C ALA A 602 -36.09 39.52 1.57
N ILE A 603 -35.47 38.75 2.45
CA ILE A 603 -34.07 38.33 2.32
C ILE A 603 -34.03 37.08 1.45
N TYR A 604 -33.15 37.10 0.46
CA TYR A 604 -32.91 36.02 -0.46
C TYR A 604 -31.49 35.50 -0.28
N TYR A 605 -31.36 34.19 -0.16
CA TYR A 605 -30.09 33.51 -0.36
C TYR A 605 -29.87 33.30 -1.85
N TYR A 606 -28.68 33.68 -2.35
CA TYR A 606 -28.30 33.31 -3.70
C TYR A 606 -27.74 31.87 -3.73
N HIS A 607 -28.47 30.94 -4.34
CA HIS A 607 -28.02 29.56 -4.48
C HIS A 607 -27.09 29.43 -5.70
N PRO A 608 -25.77 29.23 -5.51
CA PRO A 608 -24.79 29.31 -6.60
C PRO A 608 -25.01 28.24 -7.68
N ALA A 609 -25.27 26.99 -7.29
CA ALA A 609 -25.47 25.88 -8.25
C ALA A 609 -26.80 25.95 -9.03
N LYS A 610 -27.87 26.50 -8.45
CA LYS A 610 -29.18 26.63 -9.11
C LYS A 610 -29.33 27.97 -9.84
N HIS A 611 -28.35 28.86 -9.67
CA HIS A 611 -28.38 30.24 -10.14
C HIS A 611 -29.68 30.99 -9.81
N ALA A 612 -30.23 30.74 -8.62
CA ALA A 612 -31.56 31.19 -8.24
C ALA A 612 -31.55 31.86 -6.86
N LEU A 613 -32.41 32.87 -6.71
CA LEU A 613 -32.68 33.47 -5.41
C LEU A 613 -33.72 32.63 -4.68
N VAL A 614 -33.36 32.20 -3.47
CA VAL A 614 -34.25 31.46 -2.58
C VAL A 614 -34.68 32.40 -1.46
N PRO A 615 -35.98 32.74 -1.33
CA PRO A 615 -36.44 33.56 -0.22
C PRO A 615 -36.28 32.79 1.09
N ILE A 616 -35.65 33.40 2.09
CA ILE A 616 -35.39 32.76 3.38
C ILE A 616 -36.11 33.42 4.55
N ALA A 617 -36.37 34.73 4.48
CA ALA A 617 -37.09 35.46 5.52
C ALA A 617 -37.81 36.69 4.95
N PRO A 618 -39.04 37.03 5.38
CA PRO A 618 -39.73 38.24 4.96
C PRO A 618 -39.10 39.50 5.59
N VAL A 619 -39.14 40.63 4.88
CA VAL A 619 -38.68 41.94 5.40
C VAL A 619 -39.89 42.83 5.66
N ALA A 620 -40.08 43.26 6.91
CA ALA A 620 -41.20 44.12 7.29
C ALA A 620 -40.83 45.61 7.10
N GLY A 621 -41.46 46.30 6.14
CA GLY A 621 -41.35 47.76 6.05
C GLY A 621 -41.63 48.37 4.67
N THR A 622 -42.19 49.58 4.66
CA THR A 622 -42.58 50.33 3.46
C THR A 622 -41.46 51.22 2.90
N CYS A 623 -41.14 50.95 1.62
CA CYS A 623 -40.83 51.90 0.55
C CYS A 623 -39.52 52.74 0.57
N HIS A 624 -38.41 52.11 0.15
CA HIS A 624 -37.39 52.70 -0.74
C HIS A 624 -36.79 51.58 -1.62
N GLN A 625 -36.51 51.83 -2.91
CA GLN A 625 -35.83 50.86 -3.79
C GLN A 625 -34.40 50.65 -3.28
N LEU A 626 -34.18 49.62 -2.47
CA LEU A 626 -32.89 49.33 -1.86
C LEU A 626 -32.53 47.85 -2.08
N ILE A 627 -31.34 47.61 -2.62
CA ILE A 627 -30.72 46.29 -2.67
C ILE A 627 -29.52 46.33 -1.74
N LYS A 628 -29.54 45.52 -0.69
CA LYS A 628 -28.41 45.37 0.21
C LYS A 628 -27.83 43.97 0.08
N LEU A 629 -26.54 43.90 -0.21
CA LEU A 629 -25.76 42.67 -0.36
C LEU A 629 -25.10 42.37 0.98
N HIS A 630 -25.27 41.17 1.48
CA HIS A 630 -24.68 40.68 2.72
C HIS A 630 -23.77 39.51 2.40
N PHE A 631 -22.49 39.61 2.78
CA PHE A 631 -21.51 38.54 2.57
C PHE A 631 -21.19 37.85 3.90
N ILE A 632 -21.29 36.52 3.91
CA ILE A 632 -21.06 35.68 5.09
C ILE A 632 -20.06 34.58 4.73
N GLY A 633 -18.95 34.49 5.46
CA GLY A 633 -17.93 33.48 5.27
C GLY A 633 -18.11 32.27 6.19
N GLU A 634 -18.13 31.07 5.63
CA GLU A 634 -18.19 29.80 6.35
C GLU A 634 -16.79 29.34 6.74
N ARG A 635 -16.37 29.61 7.98
CA ARG A 635 -14.98 29.41 8.40
C ARG A 635 -14.58 27.94 8.35
N ASP A 636 -15.44 27.04 8.80
CA ASP A 636 -15.14 25.60 8.89
C ASP A 636 -14.88 24.98 7.52
N ALA A 637 -15.49 25.52 6.46
CA ALA A 637 -15.28 25.06 5.09
C ALA A 637 -13.82 25.30 4.62
N ILE A 638 -13.16 26.35 5.13
CA ILE A 638 -11.81 26.76 4.68
C ILE A 638 -10.74 26.67 5.78
N ALA A 639 -11.12 26.54 7.05
CA ALA A 639 -10.24 26.39 8.21
C ALA A 639 -9.18 25.29 8.06
N PRO A 640 -9.49 24.10 7.47
CA PRO A 640 -8.49 23.06 7.28
C PRO A 640 -7.34 23.47 6.34
N VAL A 641 -7.61 24.40 5.41
CA VAL A 641 -6.68 24.83 4.36
C VAL A 641 -5.96 26.13 4.74
N TYR A 642 -6.67 27.11 5.31
CA TYR A 642 -6.16 28.47 5.53
C TYR A 642 -6.10 28.85 7.01
N LYS A 643 -5.56 27.98 7.86
CA LYS A 643 -5.66 28.04 9.34
C LYS A 643 -5.42 29.41 9.99
N ASN A 644 -4.47 30.21 9.50
CA ASN A 644 -3.98 31.39 10.22
C ASN A 644 -4.49 32.73 9.68
N ASN A 645 -5.09 32.76 8.48
CA ASN A 645 -5.49 33.99 7.79
C ASN A 645 -6.89 33.86 7.14
N LEU A 646 -7.77 33.06 7.76
CA LEU A 646 -9.08 32.68 7.19
C LEU A 646 -9.91 33.88 6.74
N ARG A 647 -9.97 34.88 7.60
CA ARG A 647 -10.78 36.07 7.40
C ARG A 647 -10.25 36.92 6.25
N GLU A 648 -8.93 37.09 6.16
CA GLU A 648 -8.28 37.83 5.09
C GLU A 648 -8.48 37.16 3.73
N VAL A 649 -8.46 35.81 3.65
CA VAL A 649 -8.86 35.10 2.42
C VAL A 649 -10.29 35.47 2.05
N LEU A 650 -11.23 35.34 3.00
CA LEU A 650 -12.66 35.59 2.75
C LEU A 650 -12.94 37.06 2.36
N GLU A 651 -12.25 38.02 2.97
CA GLU A 651 -12.34 39.45 2.63
C GLU A 651 -11.75 39.73 1.22
N MET A 652 -10.64 39.10 0.85
CA MET A 652 -10.09 39.16 -0.50
C MET A 652 -11.11 38.63 -1.53
N GLU A 653 -11.69 37.45 -1.29
CA GLU A 653 -12.71 36.88 -2.19
C GLU A 653 -13.98 37.75 -2.28
N THR A 654 -14.37 38.38 -1.17
CA THR A 654 -15.44 39.39 -1.16
C THR A 654 -15.08 40.57 -2.06
N GLY A 655 -13.83 41.03 -2.02
CA GLY A 655 -13.28 42.02 -2.94
C GLY A 655 -13.36 41.61 -4.40
N HIS A 656 -12.97 40.37 -4.72
CA HIS A 656 -13.07 39.83 -6.08
C HIS A 656 -14.51 39.83 -6.60
N MET A 657 -15.48 39.45 -5.77
CA MET A 657 -16.90 39.50 -6.11
C MET A 657 -17.41 40.92 -6.32
N LEU A 658 -16.97 41.86 -5.49
CA LEU A 658 -17.31 43.27 -5.65
C LEU A 658 -16.66 43.91 -6.89
N GLY A 659 -15.46 43.48 -7.28
CA GLY A 659 -14.81 43.92 -8.52
C GLY A 659 -15.64 43.54 -9.75
N LEU A 660 -16.28 42.37 -9.74
CA LEU A 660 -17.23 41.96 -10.76
C LEU A 660 -18.48 42.88 -10.79
N PHE A 661 -19.01 43.23 -9.61
CA PHE A 661 -20.12 44.20 -9.53
C PHE A 661 -19.74 45.57 -10.11
N ASP A 662 -18.50 46.03 -9.88
CA ASP A 662 -17.99 47.28 -10.44
C ASP A 662 -17.91 47.26 -11.98
N GLU A 663 -17.74 46.08 -12.60
CA GLU A 663 -17.78 45.93 -14.07
C GLU A 663 -19.22 45.88 -14.62
N LEU A 664 -20.17 45.29 -13.88
CA LEU A 664 -21.51 44.95 -14.37
C LEU A 664 -22.59 45.98 -14.03
N LEU A 665 -22.63 46.47 -12.78
CA LEU A 665 -23.70 47.35 -12.29
C LEU A 665 -23.79 48.71 -13.01
N PRO A 666 -22.68 49.33 -13.46
CA PRO A 666 -22.77 50.62 -14.15
C PRO A 666 -23.63 50.60 -15.42
N ALA A 667 -23.74 49.45 -16.12
CA ALA A 667 -24.62 49.29 -17.28
C ALA A 667 -26.12 49.49 -16.93
N TYR A 668 -26.48 49.37 -15.65
CA TYR A 668 -27.82 49.59 -15.13
C TYR A 668 -27.97 50.95 -14.41
N GLY A 669 -26.95 51.81 -14.44
CA GLY A 669 -26.89 53.05 -13.68
C GLY A 669 -26.82 52.82 -12.17
N LEU A 670 -26.26 51.69 -11.75
CA LEU A 670 -26.14 51.28 -10.35
C LEU A 670 -24.67 51.16 -9.95
N HIS A 671 -24.42 51.36 -8.67
CA HIS A 671 -23.10 51.23 -8.05
C HIS A 671 -23.23 50.55 -6.70
N ALA A 672 -22.31 49.63 -6.38
CA ALA A 672 -22.25 48.97 -5.08
C ALA A 672 -21.25 49.70 -4.17
N GLU A 673 -21.76 50.33 -3.12
CA GLU A 673 -20.97 51.02 -2.10
C GLU A 673 -21.08 50.29 -0.76
N ARG A 674 -20.06 50.41 0.08
CA ARG A 674 -20.17 49.90 1.46
C ARG A 674 -21.22 50.71 2.21
N SER A 675 -22.10 50.02 2.95
CA SER A 675 -23.06 50.70 3.81
C SER A 675 -22.31 51.52 4.87
N ALA A 676 -22.58 52.84 4.98
CA ALA A 676 -21.94 53.73 5.96
C ALA A 676 -22.16 53.30 7.43
N SER A 677 -23.06 52.35 7.68
CA SER A 677 -23.21 51.65 8.95
C SER A 677 -22.01 50.71 9.20
N GLN A 678 -21.01 51.21 9.92
CA GLN A 678 -19.95 50.43 10.58
C GLN A 678 -20.47 49.12 11.16
N ARG A 679 -19.67 48.04 11.09
CA ARG A 679 -19.77 46.75 11.83
C ARG A 679 -20.98 46.70 12.78
N GLY A 680 -22.17 46.62 12.21
CA GLY A 680 -23.41 46.59 12.97
C GLY A 680 -23.62 45.19 13.54
N PRO A 681 -24.51 45.02 14.53
CA PRO A 681 -24.90 43.69 14.98
C PRO A 681 -25.32 42.83 13.77
N LEU A 682 -25.07 41.51 13.87
CA LEU A 682 -25.53 40.56 12.86
C LEU A 682 -27.00 40.85 12.53
N PRO A 683 -27.41 40.78 11.25
CA PRO A 683 -28.80 41.04 10.91
C PRO A 683 -29.72 40.14 11.75
N ASP A 684 -30.81 40.66 12.30
CA ASP A 684 -31.67 39.92 13.25
C ASP A 684 -32.25 38.60 12.68
N TRP A 685 -32.32 38.47 11.35
CA TRP A 685 -32.73 37.25 10.66
C TRP A 685 -31.63 36.18 10.59
N TYR A 686 -30.39 36.57 10.84
CA TYR A 686 -29.24 35.69 10.85
C TYR A 686 -28.93 35.30 12.31
N ASP A 687 -29.38 34.11 12.70
CA ASP A 687 -29.31 33.56 14.07
C ASP A 687 -27.87 33.19 14.53
N GLY A 688 -26.85 33.81 13.93
CA GLY A 688 -25.49 33.82 14.47
C GLY A 688 -24.91 32.45 14.84
N HIS A 689 -24.95 31.46 13.94
CA HIS A 689 -24.19 30.22 14.13
C HIS A 689 -22.72 30.58 14.42
N HIS A 690 -22.20 30.19 15.60
CA HIS A 690 -20.93 30.62 16.19
C HIS A 690 -19.65 30.41 15.34
N TYR A 691 -19.78 29.79 14.16
CA TYR A 691 -18.67 29.36 13.29
C TYR A 691 -18.53 30.17 11.99
N ASN A 692 -19.44 31.12 11.69
CA ASN A 692 -19.42 31.91 10.45
C ASN A 692 -19.05 33.37 10.70
N ASP A 693 -18.24 33.96 9.82
CA ASP A 693 -17.81 35.36 9.89
C ASP A 693 -18.66 36.25 8.97
N TYR A 694 -19.33 37.27 9.52
CA TYR A 694 -20.00 38.28 8.72
C TYR A 694 -18.97 39.27 8.15
N LEU A 695 -18.83 39.29 6.82
CA LEU A 695 -17.77 40.02 6.13
C LEU A 695 -18.18 41.45 5.76
N GLY A 696 -19.48 41.73 5.67
CA GLY A 696 -19.98 43.09 5.51
C GLY A 696 -21.26 43.21 4.67
N GLY A 697 -21.86 44.40 4.75
CA GLY A 697 -23.05 44.79 3.99
C GLY A 697 -22.74 45.91 2.99
N TYR A 698 -23.13 45.73 1.73
CA TYR A 698 -22.93 46.68 0.63
C TYR A 698 -24.27 47.09 0.04
N VAL A 699 -24.50 48.39 -0.11
CA VAL A 699 -25.71 48.96 -0.66
C VAL A 699 -25.50 49.21 -2.15
N VAL A 700 -26.42 48.73 -2.98
CA VAL A 700 -26.47 49.06 -4.40
C VAL A 700 -27.41 50.25 -4.58
N SER A 701 -26.88 51.35 -5.11
CA SER A 701 -27.62 52.61 -5.31
C SER A 701 -27.40 53.19 -6.70
N GLN A 702 -28.23 54.16 -7.11
CA GLN A 702 -28.07 54.87 -8.39
C GLN A 702 -27.05 56.02 -8.33
N ALA A 703 -26.50 56.34 -7.16
CA ALA A 703 -25.51 57.40 -7.03
C ALA A 703 -24.16 56.90 -7.56
N PRO A 704 -23.50 57.61 -8.50
CA PRO A 704 -22.19 57.24 -8.98
C PRO A 704 -21.15 57.46 -7.88
N VAL A 705 -20.48 56.38 -7.47
CA VAL A 705 -19.39 56.40 -6.51
C VAL A 705 -18.13 55.90 -7.20
N LYS A 706 -17.06 56.70 -7.17
CA LYS A 706 -15.73 56.29 -7.64
C LYS A 706 -15.00 55.61 -6.47
N PRO A 707 -14.49 54.37 -6.61
CA PRO A 707 -13.66 53.79 -5.57
C PRO A 707 -12.41 54.66 -5.33
N ASP A 708 -12.07 54.93 -4.06
CA ASP A 708 -10.91 55.73 -3.68
C ASP A 708 -9.61 54.95 -3.88
N ARG A 709 -9.16 54.87 -5.13
CA ARG A 709 -7.96 54.14 -5.54
C ARG A 709 -6.65 54.88 -5.26
N ALA A 710 -6.69 56.09 -4.67
CA ALA A 710 -5.49 56.81 -4.28
C ALA A 710 -4.65 56.03 -3.25
N GLN A 711 -5.27 55.04 -2.61
CA GLN A 711 -4.69 54.17 -1.61
C GLN A 711 -4.00 52.92 -2.19
N ILE A 712 -4.03 52.68 -3.51
CA ILE A 712 -3.42 51.48 -4.12
C ILE A 712 -2.15 51.84 -4.89
N GLN A 713 -1.06 51.12 -4.62
CA GLN A 713 0.19 51.17 -5.37
C GLN A 713 0.49 49.82 -6.02
N LEU A 714 1.04 49.83 -7.24
CA LEU A 714 1.38 48.63 -7.98
C LEU A 714 2.90 48.56 -8.18
N TYR A 715 3.45 47.39 -7.91
CA TYR A 715 4.85 47.06 -8.10
C TYR A 715 4.96 45.91 -9.09
N LEU A 716 5.99 45.93 -9.92
CA LEU A 716 6.21 44.93 -10.96
C LEU A 716 7.62 44.36 -10.80
N GLN A 717 7.71 43.07 -10.52
CA GLN A 717 8.95 42.31 -10.57
C GLN A 717 9.13 41.75 -11.99
N VAL A 718 10.17 42.18 -12.68
CA VAL A 718 10.47 41.72 -14.03
C VAL A 718 11.52 40.61 -13.97
N HIS A 719 11.21 39.46 -14.58
CA HIS A 719 12.15 38.36 -14.75
C HIS A 719 12.84 38.43 -16.14
N ARG A 720 13.69 37.46 -16.49
CA ARG A 720 14.67 37.53 -17.61
C ARG A 720 14.09 37.66 -19.04
N HIS A 721 12.77 37.74 -19.22
CA HIS A 721 12.10 37.51 -20.51
C HIS A 721 11.13 38.62 -20.97
N VAL A 722 11.16 39.81 -20.36
CA VAL A 722 10.32 40.96 -20.78
C VAL A 722 11.11 41.90 -21.68
N GLU A 723 10.59 42.17 -22.88
CA GLU A 723 11.23 43.05 -23.85
C GLU A 723 11.14 44.52 -23.40
N GLY A 724 12.29 45.20 -23.37
CA GLY A 724 12.39 46.62 -23.02
C GLY A 724 12.58 46.92 -21.53
N LEU A 725 12.62 45.91 -20.65
CA LEU A 725 12.88 46.08 -19.22
C LEU A 725 13.99 45.14 -18.74
N ALA A 726 14.91 45.65 -17.92
CA ALA A 726 15.90 44.82 -17.23
C ALA A 726 15.24 44.04 -16.08
N ALA A 727 15.82 42.90 -15.70
CA ALA A 727 15.35 42.15 -14.53
C ALA A 727 15.53 42.99 -13.25
N GLY A 728 14.52 43.00 -12.40
CA GLY A 728 14.48 43.81 -11.19
C GLY A 728 13.07 44.26 -10.82
N LEU A 729 12.95 45.07 -9.79
CA LEU A 729 11.69 45.56 -9.23
C LEU A 729 11.39 46.99 -9.69
N TYR A 730 10.16 47.24 -10.12
CA TYR A 730 9.67 48.51 -10.65
C TYR A 730 8.43 49.00 -9.91
N ALA A 731 8.29 50.32 -9.74
CA ALA A 731 7.05 50.96 -9.27
C ALA A 731 6.27 51.48 -10.47
N PHE A 732 4.96 51.25 -10.48
CA PHE A 732 4.08 51.80 -11.49
C PHE A 732 3.48 53.13 -11.01
N GLN A 733 3.90 54.25 -11.60
CA GLN A 733 3.50 55.60 -11.22
C GLN A 733 3.29 56.48 -12.45
N GLN A 734 2.20 57.27 -12.44
CA GLN A 734 1.84 58.20 -13.53
C GLN A 734 1.81 57.54 -14.93
N GLY A 735 1.42 56.26 -14.98
CA GLY A 735 1.34 55.52 -16.23
C GLY A 735 2.68 54.94 -16.74
N ALA A 736 3.77 55.06 -15.99
CA ALA A 736 5.08 54.51 -16.37
C ALA A 736 5.66 53.58 -15.29
N LEU A 737 6.59 52.72 -15.70
CA LEU A 737 7.34 51.82 -14.81
C LEU A 737 8.70 52.43 -14.48
N HIS A 738 8.97 52.63 -13.18
CA HIS A 738 10.20 53.23 -12.67
C HIS A 738 11.01 52.18 -11.91
N PHE A 739 12.27 51.97 -12.27
CA PHE A 739 13.14 50.99 -11.62
C PHE A 739 13.44 51.39 -10.18
N ILE A 740 13.35 50.44 -9.25
CA ILE A 740 13.57 50.65 -7.81
C ILE A 740 14.82 49.91 -7.33
N SER A 741 14.90 48.60 -7.61
CA SER A 741 15.94 47.72 -7.05
C SER A 741 16.23 46.53 -7.96
N ASP A 742 17.45 46.02 -7.94
CA ASP A 742 17.85 44.74 -8.54
C ASP A 742 17.55 43.54 -7.62
N SER A 743 17.20 43.80 -6.36
CA SER A 743 16.76 42.80 -5.40
C SER A 743 15.35 42.32 -5.72
N MET A 744 15.20 41.01 -5.94
CA MET A 744 13.95 40.37 -6.36
C MET A 744 13.53 39.28 -5.36
N LEU A 745 12.21 39.11 -5.21
CA LEU A 745 11.61 37.97 -4.52
C LEU A 745 12.06 36.66 -5.17
N GLN A 746 12.59 35.74 -4.37
CA GLN A 746 13.06 34.43 -4.80
C GLN A 746 11.96 33.37 -4.63
N LYS A 747 12.12 32.23 -5.29
CA LYS A 747 11.18 31.09 -5.21
C LYS A 747 10.86 30.69 -3.77
N LYS A 748 11.87 30.67 -2.89
CA LYS A 748 11.71 30.30 -1.47
C LYS A 748 10.86 31.31 -0.69
N ASP A 749 10.76 32.55 -1.17
CA ASP A 749 10.03 33.63 -0.51
C ASP A 749 8.54 33.55 -0.87
N VAL A 750 8.21 33.06 -2.07
CA VAL A 750 6.82 32.97 -2.55
C VAL A 750 6.23 31.58 -2.28
N ILE A 751 5.29 31.52 -1.32
CA ILE A 751 4.70 30.25 -0.89
C ILE A 751 3.80 29.65 -1.98
N ALA A 752 4.02 28.34 -2.22
CA ALA A 752 3.15 27.41 -2.94
C ALA A 752 2.96 27.62 -4.45
N ILE A 753 4.06 27.97 -5.11
CA ILE A 753 4.15 27.91 -6.56
C ILE A 753 4.98 26.70 -6.97
N ASN A 754 4.56 26.01 -8.04
CA ASN A 754 5.37 24.98 -8.66
C ASN A 754 6.72 25.57 -9.12
N GLN A 755 7.84 24.87 -8.90
CA GLN A 755 9.15 25.36 -9.31
C GLN A 755 9.20 25.78 -10.78
N ARG A 756 8.62 24.97 -11.67
CA ARG A 756 8.56 25.28 -13.10
C ARG A 756 7.75 26.55 -13.37
N VAL A 757 6.64 26.77 -12.65
CA VAL A 757 5.80 27.97 -12.81
C VAL A 757 6.52 29.24 -12.36
N PHE A 758 7.22 29.20 -11.23
CA PHE A 758 8.00 30.35 -10.75
C PHE A 758 9.14 30.69 -11.71
N GLU A 759 9.86 29.67 -12.21
CA GLU A 759 10.98 29.84 -13.14
C GLU A 759 10.55 30.26 -14.55
N GLN A 760 9.33 29.91 -14.99
CA GLN A 760 8.81 30.22 -16.33
C GLN A 760 7.98 31.51 -16.41
N ALA A 761 7.62 32.11 -15.27
CA ALA A 761 6.90 33.38 -15.25
C ALA A 761 7.73 34.52 -15.87
N SER A 762 7.10 35.35 -16.70
CA SER A 762 7.78 36.49 -17.33
C SER A 762 7.91 37.67 -16.36
N PHE A 763 6.95 37.83 -15.46
CA PHE A 763 6.92 38.91 -14.46
C PHE A 763 6.09 38.49 -13.25
N GLY A 764 6.15 39.30 -12.18
CA GLY A 764 5.20 39.25 -11.07
C GLY A 764 4.67 40.64 -10.75
N ILE A 765 3.40 40.73 -10.36
CA ILE A 765 2.75 41.99 -9.94
C ILE A 765 2.49 41.92 -8.44
N GLY A 766 3.02 42.91 -7.74
CA GLY A 766 2.70 43.24 -6.37
C GLY A 766 1.59 44.29 -6.30
N VAL A 767 0.50 44.01 -5.61
CA VAL A 767 -0.54 44.99 -5.28
C VAL A 767 -0.38 45.40 -3.83
N VAL A 768 -0.33 46.71 -3.60
CA VAL A 768 -0.12 47.32 -2.30
C VAL A 768 -1.26 48.24 -1.97
N CYS A 769 -1.83 48.13 -0.78
CA CYS A 769 -2.84 49.06 -0.28
C CYS A 769 -2.31 49.82 0.94
N ASN A 770 -2.32 51.15 0.86
CA ASN A 770 -1.86 52.13 1.85
C ASN A 770 -3.06 53.03 2.22
N GLY A 771 -3.64 52.87 3.41
CA GLY A 771 -4.94 53.48 3.74
C GLY A 771 -5.26 53.57 5.23
N ALA A 772 -6.21 54.43 5.58
CA ALA A 772 -6.55 54.76 6.98
C ALA A 772 -7.58 53.82 7.63
N ASP A 773 -8.32 52.99 6.85
CA ASP A 773 -9.16 51.91 7.38
C ASP A 773 -8.53 50.55 7.05
N PRO A 774 -7.77 49.96 7.99
CA PRO A 774 -7.10 48.69 7.77
C PRO A 774 -8.07 47.57 7.39
N ASP A 775 -9.35 47.65 7.80
CA ASP A 775 -10.37 46.60 7.60
C ASP A 775 -10.88 46.48 6.16
N GLU A 776 -10.47 47.36 5.25
CA GLU A 776 -10.84 47.27 3.83
C GLU A 776 -9.70 46.85 2.89
N HIS A 777 -8.45 46.79 3.36
CA HIS A 777 -7.31 46.63 2.45
C HIS A 777 -7.37 45.34 1.61
N TYR A 778 -7.85 44.22 2.17
CA TYR A 778 -8.00 42.97 1.40
C TYR A 778 -9.15 43.01 0.40
N VAL A 779 -10.26 43.67 0.75
CA VAL A 779 -11.39 43.86 -0.17
C VAL A 779 -10.97 44.75 -1.34
N LEU A 780 -10.23 45.83 -1.07
CA LEU A 780 -9.69 46.73 -2.10
C LEU A 780 -8.65 46.03 -2.97
N ALA A 781 -7.73 45.27 -2.36
CA ALA A 781 -6.77 44.45 -3.09
C ALA A 781 -7.47 43.42 -4.00
N GLY A 782 -8.54 42.78 -3.52
CA GLY A 782 -9.31 41.80 -4.28
C GLY A 782 -10.07 42.41 -5.46
N ARG A 783 -10.68 43.59 -5.26
CA ARG A 783 -11.28 44.37 -6.35
C ARG A 783 -10.25 44.73 -7.43
N GLU A 784 -9.05 45.13 -7.02
CA GLU A 784 -7.97 45.50 -7.95
C GLU A 784 -7.35 44.29 -8.66
N MET A 785 -7.20 43.17 -7.96
CA MET A 785 -6.76 41.90 -8.56
C MET A 785 -7.74 41.42 -9.63
N HIS A 786 -9.05 41.50 -9.36
CA HIS A 786 -10.08 41.21 -10.35
C HIS A 786 -9.89 42.04 -11.63
N ARG A 787 -9.64 43.34 -11.51
CA ARG A 787 -9.38 44.25 -12.63
C ARG A 787 -8.17 43.83 -13.46
N LEU A 788 -7.06 43.49 -12.80
CA LEU A 788 -5.83 43.04 -13.47
C LEU A 788 -6.04 41.70 -14.20
N GLN A 789 -6.83 40.80 -13.61
CA GLN A 789 -7.15 39.49 -14.18
C GLN A 789 -8.17 39.54 -15.32
N SER A 790 -9.07 40.52 -15.36
CA SER A 790 -10.08 40.64 -16.42
C SER A 790 -9.51 41.08 -17.79
N ASN A 791 -8.18 41.16 -17.96
CA ASN A 791 -7.48 41.65 -19.16
C ASN A 791 -7.75 40.86 -20.47
N LYS A 792 -7.73 41.59 -21.61
CA LYS A 792 -7.96 41.06 -22.97
C LYS A 792 -6.71 40.49 -23.65
N HIS A 793 -5.51 40.68 -23.09
CA HIS A 793 -4.23 40.37 -23.75
C HIS A 793 -3.76 38.92 -23.59
N LEU A 794 -4.67 37.98 -23.28
CA LEU A 794 -4.39 36.55 -23.10
C LEU A 794 -3.29 36.23 -22.07
N LEU A 795 -2.97 37.17 -21.18
CA LEU A 795 -2.03 36.94 -20.09
C LEU A 795 -2.70 36.17 -18.96
N GLY A 796 -2.08 35.05 -18.57
CA GLY A 796 -2.42 34.30 -17.38
C GLY A 796 -1.77 34.96 -16.16
N LEU A 797 -2.56 35.20 -15.11
CA LEU A 797 -2.05 35.65 -13.82
C LEU A 797 -2.32 34.53 -12.81
N MET A 798 -1.27 34.10 -12.11
CA MET A 798 -1.31 33.16 -11.02
C MET A 798 -1.04 33.89 -9.71
N SER A 799 -2.05 33.98 -8.87
CA SER A 799 -1.90 34.57 -7.55
C SER A 799 -1.03 33.72 -6.62
N SER A 800 -0.32 34.38 -5.71
CA SER A 800 0.50 33.73 -4.69
C SER A 800 0.69 34.64 -3.47
N GLY A 801 -0.04 34.35 -2.39
CA GLY A 801 0.20 34.92 -1.07
C GLY A 801 -0.24 36.38 -0.85
N TYR A 802 -0.57 36.70 0.40
CA TYR A 802 -0.82 38.05 0.90
C TYR A 802 -0.29 38.24 2.34
N SER A 803 0.05 39.47 2.73
CA SER A 803 0.45 39.85 4.11
C SER A 803 -0.79 39.94 5.00
N SER A 804 -0.78 39.37 6.20
CA SER A 804 -1.89 39.40 7.18
C SER A 804 -1.67 40.41 8.31
N LYS A 805 -2.75 40.99 8.87
CA LYS A 805 -2.68 41.82 10.09
C LYS A 805 -2.19 41.09 11.34
N SER A 806 -2.27 39.76 11.34
CA SER A 806 -1.96 38.88 12.49
C SER A 806 -0.47 38.71 12.80
N HIS A 807 0.42 39.54 12.24
CA HIS A 807 1.89 39.43 12.36
C HIS A 807 2.50 38.12 11.84
N HIS A 808 1.76 37.35 11.03
CA HIS A 808 2.27 36.20 10.28
C HIS A 808 2.55 36.60 8.84
N ASP A 809 3.48 37.53 8.68
CA ASP A 809 3.88 37.99 7.35
C ASP A 809 4.47 36.83 6.56
N LEU A 810 3.87 36.54 5.40
CA LEU A 810 4.44 35.59 4.45
C LEU A 810 5.87 36.00 4.11
N PRO A 811 6.80 35.06 3.88
CA PRO A 811 8.18 35.39 3.53
C PRO A 811 8.29 36.39 2.37
N ALA A 812 7.44 36.27 1.34
CA ALA A 812 7.35 37.23 0.23
C ALA A 812 6.95 38.64 0.68
N ALA A 813 6.02 38.78 1.63
CA ALA A 813 5.60 40.07 2.14
C ALA A 813 6.68 40.72 3.01
N THR A 814 7.32 39.93 3.88
CA THR A 814 8.45 40.39 4.69
C THR A 814 9.61 40.85 3.82
N GLU A 815 9.97 40.07 2.80
CA GLU A 815 11.06 40.41 1.90
C GLU A 815 10.74 41.63 1.05
N MET A 816 9.51 41.73 0.52
CA MET A 816 9.06 42.93 -0.19
C MET A 816 9.11 44.18 0.71
N ARG A 817 8.69 44.06 1.98
CA ARG A 817 8.77 45.16 2.96
C ARG A 817 10.22 45.57 3.20
N ASN A 818 11.14 44.62 3.32
CA ASN A 818 12.57 44.92 3.48
C ASN A 818 13.14 45.67 2.27
N ILE A 819 12.81 45.21 1.05
CA ILE A 819 13.23 45.88 -0.19
C ILE A 819 12.69 47.32 -0.23
N LEU A 820 11.39 47.52 0.02
CA LEU A 820 10.78 48.85 -0.04
C LEU A 820 11.24 49.79 1.09
N ALA A 821 11.49 49.27 2.30
CA ALA A 821 12.00 50.03 3.43
C ALA A 821 13.41 50.59 3.17
N GLN A 822 14.28 49.85 2.47
CA GLN A 822 15.59 50.35 2.05
C GLN A 822 15.47 51.59 1.14
N HIS A 823 14.35 51.75 0.45
CA HIS A 823 14.05 52.88 -0.42
C HIS A 823 13.07 53.90 0.20
N HIS A 824 12.83 53.83 1.52
CA HIS A 824 11.97 54.74 2.29
C HIS A 824 10.50 54.80 1.81
N LEU A 825 10.00 53.70 1.23
CA LEU A 825 8.60 53.59 0.78
C LEU A 825 7.73 52.84 1.82
N PRO A 826 6.58 53.40 2.25
CA PRO A 826 5.70 52.78 3.24
C PRO A 826 4.81 51.68 2.64
N MET A 827 4.48 50.67 3.46
CA MET A 827 3.74 49.46 3.06
C MET A 827 2.89 48.89 4.20
N ASP A 828 1.56 48.76 3.99
CA ASP A 828 0.65 48.15 4.97
C ASP A 828 0.15 46.75 4.56
N CYS A 829 -0.50 46.60 3.40
CA CYS A 829 -0.99 45.30 2.89
C CYS A 829 -0.38 44.97 1.52
N PHE A 830 0.09 43.74 1.33
CA PHE A 830 0.74 43.28 0.09
C PHE A 830 0.11 41.99 -0.44
N TYR A 831 -0.04 41.94 -1.76
CA TYR A 831 -0.45 40.76 -2.51
C TYR A 831 0.48 40.55 -3.71
N PHE A 832 0.89 39.31 -3.99
CA PHE A 832 1.76 39.01 -5.14
C PHE A 832 1.12 38.02 -6.10
N CYS A 833 1.31 38.23 -7.40
CA CYS A 833 0.92 37.25 -8.42
C CYS A 833 1.98 37.17 -9.52
N LEU A 834 2.20 35.97 -10.06
CA LEU A 834 3.05 35.74 -11.21
C LEU A 834 2.25 35.79 -12.50
N GLY A 835 2.82 36.40 -13.53
CA GLY A 835 2.18 36.58 -14.82
C GLY A 835 3.02 36.10 -15.99
N GLY A 836 2.33 35.63 -17.03
CA GLY A 836 2.96 35.16 -18.25
C GLY A 836 1.96 34.85 -19.37
N PRO A 837 2.45 34.64 -20.60
CA PRO A 837 1.64 34.18 -21.72
C PRO A 837 1.11 32.75 -21.49
N VAL A 838 -0.03 32.42 -22.07
CA VAL A 838 -0.63 31.06 -22.05
C VAL A 838 -0.59 30.49 -23.47
N SER A 839 -0.30 29.20 -23.64
CA SER A 839 -0.11 28.64 -24.98
C SER A 839 -1.43 28.39 -25.73
N LYS A 840 -1.37 28.48 -27.06
CA LYS A 840 -2.54 28.42 -27.95
C LYS A 840 -3.23 27.04 -27.97
N ALA A 841 -2.52 25.97 -27.60
CA ALA A 841 -3.06 24.61 -27.52
C ALA A 841 -3.84 24.35 -26.20
N GLN A 842 -3.41 24.98 -25.11
CA GLN A 842 -4.10 24.89 -23.81
C GLN A 842 -5.45 25.59 -23.82
N TYR A 843 -5.62 26.55 -24.73
CA TYR A 843 -6.89 27.21 -25.01
C TYR A 843 -7.93 26.30 -25.71
N LEU A 844 -7.57 25.10 -26.20
CA LEU A 844 -8.41 24.31 -27.12
C LEU A 844 -8.90 22.92 -26.62
N HIS A 845 -8.50 22.38 -25.46
CA HIS A 845 -8.86 20.99 -25.06
C HIS A 845 -9.31 20.84 -23.58
N THR A 846 -10.53 20.32 -23.38
CA THR A 846 -11.23 20.05 -22.11
C THR A 846 -11.55 18.54 -21.93
N GLY A 847 -11.29 17.99 -20.72
CA GLY A 847 -11.80 16.70 -20.18
C GLY A 847 -11.24 15.38 -20.74
N MET A 848 -10.52 14.55 -19.95
CA MET A 848 -9.92 13.30 -20.49
C MET A 848 -9.83 12.12 -19.49
N ASN A 849 -10.30 10.94 -19.94
CA ASN A 849 -10.09 9.60 -19.34
C ASN A 849 -8.67 9.04 -19.61
N GLU A 850 -7.79 9.82 -20.23
CA GLU A 850 -6.48 9.38 -20.72
C GLU A 850 -5.39 9.42 -19.64
N ASP A 851 -5.61 10.14 -18.54
CA ASP A 851 -4.60 10.42 -17.51
C ASP A 851 -4.12 9.20 -16.68
N ARG A 852 -4.72 8.00 -16.74
CA ARG A 852 -4.10 6.81 -16.09
C ARG A 852 -2.96 6.23 -16.94
N ILE A 853 -3.11 6.27 -18.25
CA ILE A 853 -2.14 5.74 -19.21
C ILE A 853 -0.89 6.63 -19.26
N HIS A 854 -1.04 7.95 -19.13
CA HIS A 854 0.05 8.93 -19.13
C HIS A 854 0.75 9.14 -17.78
N ILE A 855 0.34 8.43 -16.72
CA ILE A 855 1.00 8.53 -15.39
C ILE A 855 1.85 7.28 -15.12
N GLN A 856 1.49 6.15 -15.71
CA GLN A 856 2.12 4.84 -15.47
C GLN A 856 2.67 4.21 -16.77
N GLY A 857 2.23 4.67 -17.94
CA GLY A 857 2.46 4.02 -19.23
C GLY A 857 1.46 2.88 -19.52
N PRO A 858 1.16 2.58 -20.80
CA PRO A 858 0.28 1.46 -21.20
C PRO A 858 0.68 0.11 -20.61
N VAL A 859 2.00 -0.13 -20.51
CA VAL A 859 2.57 -1.39 -20.05
C VAL A 859 2.31 -1.61 -18.57
N GLU A 860 2.51 -0.59 -17.73
CA GLU A 860 2.30 -0.73 -16.28
C GLU A 860 0.82 -0.81 -15.93
N LEU A 861 -0.03 -0.03 -16.61
CA LEU A 861 -1.48 -0.14 -16.46
C LEU A 861 -1.97 -1.55 -16.82
N LEU A 862 -1.48 -2.09 -17.95
CA LEU A 862 -1.82 -3.45 -18.35
C LEU A 862 -1.37 -4.48 -17.33
N LYS A 863 -0.13 -4.37 -16.84
CA LYS A 863 0.40 -5.31 -15.84
C LYS A 863 -0.41 -5.24 -14.54
N GLU A 864 -0.80 -4.05 -14.08
CA GLU A 864 -1.66 -3.86 -12.91
C GLU A 864 -3.05 -4.50 -13.11
N ASP A 865 -3.69 -4.23 -14.24
CA ASP A 865 -5.03 -4.73 -14.54
C ASP A 865 -5.03 -6.26 -14.77
N LEU A 866 -3.97 -6.81 -15.38
CA LEU A 866 -3.75 -8.25 -15.49
C LEU A 866 -3.49 -8.89 -14.13
N ALA A 867 -2.75 -8.24 -13.22
CA ALA A 867 -2.49 -8.76 -11.87
C ALA A 867 -3.75 -8.88 -11.02
N ALA A 868 -4.79 -8.09 -11.31
CA ALA A 868 -6.08 -8.19 -10.64
C ALA A 868 -6.91 -9.41 -11.12
N GLN A 869 -6.72 -9.86 -12.37
CA GLN A 869 -7.54 -10.90 -13.00
C GLN A 869 -6.83 -12.26 -13.11
N LEU A 870 -5.52 -12.25 -13.32
CA LEU A 870 -4.71 -13.43 -13.60
C LEU A 870 -3.74 -13.71 -12.43
N PRO A 871 -3.43 -14.99 -12.17
CA PRO A 871 -2.35 -15.34 -11.25
C PRO A 871 -1.01 -14.73 -11.68
N ASN A 872 -0.16 -14.40 -10.70
CA ASN A 872 1.14 -13.76 -10.94
C ASN A 872 2.04 -14.48 -11.97
N TYR A 873 1.96 -15.81 -12.09
CA TYR A 873 2.75 -16.58 -13.06
C TYR A 873 2.26 -16.47 -14.51
N MET A 874 1.07 -15.90 -14.75
CA MET A 874 0.49 -15.66 -16.08
C MET A 874 0.69 -14.21 -16.56
N ILE A 875 1.23 -13.32 -15.72
CA ILE A 875 1.49 -11.93 -16.11
C ILE A 875 2.72 -11.89 -17.04
N PRO A 876 2.63 -11.29 -18.24
CA PRO A 876 3.76 -11.20 -19.17
C PRO A 876 4.98 -10.50 -18.55
N ASN A 877 6.16 -11.09 -18.73
CA ASN A 877 7.45 -10.52 -18.31
C ASN A 877 7.78 -9.28 -19.15
N LYS A 878 7.60 -9.38 -20.46
CA LYS A 878 7.83 -8.31 -21.44
C LYS A 878 6.50 -7.95 -22.11
N VAL A 879 6.23 -6.66 -22.26
CA VAL A 879 5.13 -6.15 -23.07
C VAL A 879 5.72 -5.26 -24.14
N ILE A 880 5.42 -5.55 -25.40
CA ILE A 880 5.92 -4.83 -26.56
C ILE A 880 4.73 -4.28 -27.32
N ILE A 881 4.74 -2.98 -27.56
CA ILE A 881 3.77 -2.35 -28.45
C ILE A 881 4.33 -2.45 -29.87
N VAL A 882 3.55 -3.05 -30.76
CA VAL A 882 3.88 -3.19 -32.18
C VAL A 882 2.91 -2.36 -33.01
N GLU A 883 3.39 -1.83 -34.14
CA GLU A 883 2.53 -1.07 -35.05
C GLU A 883 1.43 -1.97 -35.64
N ARG A 884 1.75 -3.24 -35.91
CA ARG A 884 0.81 -4.25 -36.41
C ARG A 884 1.29 -5.66 -36.12
N LEU A 885 0.39 -6.55 -35.70
CA LEU A 885 0.73 -7.97 -35.54
C LEU A 885 0.82 -8.67 -36.92
N PRO A 886 1.89 -9.45 -37.19
CA PRO A 886 2.03 -10.21 -38.43
C PRO A 886 0.97 -11.31 -38.50
N GLN A 887 0.34 -11.43 -39.68
CA GLN A 887 -0.73 -12.39 -39.95
C GLN A 887 -0.36 -13.27 -41.15
N THR A 888 -0.74 -14.54 -41.08
CA THR A 888 -0.73 -15.48 -42.20
C THR A 888 -1.71 -15.05 -43.30
N ALA A 889 -1.62 -15.63 -44.50
CA ALA A 889 -2.54 -15.35 -45.60
C ALA A 889 -4.03 -15.59 -45.26
N ASN A 890 -4.32 -16.38 -44.22
CA ASN A 890 -5.66 -16.66 -43.72
C ASN A 890 -6.10 -15.73 -42.58
N GLY A 891 -5.34 -14.68 -42.27
CA GLY A 891 -5.67 -13.70 -41.23
C GLY A 891 -5.41 -14.15 -39.79
N LYS A 892 -4.82 -15.34 -39.57
CA LYS A 892 -4.36 -15.78 -38.24
C LYS A 892 -3.01 -15.17 -37.92
N ILE A 893 -2.72 -14.89 -36.65
CA ILE A 893 -1.40 -14.40 -36.20
C ILE A 893 -0.32 -15.41 -36.61
N ASP A 894 0.69 -14.93 -37.33
CA ASP A 894 1.84 -15.74 -37.73
C ASP A 894 2.88 -15.71 -36.60
N THR A 895 2.91 -16.75 -35.78
CA THR A 895 3.82 -16.85 -34.63
C THR A 895 5.29 -17.00 -35.02
N LEU A 896 5.61 -17.49 -36.22
CA LEU A 896 6.98 -17.56 -36.72
C LEU A 896 7.46 -16.19 -37.16
N ALA A 897 6.64 -15.48 -37.94
CA ALA A 897 6.92 -14.09 -38.31
C ALA A 897 6.96 -13.18 -37.09
N LEU A 898 6.06 -13.40 -36.11
CA LEU A 898 6.06 -12.68 -34.84
C LEU A 898 7.39 -12.90 -34.12
N LYS A 899 7.86 -14.14 -33.93
CA LYS A 899 9.15 -14.43 -33.27
C LYS A 899 10.37 -13.86 -34.02
N SER A 900 10.23 -13.48 -35.28
CA SER A 900 11.30 -12.88 -36.09
C SER A 900 11.34 -11.35 -36.07
N LEU A 901 10.39 -10.69 -35.38
CA LEU A 901 10.32 -9.23 -35.31
C LEU A 901 11.60 -8.61 -34.71
N PRO A 902 12.15 -7.51 -35.30
CA PRO A 902 13.31 -6.80 -34.77
C PRO A 902 13.12 -6.36 -33.31
N GLU A 903 11.93 -5.89 -32.95
CA GLU A 903 11.58 -5.41 -31.60
C GLU A 903 11.66 -6.52 -30.52
N LEU A 904 11.61 -7.78 -30.94
CA LEU A 904 11.82 -8.95 -30.08
C LEU A 904 13.29 -9.39 -30.01
N ASN A 905 14.09 -9.03 -31.02
CA ASN A 905 15.52 -9.39 -31.15
C ASN A 905 16.47 -8.25 -30.75
N GLU A 906 15.97 -7.02 -30.58
CA GLU A 906 16.71 -5.93 -29.97
C GLU A 906 17.04 -6.29 -28.52
N THR A 907 18.32 -6.58 -28.28
CA THR A 907 18.91 -6.77 -26.95
C THR A 907 18.97 -5.49 -26.11
N ASP A 908 18.45 -4.36 -26.60
CA ASP A 908 18.58 -3.05 -25.98
C ASP A 908 17.22 -2.38 -25.78
N ASN A 909 16.52 -2.81 -24.73
CA ASN A 909 15.63 -1.94 -23.97
C ASN A 909 16.01 -1.96 -22.47
N CYS A 910 17.31 -2.18 -22.18
CA CYS A 910 17.89 -1.52 -21.02
C CYS A 910 17.95 -0.03 -21.38
N GLY A 911 17.67 0.85 -20.41
CA GLY A 911 17.88 2.29 -20.60
C GLY A 911 19.31 2.59 -21.07
N GLU A 912 19.63 3.87 -21.28
CA GLU A 912 21.02 4.30 -21.45
C GLU A 912 21.95 3.46 -20.55
N LYS A 913 23.08 2.99 -21.09
CA LYS A 913 24.12 2.25 -20.33
C LYS A 913 24.70 3.15 -19.26
N ILE A 914 23.92 3.36 -18.21
CA ILE A 914 24.25 4.22 -17.09
C ILE A 914 25.07 3.36 -16.16
N ALA A 915 26.33 3.74 -16.01
CA ALA A 915 27.24 3.07 -15.10
C ALA A 915 26.66 3.03 -13.67
N LEU A 916 27.15 2.07 -12.88
CA LEU A 916 26.87 2.00 -11.45
C LEU A 916 27.62 3.13 -10.75
N ASN A 917 26.89 4.12 -10.24
CA ASN A 917 27.43 5.42 -9.84
C ASN A 917 27.62 5.52 -8.32
N SER A 918 26.91 4.70 -7.53
CA SER A 918 27.07 4.64 -6.08
C SER A 918 27.77 3.34 -5.63
N PRO A 919 28.49 3.34 -4.49
CA PRO A 919 29.05 2.12 -3.91
C PRO A 919 28.00 1.03 -3.67
N LEU A 920 26.77 1.42 -3.33
CA LEU A 920 25.65 0.51 -3.13
C LEU A 920 25.16 -0.11 -4.45
N GLU A 921 25.01 0.70 -5.51
CA GLU A 921 24.69 0.20 -6.85
C GLU A 921 25.75 -0.80 -7.34
N LYS A 922 27.05 -0.54 -7.06
CA LYS A 922 28.15 -1.44 -7.41
C LYS A 922 28.06 -2.78 -6.69
N THR A 923 27.87 -2.78 -5.37
CA THR A 923 27.74 -4.02 -4.59
C THR A 923 26.46 -4.79 -4.95
N ILE A 924 25.34 -4.11 -5.19
CA ILE A 924 24.11 -4.77 -5.68
C ILE A 924 24.35 -5.36 -7.08
N GLY A 925 25.06 -4.63 -7.95
CA GLY A 925 25.46 -5.11 -9.26
C GLY A 925 26.34 -6.37 -9.20
N GLU A 926 27.31 -6.42 -8.28
CA GLU A 926 28.14 -7.62 -8.04
C GLU A 926 27.31 -8.83 -7.58
N ILE A 927 26.37 -8.62 -6.64
CA ILE A 927 25.46 -9.68 -6.19
C ILE A 927 24.60 -10.17 -7.36
N TRP A 928 24.10 -9.25 -8.18
CA TRP A 928 23.27 -9.56 -9.33
C TRP A 928 24.04 -10.34 -10.39
N CYS A 929 25.26 -9.92 -10.74
CA CYS A 929 26.16 -10.68 -11.62
C CYS A 929 26.43 -12.08 -11.07
N ALA A 930 26.62 -12.24 -9.76
CA ALA A 930 26.84 -13.53 -9.13
C ALA A 930 25.59 -14.43 -9.14
N VAL A 931 24.39 -13.88 -8.96
CA VAL A 931 23.12 -14.62 -9.00
C VAL A 931 22.75 -15.03 -10.42
N MET A 932 23.01 -14.15 -11.39
CA MET A 932 22.62 -14.36 -12.79
C MET A 932 23.73 -14.98 -13.65
N LYS A 933 24.94 -15.16 -13.09
CA LYS A 933 26.16 -15.61 -13.77
C LYS A 933 26.54 -14.72 -14.98
N TRP A 934 26.51 -13.40 -14.80
CA TRP A 934 26.85 -12.42 -15.83
C TRP A 934 28.20 -11.75 -15.57
N GLU A 935 28.85 -11.27 -16.63
CA GLU A 935 30.11 -10.52 -16.52
C GLU A 935 29.90 -9.07 -16.05
N GLU A 936 28.80 -8.41 -16.45
CA GLU A 936 28.53 -7.01 -16.14
C GLU A 936 27.02 -6.68 -16.10
N VAL A 937 26.63 -5.66 -15.33
CA VAL A 937 25.26 -5.13 -15.18
C VAL A 937 25.27 -3.60 -15.04
N PHE A 938 24.27 -2.91 -15.59
CA PHE A 938 24.15 -1.44 -15.55
C PHE A 938 23.01 -0.97 -14.64
N ALA A 939 23.03 0.30 -14.23
CA ALA A 939 22.14 0.82 -13.18
C ALA A 939 20.64 0.73 -13.54
N ALA A 940 20.31 0.80 -14.83
CA ALA A 940 18.95 0.77 -15.35
C ALA A 940 18.52 -0.62 -15.89
N ASP A 941 19.36 -1.65 -15.75
CA ASP A 941 19.03 -3.00 -16.21
C ASP A 941 17.86 -3.56 -15.38
N ASP A 942 16.77 -3.97 -16.04
CA ASP A 942 15.60 -4.57 -15.38
C ASP A 942 15.80 -6.09 -15.18
N PHE A 943 15.62 -6.54 -13.94
CA PHE A 943 15.83 -7.90 -13.48
C PHE A 943 15.01 -8.92 -14.23
N PHE A 944 13.73 -8.65 -14.48
CA PHE A 944 12.84 -9.60 -15.14
C PHE A 944 12.97 -9.54 -16.66
N ALA A 945 13.15 -8.34 -17.22
CA ALA A 945 13.37 -8.17 -18.64
C ALA A 945 14.68 -8.84 -19.09
N ALA A 946 15.70 -8.83 -18.23
CA ALA A 946 16.99 -9.46 -18.49
C ALA A 946 17.02 -10.98 -18.19
N GLY A 947 15.87 -11.59 -17.83
CA GLY A 947 15.73 -13.04 -17.68
C GLY A 947 15.77 -13.57 -16.26
N GLY A 948 15.64 -12.70 -15.26
CA GLY A 948 15.41 -13.07 -13.86
C GLY A 948 14.00 -13.60 -13.62
N ASN A 949 13.85 -14.49 -12.64
CA ASN A 949 12.60 -15.15 -12.31
C ASN A 949 12.33 -15.08 -10.79
N SER A 950 11.21 -15.62 -10.32
CA SER A 950 10.86 -15.57 -8.89
C SER A 950 11.91 -16.21 -7.97
N LEU A 951 12.65 -17.20 -8.46
CA LEU A 951 13.65 -17.97 -7.72
C LEU A 951 14.99 -17.24 -7.67
N SER A 952 15.46 -16.70 -8.80
CA SER A 952 16.64 -15.83 -8.83
C SER A 952 16.36 -14.47 -8.19
N ALA A 953 15.11 -13.99 -8.21
CA ALA A 953 14.66 -12.80 -7.48
C ALA A 953 14.77 -13.01 -5.97
N VAL A 954 14.37 -14.18 -5.47
CA VAL A 954 14.55 -14.53 -4.06
C VAL A 954 16.03 -14.69 -3.73
N ALA A 955 16.82 -15.39 -4.55
CA ALA A 955 18.26 -15.51 -4.34
C ALA A 955 18.96 -14.13 -4.32
N LEU A 956 18.57 -13.21 -5.22
CA LEU A 956 19.08 -11.84 -5.26
C LEU A 956 18.67 -11.06 -4.02
N ILE A 957 17.39 -11.07 -3.64
CA ILE A 957 16.89 -10.33 -2.48
C ILE A 957 17.45 -10.91 -1.18
N ASN A 958 17.60 -12.22 -1.04
CA ASN A 958 18.22 -12.85 0.11
C ASN A 958 19.70 -12.49 0.22
N ARG A 959 20.44 -12.51 -0.89
CA ARG A 959 21.85 -12.07 -0.88
C ARG A 959 22.00 -10.58 -0.59
N ILE A 960 21.12 -9.73 -1.10
CA ILE A 960 21.06 -8.30 -0.75
C ILE A 960 20.73 -8.15 0.75
N ASN A 961 19.72 -8.85 1.26
CA ASN A 961 19.34 -8.83 2.67
C ASN A 961 20.49 -9.29 3.59
N ASN A 962 21.20 -10.35 3.21
CA ASN A 962 22.34 -10.88 3.95
C ASN A 962 23.56 -9.95 3.86
N MET A 963 23.86 -9.39 2.68
CA MET A 963 25.01 -8.49 2.48
C MET A 963 24.83 -7.16 3.21
N PHE A 964 23.62 -6.60 3.21
CA PHE A 964 23.33 -5.29 3.80
C PHE A 964 22.66 -5.36 5.18
N ALA A 965 22.42 -6.56 5.72
CA ALA A 965 21.73 -6.80 7.00
C ALA A 965 20.35 -6.11 7.12
N ILE A 966 19.58 -6.14 6.03
CA ILE A 966 18.23 -5.55 5.92
C ILE A 966 17.18 -6.62 5.66
N LYS A 967 15.89 -6.25 5.76
CA LYS A 967 14.77 -7.14 5.42
C LYS A 967 13.92 -6.52 4.32
N LEU A 968 14.43 -6.54 3.09
CA LEU A 968 13.64 -6.24 1.93
C LEU A 968 12.67 -7.39 1.67
N PRO A 969 11.35 -7.13 1.63
CA PRO A 969 10.41 -8.14 1.18
C PRO A 969 10.65 -8.42 -0.30
N LEU A 970 10.48 -9.68 -0.70
CA LEU A 970 10.59 -10.11 -2.10
C LEU A 970 9.76 -9.24 -3.05
N GLN A 971 8.65 -8.65 -2.60
CA GLN A 971 7.83 -7.77 -3.42
C GLN A 971 8.60 -6.56 -4.00
N VAL A 972 9.67 -6.11 -3.33
CA VAL A 972 10.47 -4.94 -3.73
C VAL A 972 11.06 -5.09 -5.12
N ILE A 973 11.59 -6.26 -5.47
CA ILE A 973 12.18 -6.45 -6.80
C ILE A 973 11.13 -6.37 -7.92
N PHE A 974 9.87 -6.68 -7.65
CA PHE A 974 8.78 -6.49 -8.62
C PHE A 974 8.36 -5.03 -8.79
N GLN A 975 8.54 -4.20 -7.74
CA GLN A 975 8.19 -2.78 -7.77
C GLN A 975 9.33 -1.91 -8.28
N MET A 976 10.58 -2.32 -8.03
CA MET A 976 11.79 -1.60 -8.39
C MET A 976 12.79 -2.57 -9.01
N PRO A 977 12.50 -3.10 -10.21
CA PRO A 977 13.24 -4.22 -10.80
C PRO A 977 14.62 -3.86 -11.34
N THR A 978 15.14 -2.64 -11.15
CA THR A 978 16.46 -2.25 -11.66
C THR A 978 17.54 -2.23 -10.59
N VAL A 979 18.83 -2.27 -10.95
CA VAL A 979 19.93 -2.17 -9.96
C VAL A 979 19.82 -0.89 -9.14
N ARG A 980 19.52 0.25 -9.78
CA ARG A 980 19.24 1.53 -9.11
C ARG A 980 17.95 1.50 -8.31
N GLY A 981 16.92 0.84 -8.80
CA GLY A 981 15.65 0.67 -8.11
C GLY A 981 15.83 -0.11 -6.80
N LEU A 982 16.55 -1.23 -6.85
CA LEU A 982 16.94 -2.02 -5.70
C LEU A 982 17.88 -1.24 -4.79
N ALA A 983 18.85 -0.49 -5.31
CA ALA A 983 19.69 0.40 -4.49
C ALA A 983 18.85 1.45 -3.75
N THR A 984 17.87 2.05 -4.42
CA THR A 984 16.91 2.99 -3.82
C THR A 984 16.02 2.30 -2.79
N ALA A 985 15.63 1.05 -3.02
CA ALA A 985 14.81 0.30 -2.07
C ALA A 985 15.62 -0.18 -0.86
N VAL A 986 16.88 -0.56 -1.06
CA VAL A 986 17.86 -0.78 0.00
C VAL A 986 18.06 0.52 0.77
N GLU A 987 18.25 1.66 0.10
CA GLU A 987 18.34 2.98 0.72
C GLU A 987 17.06 3.36 1.45
N LYS A 988 15.87 3.13 0.89
CA LYS A 988 14.58 3.36 1.56
C LYS A 988 14.34 2.36 2.70
N CYS A 989 14.75 1.12 2.60
CA CYS A 989 14.69 0.21 3.74
C CYS A 989 15.74 0.58 4.79
N ARG A 990 16.79 1.30 4.39
CA ARG A 990 17.76 1.97 5.25
C ARG A 990 17.30 3.38 5.71
N HIS A 991 16.29 4.02 5.09
CA HIS A 991 15.95 5.46 5.23
C HIS A 991 14.43 5.82 5.31
N ALA A 992 13.48 4.89 5.16
CA ALA A 992 12.04 5.17 5.10
C ALA A 992 11.27 4.53 6.26
N ALA A 993 10.66 5.43 7.03
CA ALA A 993 9.65 5.19 8.03
C ALA A 993 8.27 4.97 7.39
N VAL A 994 7.76 3.72 7.45
CA VAL A 994 6.35 3.49 7.84
C VAL A 994 6.16 4.20 9.18
N PRO A 995 4.98 4.73 9.58
CA PRO A 995 4.79 5.08 11.00
C PRO A 995 5.05 3.80 11.79
N CYS A 996 6.25 3.69 12.37
CA CYS A 996 6.62 2.55 13.16
C CYS A 996 5.69 2.60 14.36
N SER A 997 4.78 1.63 14.43
CA SER A 997 4.03 1.37 15.66
C SER A 997 5.00 1.50 16.83
N ARG A 998 4.71 2.40 17.79
CA ARG A 998 5.53 2.49 19.00
C ARG A 998 5.41 1.22 19.82
N LEU A 999 4.37 0.42 19.57
CA LEU A 999 4.24 -0.94 20.10
C LEU A 999 5.06 -1.90 19.24
N ILE A 1000 6.20 -2.30 19.76
CA ILE A 1000 7.10 -3.26 19.14
C ILE A 1000 6.76 -4.64 19.69
N LYS A 1001 6.22 -5.52 18.83
CA LYS A 1001 5.97 -6.93 19.18
C LYS A 1001 7.32 -7.65 19.33
N LEU A 1002 7.64 -8.12 20.54
CA LEU A 1002 8.94 -8.72 20.88
C LEU A 1002 8.94 -10.26 20.83
N ASN A 1003 7.76 -10.91 20.85
CA ASN A 1003 7.63 -12.36 20.69
C ASN A 1003 6.39 -12.72 19.82
N ALA A 1004 6.27 -13.96 19.36
CA ALA A 1004 5.32 -14.33 18.29
C ALA A 1004 3.86 -14.56 18.75
N PHE A 1005 3.61 -14.73 20.05
CA PHE A 1005 2.32 -15.15 20.59
C PHE A 1005 1.20 -14.11 20.39
N THR A 1006 -0.06 -14.53 20.55
CA THR A 1006 -1.26 -13.69 20.30
C THR A 1006 -2.24 -13.63 21.47
N GLU A 1007 -2.07 -14.43 22.51
CA GLU A 1007 -2.98 -14.42 23.67
C GLU A 1007 -2.59 -13.33 24.69
N ARG A 1008 -3.62 -12.71 25.31
CA ARG A 1008 -3.62 -11.54 26.21
C ARG A 1008 -2.27 -10.84 26.40
N PRO A 1009 -2.00 -9.71 25.72
CA PRO A 1009 -0.68 -9.10 25.69
C PRO A 1009 -0.18 -8.56 27.05
N ILE A 1010 1.13 -8.53 27.17
CA ILE A 1010 1.88 -7.78 28.18
C ILE A 1010 2.44 -6.54 27.50
N PHE A 1011 2.18 -5.36 28.06
CA PHE A 1011 2.75 -4.09 27.59
C PHE A 1011 3.84 -3.64 28.55
N CYS A 1012 5.05 -3.44 28.03
CA CYS A 1012 6.23 -3.14 28.83
C CYS A 1012 6.96 -1.88 28.38
N TRP A 1013 7.14 -0.92 29.29
CA TRP A 1013 7.90 0.31 29.03
C TRP A 1013 9.40 0.13 29.38
N PRO A 1014 10.33 0.53 28.50
CA PRO A 1014 11.77 0.49 28.76
C PRO A 1014 12.22 1.61 29.70
N GLY A 1015 13.51 1.61 30.07
CA GLY A 1015 14.13 2.68 30.86
C GLY A 1015 14.37 3.98 30.06
N LEU A 1016 15.19 4.89 30.60
CA LEU A 1016 15.40 6.26 30.07
C LEU A 1016 15.81 6.35 28.59
N GLY A 1017 16.41 5.29 28.02
CA GLY A 1017 16.77 5.26 26.60
C GLY A 1017 15.58 5.11 25.64
N GLY A 1018 14.38 4.79 26.13
CA GLY A 1018 13.15 4.80 25.35
C GLY A 1018 12.98 3.68 24.31
N TYR A 1019 14.01 2.86 24.05
CA TYR A 1019 13.97 1.81 23.02
C TYR A 1019 13.78 0.41 23.62
N PRO A 1020 12.83 -0.42 23.13
CA PRO A 1020 12.43 -1.66 23.80
C PRO A 1020 13.34 -2.88 23.53
N LEU A 1021 14.43 -2.77 22.77
CA LEU A 1021 15.31 -3.93 22.49
C LEU A 1021 15.89 -4.59 23.74
N SER A 1022 16.15 -3.83 24.81
CA SER A 1022 16.63 -4.38 26.09
C SER A 1022 15.64 -5.34 26.75
N LEU A 1023 14.36 -5.30 26.35
CA LEU A 1023 13.29 -6.15 26.86
C LEU A 1023 13.15 -7.47 26.08
N ARG A 1024 13.80 -7.62 24.92
CA ARG A 1024 13.61 -8.78 24.04
C ARG A 1024 13.98 -10.11 24.70
N GLN A 1025 15.11 -10.16 25.40
CA GLN A 1025 15.53 -11.39 26.09
C GLN A 1025 14.57 -11.79 27.22
N LEU A 1026 13.95 -10.80 27.88
CA LEU A 1026 12.90 -11.04 28.86
C LEU A 1026 11.65 -11.61 28.17
N ALA A 1027 11.24 -11.01 27.05
CA ALA A 1027 10.08 -11.44 26.25
C ALA A 1027 10.21 -12.88 25.70
N GLU A 1028 11.42 -13.29 25.32
CA GLU A 1028 11.73 -14.64 24.81
C GLU A 1028 11.71 -15.71 25.92
N LYS A 1029 12.06 -15.35 27.16
CA LYS A 1029 12.18 -16.29 28.29
C LYS A 1029 10.95 -16.36 29.18
N LEU A 1030 9.93 -15.53 28.95
CA LEU A 1030 8.72 -15.52 29.79
C LEU A 1030 7.95 -16.85 29.71
N PRO A 1031 7.54 -17.42 30.86
CA PRO A 1031 6.68 -18.60 30.89
C PRO A 1031 5.25 -18.25 30.43
N GLY A 1032 4.58 -19.18 29.73
CA GLY A 1032 3.14 -19.11 29.46
C GLY A 1032 2.68 -18.52 28.12
N GLN A 1033 3.54 -18.44 27.09
CA GLN A 1033 3.14 -18.14 25.70
C GLN A 1033 2.26 -16.87 25.51
N ARG A 1034 2.50 -15.79 26.28
CA ARG A 1034 1.77 -14.51 26.11
C ARG A 1034 2.45 -13.56 25.14
N ALA A 1035 1.65 -12.81 24.37
CA ALA A 1035 2.17 -11.78 23.48
C ALA A 1035 2.87 -10.68 24.30
N PHE A 1036 4.07 -10.24 23.90
CA PHE A 1036 4.84 -9.23 24.62
C PHE A 1036 5.16 -8.04 23.73
N PHE A 1037 4.68 -6.86 24.12
CA PHE A 1037 4.89 -5.60 23.41
C PHE A 1037 5.77 -4.66 24.23
N GLY A 1038 6.87 -4.22 23.63
CA GLY A 1038 7.66 -3.12 24.16
C GLY A 1038 7.12 -1.78 23.66
N VAL A 1039 6.90 -0.83 24.56
CA VAL A 1039 6.37 0.50 24.21
C VAL A 1039 7.54 1.47 24.01
N GLN A 1040 7.81 1.82 22.75
CA GLN A 1040 8.87 2.74 22.35
C GLN A 1040 8.51 4.18 22.69
N ALA A 1041 9.48 4.94 23.21
CA ALA A 1041 9.32 6.36 23.46
C ALA A 1041 9.14 7.16 22.16
N GLU A 1042 8.25 8.15 22.21
CA GLU A 1042 8.10 9.16 21.15
C GLU A 1042 9.38 10.01 21.07
N GLY A 1043 9.86 10.27 19.85
CA GLY A 1043 11.12 10.98 19.59
C GLY A 1043 12.27 10.08 19.14
N ILE A 1044 12.10 8.74 19.15
CA ILE A 1044 13.06 7.81 18.54
C ILE A 1044 12.95 7.85 17.01
N ASN A 1045 11.73 7.99 16.49
CA ASN A 1045 11.50 8.08 15.04
C ASN A 1045 11.84 9.49 14.53
N GLU A 1046 12.20 9.59 13.25
CA GLU A 1046 12.51 10.87 12.62
C GLU A 1046 11.27 11.77 12.51
N GLY A 1047 11.43 13.04 12.93
CA GLY A 1047 10.34 14.01 12.96
C GLY A 1047 9.48 13.99 14.23
N GLU A 1048 9.68 13.02 15.14
CA GLU A 1048 9.05 13.01 16.45
C GLU A 1048 9.85 13.83 17.47
N VAL A 1049 9.15 14.37 18.48
CA VAL A 1049 9.76 15.12 19.58
C VAL A 1049 9.42 14.41 20.89
N PRO A 1050 10.40 14.18 21.79
CA PRO A 1050 10.13 13.56 23.08
C PRO A 1050 9.11 14.36 23.90
N ARG A 1051 8.10 13.65 24.43
CA ARG A 1051 7.11 14.24 25.34
C ARG A 1051 7.79 14.77 26.59
N GLN A 1052 7.17 15.78 27.20
CA GLN A 1052 7.75 16.55 28.29
C GLN A 1052 7.18 16.18 29.68
N ASN A 1053 6.20 15.27 29.76
CA ASN A 1053 5.68 14.74 31.02
C ASN A 1053 5.10 13.31 30.89
N VAL A 1054 5.04 12.57 32.00
CA VAL A 1054 4.58 11.17 32.03
C VAL A 1054 3.07 11.04 31.77
N THR A 1055 2.26 12.05 32.13
CA THR A 1055 0.80 12.03 31.94
C THR A 1055 0.41 11.99 30.46
N GLU A 1056 1.08 12.80 29.62
CA GLU A 1056 0.90 12.79 28.17
C GLU A 1056 1.44 11.51 27.54
N MET A 1057 2.59 11.01 28.00
CA MET A 1057 3.14 9.73 27.53
C MET A 1057 2.13 8.59 27.74
N ALA A 1058 1.60 8.46 28.95
CA ALA A 1058 0.60 7.44 29.28
C ALA A 1058 -0.67 7.58 28.42
N ARG A 1059 -1.16 8.81 28.20
CA ARG A 1059 -2.37 9.05 27.38
C ARG A 1059 -2.19 8.57 25.95
N ASP A 1060 -1.08 8.94 25.31
CA ASP A 1060 -0.81 8.60 23.91
C ASP A 1060 -0.48 7.10 23.74
N ASP A 1061 0.08 6.48 24.78
CA ASP A 1061 0.33 5.04 24.80
C ASP A 1061 -0.97 4.24 25.00
N ILE A 1062 -1.92 4.73 25.81
CA ILE A 1062 -3.24 4.09 26.01
C ILE A 1062 -4.02 4.00 24.69
N GLU A 1063 -3.99 5.05 23.85
CA GLU A 1063 -4.68 5.02 22.54
C GLU A 1063 -4.17 3.86 21.68
N GLN A 1064 -2.86 3.63 21.66
CA GLN A 1064 -2.26 2.54 20.90
C GLN A 1064 -2.47 1.17 21.57
N ILE A 1065 -2.40 1.10 22.89
CA ILE A 1065 -2.66 -0.12 23.65
C ILE A 1065 -4.10 -0.58 23.39
N LYS A 1066 -5.07 0.34 23.39
CA LYS A 1066 -6.47 0.06 23.10
C LYS A 1066 -6.73 -0.33 21.65
N ALA A 1067 -5.89 0.10 20.71
CA ALA A 1067 -5.94 -0.40 19.33
C ALA A 1067 -5.55 -1.88 19.23
N ILE A 1068 -4.76 -2.42 20.16
CA ILE A 1068 -4.36 -3.84 20.21
C ILE A 1068 -5.27 -4.65 21.14
N GLN A 1069 -5.58 -4.12 22.32
CA GLN A 1069 -6.47 -4.73 23.31
C GLN A 1069 -7.49 -3.67 23.75
N PRO A 1070 -8.69 -3.62 23.14
CA PRO A 1070 -9.69 -2.59 23.44
C PRO A 1070 -10.19 -2.58 24.88
N ASP A 1071 -10.29 -3.77 25.50
CA ASP A 1071 -10.87 -3.97 26.83
C ASP A 1071 -9.91 -4.68 27.79
N GLY A 1072 -10.00 -4.34 29.08
CA GLY A 1072 -9.28 -5.04 30.15
C GLY A 1072 -9.70 -6.51 30.35
N PRO A 1073 -8.94 -7.29 31.16
CA PRO A 1073 -7.92 -6.80 32.07
C PRO A 1073 -6.51 -6.70 31.45
N TYR A 1074 -5.80 -5.59 31.71
CA TYR A 1074 -4.45 -5.33 31.21
C TYR A 1074 -3.35 -5.91 32.11
N THR A 1075 -2.22 -6.31 31.53
CA THR A 1075 -0.99 -6.66 32.27
C THR A 1075 0.13 -5.71 31.87
N LEU A 1076 0.61 -4.91 32.82
CA LEU A 1076 1.52 -3.80 32.56
C LEU A 1076 2.85 -4.00 33.28
N TRP A 1077 3.95 -3.75 32.59
CA TRP A 1077 5.31 -3.89 33.10
C TRP A 1077 6.09 -2.61 32.83
N GLY A 1078 7.02 -2.22 33.69
CA GLY A 1078 7.89 -1.09 33.40
C GLY A 1078 9.24 -1.21 34.06
N TYR A 1079 10.32 -0.94 33.32
CA TYR A 1079 11.69 -0.98 33.83
C TYR A 1079 12.24 0.41 34.08
N SER A 1080 12.83 0.63 35.26
CA SER A 1080 13.44 1.91 35.65
C SER A 1080 12.44 3.06 35.47
N PHE A 1081 12.77 4.08 34.69
CA PHE A 1081 11.85 5.16 34.34
C PHE A 1081 10.50 4.66 33.76
N GLY A 1082 10.51 3.60 32.95
CA GLY A 1082 9.30 3.00 32.38
C GLY A 1082 8.32 2.48 33.43
N ALA A 1083 8.77 2.19 34.65
CA ALA A 1083 7.89 1.82 35.76
C ALA A 1083 6.91 2.96 36.12
N ARG A 1084 7.31 4.22 35.93
CA ARG A 1084 6.45 5.40 36.18
C ARG A 1084 5.36 5.53 35.14
N VAL A 1085 5.74 5.33 33.87
CA VAL A 1085 4.82 5.36 32.75
C VAL A 1085 3.81 4.22 32.87
N ALA A 1086 4.26 3.02 33.23
CA ALA A 1086 3.38 1.88 33.48
C ALA A 1086 2.39 2.14 34.64
N PHE A 1087 2.83 2.79 35.72
CA PHE A 1087 1.96 3.16 36.83
C PHE A 1087 0.90 4.19 36.43
N GLU A 1088 1.31 5.30 35.80
CA GLU A 1088 0.36 6.34 35.37
C GLU A 1088 -0.62 5.79 34.32
N THR A 1089 -0.14 4.91 33.44
CA THR A 1089 -1.00 4.18 32.50
C THR A 1089 -2.04 3.33 33.21
N ALA A 1090 -1.66 2.60 34.26
CA ALA A 1090 -2.60 1.84 35.08
C ALA A 1090 -3.66 2.75 35.74
N ALA A 1091 -3.24 3.89 36.28
CA ALA A 1091 -4.15 4.86 36.92
C ALA A 1091 -5.17 5.44 35.94
N GLN A 1092 -4.72 5.81 34.75
CA GLN A 1092 -5.60 6.36 33.71
C GLN A 1092 -6.54 5.30 33.14
N LEU A 1093 -6.10 4.05 32.97
CA LEU A 1093 -6.97 2.95 32.57
C LEU A 1093 -8.08 2.69 33.61
N GLU A 1094 -7.73 2.59 34.89
CA GLU A 1094 -8.74 2.41 35.95
C GLU A 1094 -9.71 3.60 36.04
N ALA A 1095 -9.24 4.82 35.86
CA ALA A 1095 -10.09 6.02 35.82
C ALA A 1095 -11.06 6.04 34.64
N GLN A 1096 -10.70 5.38 33.53
CA GLN A 1096 -11.56 5.17 32.35
C GLN A 1096 -12.52 3.98 32.51
N GLY A 1097 -12.50 3.28 33.64
CA GLY A 1097 -13.35 2.12 33.92
C GLY A 1097 -12.77 0.77 33.50
N ASP A 1098 -11.53 0.73 33.03
CA ASP A 1098 -10.84 -0.51 32.67
C ASP A 1098 -10.25 -1.23 33.89
N THR A 1099 -10.01 -2.54 33.74
CA THR A 1099 -9.38 -3.36 34.78
C THR A 1099 -7.90 -3.61 34.49
N VAL A 1100 -7.02 -3.54 35.49
CA VAL A 1100 -5.61 -3.94 35.38
C VAL A 1100 -5.39 -5.19 36.24
N ALA A 1101 -5.09 -6.33 35.61
CA ALA A 1101 -4.89 -7.62 36.29
C ALA A 1101 -3.60 -7.65 37.13
N ALA A 1102 -2.55 -7.01 36.65
CA ALA A 1102 -1.27 -6.93 37.35
C ALA A 1102 -0.39 -5.78 36.81
N LEU A 1103 0.32 -5.13 37.73
CA LEU A 1103 1.32 -4.10 37.45
C LEU A 1103 2.68 -4.53 38.03
N TYR A 1104 3.68 -4.71 37.18
CA TYR A 1104 5.04 -5.11 37.55
C TYR A 1104 6.02 -3.94 37.37
N LEU A 1105 6.58 -3.45 38.47
CA LEU A 1105 7.53 -2.33 38.48
C LEU A 1105 8.95 -2.88 38.68
N LEU A 1106 9.72 -2.96 37.60
CA LEU A 1106 11.08 -3.49 37.57
C LEU A 1106 12.10 -2.40 37.90
N ALA A 1107 12.72 -2.49 39.08
CA ALA A 1107 13.72 -1.54 39.57
C ALA A 1107 13.34 -0.07 39.32
N PRO A 1108 12.18 0.41 39.84
CA PRO A 1108 11.66 1.76 39.56
C PRO A 1108 12.57 2.92 40.01
N GLY A 1109 13.66 2.62 40.72
CA GLY A 1109 14.58 3.59 41.31
C GLY A 1109 14.06 4.15 42.65
N ALA A 1110 14.99 4.45 43.57
CA ALA A 1110 14.64 5.01 44.88
C ALA A 1110 14.12 6.46 44.75
N PRO A 1111 12.97 6.82 45.34
CA PRO A 1111 12.60 8.22 45.48
C PRO A 1111 13.47 8.87 46.55
N MET A 1112 14.67 9.31 46.19
CA MET A 1112 15.44 10.19 47.08
C MET A 1112 14.71 11.53 47.22
N THR A 1113 14.65 12.03 48.46
CA THR A 1113 13.98 13.30 48.80
C THR A 1113 14.68 14.47 48.11
N GLN A 1114 13.92 15.51 47.79
CA GLN A 1114 14.38 16.71 47.08
C GLN A 1114 15.64 17.35 47.70
N MET A 1115 15.81 17.20 49.02
CA MET A 1115 16.90 17.74 49.80
C MET A 1115 18.25 17.01 49.60
N GLU A 1116 18.24 15.72 49.27
CA GLU A 1116 19.46 14.96 48.92
C GLU A 1116 19.86 15.16 47.44
N ARG A 1117 18.90 15.50 46.58
CA ARG A 1117 19.12 15.77 45.14
C ARG A 1117 19.90 17.05 44.89
N GLU A 1118 19.61 18.10 45.64
CA GLU A 1118 20.24 19.41 45.45
C GLU A 1118 21.73 19.42 45.86
N GLN A 1119 22.18 18.46 46.69
CA GLN A 1119 23.54 18.46 47.24
C GLN A 1119 24.57 17.67 46.42
N ARG A 1120 24.17 16.77 45.50
CA ARG A 1120 25.13 15.85 44.87
C ARG A 1120 25.43 16.17 43.40
N TYR A 1121 24.45 16.52 42.58
CA TYR A 1121 24.62 17.02 41.22
C TYR A 1121 23.32 17.75 40.81
N GLU A 1122 23.40 18.97 40.27
CA GLU A 1122 22.24 19.66 39.70
C GLU A 1122 21.52 18.72 38.68
N HIS A 1123 20.19 18.70 38.63
CA HIS A 1123 19.36 17.94 37.68
C HIS A 1123 19.49 18.48 36.24
N ARG A 1124 20.73 18.59 35.79
CA ARG A 1124 21.13 19.19 34.54
C ARG A 1124 21.60 18.07 33.63
N ALA A 1125 20.87 17.89 32.53
CA ALA A 1125 21.25 17.02 31.44
C ALA A 1125 22.40 17.68 30.65
N ALA A 1126 23.62 17.58 31.20
CA ALA A 1126 24.81 18.18 30.62
C ALA A 1126 25.95 17.17 30.59
N PHE A 1127 26.79 17.27 29.56
CA PHE A 1127 27.89 16.34 29.30
C PHE A 1127 29.09 16.55 30.25
N ASP A 1128 29.04 17.53 31.14
CA ASP A 1128 29.96 17.69 32.27
C ASP A 1128 29.41 17.06 33.57
N ASN A 1129 28.16 16.58 33.57
CA ASN A 1129 27.56 15.84 34.67
C ASN A 1129 27.90 14.34 34.55
N PRO A 1130 28.75 13.77 35.43
CA PRO A 1130 29.20 12.39 35.31
C PRO A 1130 28.05 11.38 35.50
N VAL A 1131 27.00 11.74 36.24
CA VAL A 1131 25.82 10.88 36.43
C VAL A 1131 25.01 10.78 35.14
N PHE A 1132 24.79 11.92 34.47
CA PHE A 1132 24.09 11.96 33.18
C PHE A 1132 24.87 11.18 32.10
N LEU A 1133 26.18 11.37 32.03
CA LEU A 1133 27.03 10.62 31.11
C LEU A 1133 27.05 9.12 31.40
N ALA A 1134 27.08 8.71 32.67
CA ALA A 1134 27.03 7.30 33.04
C ALA A 1134 25.72 6.65 32.59
N ILE A 1135 24.59 7.37 32.69
CA ILE A 1135 23.29 6.93 32.15
C ILE A 1135 23.35 6.77 30.62
N LEU A 1136 23.94 7.73 29.90
CA LEU A 1136 24.10 7.61 28.44
C LEU A 1136 24.97 6.39 28.07
N PHE A 1137 26.08 6.16 28.77
CA PHE A 1137 26.89 4.95 28.56
C PHE A 1137 26.10 3.68 28.89
N SER A 1138 25.25 3.71 29.92
CA SER A 1138 24.33 2.63 30.23
C SER A 1138 23.27 2.38 29.17
N VAL A 1139 23.03 3.29 28.22
CA VAL A 1139 22.05 3.12 27.12
C VAL A 1139 22.73 2.63 25.85
N PHE A 1140 23.92 3.14 25.52
CA PHE A 1140 24.61 2.84 24.26
C PHE A 1140 25.74 1.81 24.38
N ALA A 1141 26.34 1.64 25.56
CA ALA A 1141 27.59 0.91 25.73
C ALA A 1141 27.64 0.13 27.04
N HIS A 1142 26.65 -0.77 27.23
CA HIS A 1142 26.42 -1.58 28.43
C HIS A 1142 27.56 -2.53 28.91
N GLN A 1143 28.78 -2.40 28.38
CA GLN A 1143 29.97 -3.19 28.75
C GLN A 1143 31.12 -2.33 29.28
N ILE A 1144 30.90 -1.01 29.42
CA ILE A 1144 31.92 -0.07 29.90
C ILE A 1144 31.72 0.12 31.41
N GLU A 1145 32.62 -0.47 32.19
CA GLU A 1145 32.58 -0.44 33.67
C GLU A 1145 33.94 -0.08 34.27
N GLY A 1146 33.94 0.32 35.54
CA GLY A 1146 35.15 0.55 36.33
C GLY A 1146 36.13 1.57 35.73
N PRO A 1147 37.45 1.31 35.71
CA PRO A 1147 38.47 2.25 35.23
C PRO A 1147 38.37 2.62 33.75
N LEU A 1148 37.61 1.85 32.96
CA LEU A 1148 37.34 2.18 31.56
C LEU A 1148 36.24 3.25 31.47
N LEU A 1149 35.20 3.15 32.31
CA LEU A 1149 34.15 4.17 32.41
C LEU A 1149 34.73 5.51 32.84
N GLU A 1150 35.59 5.56 33.85
CA GLU A 1150 36.24 6.80 34.31
C GLU A 1150 37.03 7.50 33.18
N ARG A 1151 37.76 6.73 32.36
CA ARG A 1151 38.49 7.27 31.21
C ARG A 1151 37.56 7.76 30.11
N CYS A 1152 36.47 7.04 29.83
CA CYS A 1152 35.46 7.46 28.86
C CYS A 1152 34.72 8.73 29.31
N LEU A 1153 34.37 8.84 30.60
CA LEU A 1153 33.76 10.03 31.21
C LEU A 1153 34.67 11.25 31.07
N ALA A 1154 35.99 11.09 31.23
CA ALA A 1154 36.96 12.18 31.07
C ALA A 1154 37.13 12.65 29.60
N GLN A 1155 36.83 11.80 28.61
CA GLN A 1155 37.01 12.09 27.19
C GLN A 1155 35.73 12.56 26.49
N CYS A 1156 34.56 12.21 27.02
CA CYS A 1156 33.27 12.51 26.40
C CYS A 1156 32.57 13.71 27.06
N THR A 1157 33.26 14.84 27.21
CA THR A 1157 32.76 16.03 27.93
C THR A 1157 31.82 16.92 27.13
N THR A 1158 31.56 16.60 25.86
CA THR A 1158 30.62 17.32 25.00
C THR A 1158 29.72 16.34 24.24
N ARG A 1159 28.54 16.82 23.85
CA ARG A 1159 27.57 16.06 23.04
C ARG A 1159 28.18 15.48 21.77
N GLN A 1160 28.93 16.30 21.03
CA GLN A 1160 29.62 15.89 19.81
C GLN A 1160 30.72 14.85 20.07
N ALA A 1161 31.51 15.03 21.13
CA ALA A 1161 32.54 14.06 21.51
C ALA A 1161 31.93 12.70 21.90
N PHE A 1162 30.81 12.69 22.62
CA PHE A 1162 30.11 11.46 22.97
C PHE A 1162 29.51 10.76 21.74
N ILE A 1163 28.85 11.49 20.84
CA ILE A 1163 28.33 10.93 19.58
C ILE A 1163 29.46 10.34 18.75
N ALA A 1164 30.57 11.06 18.60
CA ALA A 1164 31.74 10.58 17.89
C ALA A 1164 32.31 9.31 18.54
N PHE A 1165 32.43 9.27 19.87
CA PHE A 1165 32.89 8.08 20.59
C PHE A 1165 31.98 6.86 20.36
N ILE A 1166 30.67 7.03 20.44
CA ILE A 1166 29.69 5.95 20.22
C ILE A 1166 29.72 5.48 18.76
N CYS A 1167 29.73 6.38 17.79
CA CYS A 1167 29.77 6.03 16.37
C CYS A 1167 31.11 5.39 15.97
N GLN A 1168 32.22 5.77 16.60
CA GLN A 1168 33.52 5.13 16.39
C GLN A 1168 33.52 3.69 16.93
N ARG A 1169 32.90 3.46 18.09
CA ARG A 1169 32.84 2.14 18.71
C ARG A 1169 31.81 1.21 18.06
N PHE A 1170 30.73 1.77 17.52
CA PHE A 1170 29.67 1.05 16.83
C PHE A 1170 29.46 1.64 15.42
N PRO A 1171 30.29 1.24 14.42
CA PRO A 1171 30.34 1.87 13.10
C PRO A 1171 29.05 1.78 12.28
N LEU A 1172 28.13 0.89 12.69
CA LEU A 1172 26.81 0.70 12.06
C LEU A 1172 25.72 1.60 12.68
N LEU A 1173 26.02 2.36 13.74
CA LEU A 1173 25.09 3.25 14.42
C LEU A 1173 25.26 4.69 13.89
N HIS A 1174 24.22 5.23 13.25
CA HIS A 1174 24.24 6.58 12.69
C HIS A 1174 24.17 7.66 13.78
N ALA A 1175 24.94 8.73 13.59
CA ALA A 1175 25.03 9.87 14.52
C ALA A 1175 23.66 10.49 14.84
N ASP A 1176 22.76 10.59 13.86
CA ASP A 1176 21.42 11.16 14.04
C ASP A 1176 20.53 10.30 14.96
N THR A 1177 20.69 8.98 14.94
CA THR A 1177 19.99 8.07 15.85
C THR A 1177 20.52 8.19 17.28
N VAL A 1178 21.84 8.32 17.42
CA VAL A 1178 22.48 8.57 18.73
C VAL A 1178 22.01 9.91 19.30
N GLU A 1179 21.95 10.95 18.46
CA GLU A 1179 21.46 12.28 18.82
C GLU A 1179 19.99 12.26 19.27
N ARG A 1180 19.10 11.53 18.59
CA ARG A 1180 17.69 11.39 19.00
C ARG A 1180 17.55 10.71 20.35
N ILE A 1181 18.27 9.61 20.58
CA ILE A 1181 18.25 8.91 21.87
C ILE A 1181 18.84 9.79 22.98
N ILE A 1182 19.90 10.57 22.71
CA ILE A 1182 20.40 11.58 23.66
C ILE A 1182 19.30 12.58 24.01
N ARG A 1183 18.55 13.11 23.03
CA ARG A 1183 17.44 14.06 23.31
C ARG A 1183 16.33 13.46 24.19
N ILE A 1184 16.01 12.19 24.00
CA ILE A 1184 15.05 11.48 24.85
C ILE A 1184 15.59 11.37 26.28
N VAL A 1185 16.85 10.97 26.43
CA VAL A 1185 17.49 10.86 27.75
C VAL A 1185 17.61 12.24 28.40
N GLU A 1186 17.95 13.30 27.67
CA GLU A 1186 17.99 14.68 28.19
C GLU A 1186 16.62 15.14 28.69
N THR A 1187 15.58 14.88 27.90
CA THR A 1187 14.20 15.25 28.23
C THR A 1187 13.71 14.48 29.46
N THR A 1188 13.84 13.15 29.45
CA THR A 1188 13.37 12.28 30.55
C THR A 1188 14.23 12.40 31.82
N TYR A 1189 15.51 12.73 31.69
CA TYR A 1189 16.39 13.03 32.83
C TYR A 1189 16.06 14.38 33.48
N GLY A 1190 15.57 15.34 32.68
CA GLY A 1190 15.10 16.65 33.14
C GLY A 1190 13.73 16.61 33.84
N PHE A 1191 13.00 15.49 33.79
CA PHE A 1191 11.77 15.35 34.56
C PHE A 1191 12.11 15.36 36.04
N SER A 1192 11.39 16.17 36.83
CA SER A 1192 11.54 16.11 38.28
C SER A 1192 11.26 14.68 38.74
N TYR A 1193 12.27 14.00 39.28
CA TYR A 1193 12.22 12.56 39.60
C TYR A 1193 11.27 12.22 40.77
N ALA A 1194 10.25 13.02 41.06
CA ALA A 1194 9.43 12.85 42.25
C ALA A 1194 8.31 11.82 42.02
N PHE A 1195 8.52 10.61 42.54
CA PHE A 1195 7.48 9.59 42.78
C PHE A 1195 6.34 10.09 43.70
N HIS A 1196 6.39 11.36 44.17
CA HIS A 1196 5.30 12.03 44.90
C HIS A 1196 4.00 12.16 44.05
N GLU A 1197 4.10 12.04 42.73
CA GLU A 1197 2.90 12.02 41.86
C GLU A 1197 2.07 10.74 42.07
N LEU A 1198 2.66 9.70 42.68
CA LEU A 1198 1.96 8.49 43.08
C LEU A 1198 1.19 8.65 44.40
N GLU A 1199 1.57 9.59 45.27
CA GLU A 1199 0.89 9.82 46.56
C GLU A 1199 -0.58 10.23 46.35
N ASN A 1200 -0.90 10.82 45.19
CA ASN A 1200 -2.24 11.29 44.85
C ASN A 1200 -3.08 10.27 44.04
N ARG A 1201 -2.54 9.07 43.75
CA ARG A 1201 -3.19 8.07 42.89
C ARG A 1201 -3.38 6.75 43.65
N ARG A 1202 -4.62 6.30 43.83
CA ARG A 1202 -4.91 5.06 44.55
C ARG A 1202 -5.40 3.96 43.60
N LEU A 1203 -4.52 3.00 43.27
CA LEU A 1203 -4.81 1.90 42.33
C LEU A 1203 -5.57 0.73 42.99
N ASN A 1204 -6.41 0.05 42.20
CA ASN A 1204 -7.01 -1.24 42.53
C ASN A 1204 -6.13 -2.43 42.10
N ALA A 1205 -5.30 -2.23 41.05
CA ALA A 1205 -4.41 -3.22 40.49
C ALA A 1205 -3.45 -3.84 41.53
N PRO A 1206 -3.24 -5.17 41.50
CA PRO A 1206 -2.16 -5.78 42.27
C PRO A 1206 -0.79 -5.29 41.78
N VAL A 1207 -0.02 -4.65 42.66
CA VAL A 1207 1.31 -4.10 42.34
C VAL A 1207 2.42 -5.02 42.87
N THR A 1208 3.33 -5.42 41.99
CA THR A 1208 4.56 -6.14 42.35
C THR A 1208 5.77 -5.26 42.01
N ILE A 1209 6.58 -4.97 43.02
CA ILE A 1209 7.80 -4.17 42.89
C ILE A 1209 8.99 -5.11 42.95
N ILE A 1210 9.83 -5.06 41.92
CA ILE A 1210 11.05 -5.84 41.82
C ILE A 1210 12.21 -4.89 42.19
N LYS A 1211 12.77 -5.11 43.37
CA LYS A 1211 13.82 -4.30 43.97
C LYS A 1211 15.19 -4.78 43.53
N ALA A 1212 15.98 -3.88 42.93
CA ALA A 1212 17.39 -4.13 42.65
C ALA A 1212 18.25 -3.94 43.91
N ARG A 1213 19.38 -4.62 43.98
CA ARG A 1213 20.36 -4.49 45.07
C ARG A 1213 20.86 -3.05 45.16
N GLY A 1214 20.73 -2.46 46.35
CA GLY A 1214 21.17 -1.08 46.63
C GLY A 1214 20.09 -0.01 46.48
N ASP A 1215 18.92 -0.34 45.91
CA ASP A 1215 17.78 0.60 45.91
C ASP A 1215 17.11 0.64 47.29
N HIS A 1216 16.81 1.84 47.78
CA HIS A 1216 16.08 2.06 49.04
C HIS A 1216 14.64 2.52 48.75
N TYR A 1217 13.66 1.76 49.22
CA TYR A 1217 12.23 2.04 49.00
C TYR A 1217 11.50 2.32 50.31
N SER A 1218 12.08 3.17 51.17
CA SER A 1218 11.50 3.56 52.47
C SER A 1218 10.14 4.26 52.34
N PHE A 1219 9.78 4.78 51.16
CA PHE A 1219 8.43 5.27 50.88
C PHE A 1219 7.34 4.17 51.00
N LEU A 1220 7.72 2.89 50.85
CA LEU A 1220 6.82 1.76 51.09
C LEU A 1220 6.51 1.55 52.58
N ASP A 1221 7.26 2.18 53.49
CA ASP A 1221 6.97 2.13 54.93
C ASP A 1221 5.70 2.94 55.27
N ASN A 1222 5.33 3.91 54.42
CA ASN A 1222 4.06 4.67 54.46
C ASN A 1222 3.00 4.09 53.51
N ALA A 1223 2.91 2.75 53.40
CA ALA A 1223 2.12 2.02 52.40
C ALA A 1223 0.64 2.38 52.13
N PRO A 1224 -0.18 3.04 52.98
CA PRO A 1224 -1.64 3.10 52.74
C PRO A 1224 -2.13 3.95 51.57
N GLU A 1225 -1.29 4.77 50.92
CA GLU A 1225 -1.81 5.87 50.09
C GLU A 1225 -1.95 5.55 48.58
N PHE A 1226 -1.07 4.74 47.97
CA PHE A 1226 -1.03 4.62 46.49
C PHE A 1226 -1.61 3.31 45.90
N SER A 1227 -1.90 2.30 46.74
CA SER A 1227 -2.53 1.04 46.30
C SER A 1227 -3.50 0.53 47.36
N ARG A 1228 -4.64 -0.02 46.94
CA ARG A 1228 -5.60 -0.67 47.86
C ARG A 1228 -5.07 -1.98 48.44
N GLN A 1229 -4.14 -2.63 47.77
CA GLN A 1229 -3.46 -3.85 48.23
C GLN A 1229 -2.00 -3.53 48.57
N ARG A 1230 -1.46 -4.13 49.65
CA ARG A 1230 -0.05 -3.96 49.98
C ARG A 1230 0.82 -4.50 48.83
N PRO A 1231 1.71 -3.68 48.23
CA PRO A 1231 2.54 -4.13 47.12
C PRO A 1231 3.41 -5.33 47.51
N GLN A 1232 3.56 -6.29 46.61
CA GLN A 1232 4.49 -7.40 46.79
C GLN A 1232 5.90 -6.94 46.43
N LEU A 1233 6.86 -7.16 47.32
CA LEU A 1233 8.27 -6.81 47.08
C LEU A 1233 9.08 -8.08 46.76
N ILE A 1234 9.78 -8.07 45.62
CA ILE A 1234 10.70 -9.14 45.21
C ILE A 1234 12.10 -8.52 45.09
N GLU A 1235 13.03 -8.94 45.94
CA GLU A 1235 14.40 -8.41 45.91
C GLU A 1235 15.30 -9.28 45.03
N LEU A 1236 16.09 -8.65 44.15
CA LEU A 1236 17.08 -9.29 43.29
C LEU A 1236 18.51 -9.04 43.82
N SER A 1237 19.41 -9.98 43.54
CA SER A 1237 20.82 -9.89 43.92
C SER A 1237 21.65 -8.97 43.00
N VAL A 1238 21.09 -8.60 41.85
CA VAL A 1238 21.67 -7.73 40.83
C VAL A 1238 21.35 -6.25 41.08
N ASP A 1239 22.23 -5.35 40.65
CA ASP A 1239 22.02 -3.90 40.76
C ASP A 1239 21.08 -3.36 39.67
N HIS A 1240 20.73 -2.07 39.77
CA HIS A 1240 19.77 -1.40 38.90
C HIS A 1240 20.04 -1.58 37.39
N PHE A 1241 21.31 -1.51 36.98
CA PHE A 1241 21.71 -1.55 35.56
C PHE A 1241 21.83 -2.98 35.01
N THR A 1242 21.85 -3.99 35.88
CA THR A 1242 22.06 -5.39 35.52
C THR A 1242 20.78 -6.25 35.58
N VAL A 1243 19.64 -5.68 35.98
CA VAL A 1243 18.33 -6.38 36.02
C VAL A 1243 17.93 -7.01 34.69
N LEU A 1244 18.08 -6.31 33.57
CA LEU A 1244 17.74 -6.82 32.23
C LEU A 1244 18.91 -7.57 31.53
N LYS A 1245 19.94 -7.99 32.27
CA LYS A 1245 21.01 -8.86 31.75
C LYS A 1245 20.65 -10.32 31.98
N PRO A 1246 21.25 -11.29 31.24
CA PRO A 1246 20.88 -12.70 31.35
C PRO A 1246 20.76 -13.21 32.79
N LYS A 1247 21.74 -12.93 33.66
CA LYS A 1247 21.69 -13.32 35.08
C LYS A 1247 20.55 -12.67 35.86
N GLY A 1248 20.28 -11.39 35.61
CA GLY A 1248 19.17 -10.66 36.25
C GLY A 1248 17.81 -11.13 35.77
N ILE A 1249 17.66 -11.42 34.47
CA ILE A 1249 16.44 -11.98 33.86
C ILE A 1249 16.18 -13.38 34.41
N ASP A 1250 17.21 -14.23 34.49
CA ASP A 1250 17.07 -15.59 35.01
C ASP A 1250 16.65 -15.57 36.49
N GLU A 1251 17.26 -14.72 37.31
CA GLU A 1251 16.86 -14.54 38.72
C GLU A 1251 15.43 -13.98 38.86
N LEU A 1252 15.08 -12.99 38.03
CA LEU A 1252 13.75 -12.39 37.98
C LEU A 1252 12.68 -13.43 37.66
N LEU A 1253 12.84 -14.20 36.59
CA LEU A 1253 11.87 -15.21 36.16
C LEU A 1253 11.76 -16.37 37.15
N GLN A 1254 12.87 -16.76 37.77
CA GLN A 1254 12.87 -17.76 38.84
C GLN A 1254 12.03 -17.30 40.05
N LYS A 1255 12.17 -16.03 40.45
CA LYS A 1255 11.42 -15.45 41.58
C LYS A 1255 9.97 -15.10 41.24
N LEU A 1256 9.66 -14.86 39.95
CA LEU A 1256 8.30 -14.59 39.46
C LEU A 1256 7.48 -15.84 39.16
N SER A 1257 8.12 -16.97 38.83
CA SER A 1257 7.42 -18.23 38.47
C SER A 1257 6.36 -18.69 39.48
N PRO A 1258 6.56 -18.57 40.81
CA PRO A 1258 5.51 -18.87 41.78
C PRO A 1258 4.33 -17.86 41.75
N ALA A 1259 4.61 -16.58 41.46
CA ALA A 1259 3.62 -15.50 41.53
C ALA A 1259 2.75 -15.34 40.25
N ILE A 1260 3.26 -15.81 39.11
CA ILE A 1260 2.53 -15.83 37.83
C ILE A 1260 1.66 -17.10 37.75
N SER A 1261 2.18 -18.24 38.21
CA SER A 1261 1.47 -19.53 38.24
C SER A 1261 0.23 -19.54 39.14
N ASP A 1262 0.24 -18.83 40.28
CA ASP A 1262 -0.85 -18.88 41.28
C ASP A 1262 -2.09 -18.03 40.90
N LYS A 1263 -1.97 -17.12 39.93
CA LYS A 1263 -3.09 -16.25 39.50
C LYS A 1263 -3.84 -16.79 38.29
N ASP A 1264 -3.16 -17.50 37.39
CA ASP A 1264 -3.82 -18.13 36.25
C ASP A 1264 -4.68 -19.34 36.67
N GLU A 1265 -4.32 -20.06 37.75
CA GLU A 1265 -5.20 -21.10 38.33
C GLU A 1265 -6.46 -20.57 39.02
N LYS A 1266 -6.48 -19.29 39.46
CA LYS A 1266 -7.64 -18.66 40.11
C LYS A 1266 -8.52 -17.83 39.16
N HIS A 1267 -8.12 -17.66 37.91
CA HIS A 1267 -8.97 -17.10 36.86
C HIS A 1267 -9.42 -18.17 35.86
N ALA A 1268 -8.82 -19.36 35.89
CA ALA A 1268 -9.30 -20.57 35.22
C ALA A 1268 -10.24 -21.44 36.09
N LYS A 1269 -10.50 -21.03 37.34
CA LYS A 1269 -11.62 -21.49 38.19
C LYS A 1269 -12.59 -20.35 38.38
#